data_AF-A0A5Q4E766-F1
#
_entry.id   AF-A0A5Q4E766-F1
#
_cell.length_a   1.000
_cell.length_b   1.000
_cell.length_c   1.000
_cell.angle_alpha   90.00
_cell.angle_beta   90.00
_cell.angle_gamma   90.00
#
_symmetry.space_group_name_H-M   'P 1'
#
loop_
_entity.id
_entity.type
_entity.pdbx_description
1 polymer ?
#
loop_
_entity_poly.entity_id
_entity_poly.type
_entity_poly.pdbx_seq_one_letter_code
_entity_poly.pdbx_strand_id
1 'polypeptide(L)'
;MKKSTVIFGLLLLILGQYVSAQPEKRIDHKNFEVEVKEFTKSKSSYGLGTSQWGGFKQIDVPDSFREIKDRELFDVTFNVDMSFAEDFDPDNDVVYITGSMLGWASPGDQPNNQTMTRVDDSMIWSKTLALGADTYQYKYFLNYGWDWGEWDGDPNRMITVAGDMEVNDVWGTYIEPANYINLIRGGPAGTNPLAIPVQITGVNAAPWSTNLNQWTGSWQAPQAIYDQGEHINNPGYWSNIENNPNAGTTWNNPQPGTGYGILVVDLQQERQLYALSVFQMFSDGKTTHIALASHPTTGNTAPNAFDEEWVEFLPVSPVGPGENFGTFVGNPTTFPVDQATRYVKIMAYNDGNLGNPWYIELKGIKAYGAGDLPLVITLTVDDITQDSAVASGEVVHQGSSLVTARGMVWGAMPDPDLDNNLGFSQEGEGMGHFSSILSGLEPNTKYYVRSYATNNHGTNYSATLSFTTLFDMSDIFAGGSGTEEDPWLIETAEHLNNIRLFLGPENTDKYFMQIADIDLGVAPWNEGQGWVPIGVSNYEFRGHYNGGDYVISGLFINRLSAYQGLFGIVRDATIKNLQIDNSQISLGNYSGIMAGAIIGNTYAGNITIVSSSITSSEIIGGMVGLSSGNNFLENIYCDVSINITGNFAGGIAAVIQGGGTLSNSISSGNIIAGARAGGLVGSLSASQITNAYAIGNVNAGDYAGGLIGQLLPNSTVSNCYSNGFVSGSQFTGGLIGYNRQSNIFGSFWDTETSGQSESDGGTGLPTEQMKDYETYILAGWDFKGMGQFGIWNIGNERNDGYPYLDWQFPDDPPLDLDIWPPVVITYYVYDITHNSAYVTAAVVQMGNPVAHQHGICWNTSGSPTIEDDNTQEGPVTDFGEYISFMDNLQPNTTYYVRAYIVNDDAIQYGNELSVSTLPMEALAPEGSGTENEPYLIGSLSDLYWVAQNADSHDKYFLQTDDIDAGETDDWHGGEGWIPIAQYWSLPFTGNYNGDGHTISGLTINRPYENYQSLFGFITDGTITNLNIQNSHIVANQRAAVLAGWVDNTHISNINIANSSVTASHFAGGLVSVASSGSMLENIHTHAEVSSMGGYAGGIAGTIQSESTLANSSSSGYVYASSVAGGIAGWLTGGVISQSYSTSNVFVETQYAGGLVGIFANSHLNNSYATGYVNGNNAGGLIGTIFLNDYATTPLIINNYSVAPVQGEINTGGLVGNISEEASDPLFDFQNNYWNSETSGQESSAVGEGLSTPEMLIQTNFSNWDFAETWSNIENIT
;
A
#
# COMPACT_ATOMS: atom_id res chain seq x y z
N MET A 1 -22.96 26.13 -14.65
CA MET A 1 -22.00 26.76 -13.71
C MET A 1 -21.74 25.84 -12.53
N LYS A 2 -20.82 24.89 -12.73
CA LYS A 2 -20.12 24.07 -11.73
C LYS A 2 -18.92 23.49 -12.47
N LYS A 3 -17.74 24.11 -12.35
CA LYS A 3 -16.42 23.55 -12.68
C LYS A 3 -15.38 24.44 -11.99
N SER A 4 -14.78 23.93 -10.91
CA SER A 4 -13.39 24.19 -10.47
C SER A 4 -13.18 23.54 -9.09
N THR A 5 -12.90 22.24 -9.06
CA THR A 5 -12.49 21.53 -7.84
C THR A 5 -10.96 21.48 -7.72
N VAL A 6 -10.25 22.49 -8.21
CA VAL A 6 -8.77 22.55 -8.15
C VAL A 6 -8.25 23.70 -7.27
N ILE A 7 -9.13 24.56 -6.74
CA ILE A 7 -8.73 25.71 -5.90
C ILE A 7 -9.17 25.50 -4.44
N PHE A 8 -8.69 24.41 -3.83
CA PHE A 8 -8.72 24.26 -2.36
C PHE A 8 -7.38 23.79 -1.76
N GLY A 9 -6.41 23.41 -2.59
CA GLY A 9 -5.05 23.06 -2.16
C GLY A 9 -4.10 24.26 -2.03
N LEU A 10 -4.30 25.34 -2.80
CA LEU A 10 -3.40 26.51 -2.80
C LEU A 10 -3.79 27.61 -1.79
N LEU A 11 -5.01 27.61 -1.24
CA LEU A 11 -5.43 28.67 -0.30
C LEU A 11 -4.96 28.42 1.15
N LEU A 12 -4.44 27.22 1.46
CA LEU A 12 -3.86 26.88 2.76
C LEU A 12 -2.36 27.17 2.87
N LEU A 13 -1.67 27.45 1.75
CA LEU A 13 -0.27 27.91 1.76
C LEU A 13 -0.11 29.42 2.03
N ILE A 14 -1.16 30.22 1.85
CA ILE A 14 -1.09 31.69 2.02
C ILE A 14 -1.37 32.14 3.47
N LEU A 15 -1.84 31.25 4.35
CA LEU A 15 -2.02 31.54 5.78
C LEU A 15 -0.89 31.00 6.68
N GLY A 16 0.09 30.27 6.12
CA GLY A 16 1.22 29.69 6.86
C GLY A 16 2.49 30.55 6.93
N GLN A 17 2.59 31.65 6.18
CA GLN A 17 3.83 32.45 6.07
C GLN A 17 3.80 33.83 6.75
N TYR A 18 2.81 34.13 7.61
CA TYR A 18 2.76 35.42 8.32
C TYR A 18 3.21 35.38 9.80
N VAL A 19 3.78 34.27 10.28
CA VAL A 19 4.26 34.17 11.67
C VAL A 19 5.68 33.59 11.72
N SER A 20 6.68 34.38 11.34
CA SER A 20 8.09 34.15 11.71
C SER A 20 8.97 35.30 11.20
N ALA A 21 8.99 36.45 11.89
CA ALA A 21 10.11 37.41 11.90
C ALA A 21 9.82 38.66 12.76
N GLN A 22 10.20 38.64 14.04
CA GLN A 22 10.76 39.79 14.78
C GLN A 22 11.18 39.32 16.20
N PRO A 23 12.46 39.46 16.61
CA PRO A 23 12.87 39.26 18.00
C PRO A 23 12.70 40.55 18.84
N GLU A 24 12.47 40.36 20.15
CA GLU A 24 12.55 41.34 21.24
C GLU A 24 11.43 42.40 21.40
N LYS A 25 10.47 42.12 22.30
CA LYS A 25 10.14 42.97 23.47
C LYS A 25 9.12 42.30 24.39
N ARG A 26 9.53 42.06 25.65
CA ARG A 26 8.62 41.74 26.77
C ARG A 26 7.57 42.84 26.92
N ILE A 27 6.29 42.51 26.80
CA ILE A 27 5.18 43.31 27.30
C ILE A 27 4.27 42.40 28.14
N ASP A 28 4.00 42.87 29.34
CA ASP A 28 3.26 42.24 30.44
C ASP A 28 1.75 42.13 30.09
N HIS A 29 1.18 40.93 30.05
CA HIS A 29 -0.23 40.71 29.70
C HIS A 29 -1.13 40.82 30.93
N LYS A 30 -1.82 41.95 31.08
CA LYS A 30 -3.10 42.05 31.79
C LYS A 30 -4.21 42.49 30.82
N ASN A 31 -5.26 41.69 30.79
CA ASN A 31 -6.62 41.95 30.31
C ASN A 31 -6.78 42.29 28.82
N PHE A 32 -7.29 41.33 28.03
CA PHE A 32 -8.33 41.59 27.03
C PHE A 32 -9.08 40.29 26.71
N GLU A 33 -10.33 40.19 27.17
CA GLU A 33 -11.34 39.23 26.71
C GLU A 33 -11.98 39.76 25.42
N VAL A 34 -12.10 38.90 24.39
CA VAL A 34 -13.12 39.04 23.34
C VAL A 34 -13.65 37.64 23.01
N GLU A 35 -14.94 37.43 23.29
CA GLU A 35 -15.73 36.25 22.94
C GLU A 35 -15.82 36.06 21.42
N VAL A 36 -15.66 34.82 20.94
CA VAL A 36 -16.21 34.37 19.65
C VAL A 36 -17.16 33.20 19.92
N LYS A 37 -18.44 33.43 19.60
CA LYS A 37 -19.54 32.46 19.67
C LYS A 37 -19.60 31.61 18.40
N GLU A 38 -19.82 30.32 18.59
CA GLU A 38 -20.11 29.28 17.60
C GLU A 38 -21.37 29.54 16.77
N PHE A 39 -21.36 29.06 15.52
CA PHE A 39 -22.44 28.42 14.72
C PHE A 39 -21.83 28.16 13.31
N THR A 40 -21.88 27.01 12.62
CA THR A 40 -22.90 25.95 12.52
C THR A 40 -22.31 24.70 11.82
N LYS A 41 -22.84 23.51 12.16
CA LYS A 41 -22.88 22.28 11.33
C LYS A 41 -23.50 22.52 9.94
N SER A 42 -23.00 21.82 8.90
CA SER A 42 -23.87 21.21 7.88
C SER A 42 -23.21 20.03 7.16
N LYS A 43 -23.74 18.82 7.40
CA LYS A 43 -23.83 17.73 6.41
C LYS A 43 -25.13 17.95 5.63
N SER A 44 -25.09 17.89 4.29
CA SER A 44 -26.09 17.16 3.50
C SER A 44 -25.74 17.16 2.01
N SER A 45 -25.47 15.96 1.50
CA SER A 45 -25.83 15.54 0.14
C SER A 45 -27.36 15.57 -0.04
N TYR A 46 -27.84 15.85 -1.26
CA TYR A 46 -28.81 15.07 -2.05
C TYR A 46 -29.59 15.91 -3.08
N GLY A 47 -29.74 15.36 -4.29
CA GLY A 47 -31.09 15.13 -4.82
C GLY A 47 -31.36 15.48 -6.28
N LEU A 48 -31.50 14.45 -7.11
CA LEU A 48 -32.57 14.30 -8.12
C LEU A 48 -32.79 12.78 -8.24
N GLY A 49 -33.98 12.17 -8.19
CA GLY A 49 -35.34 12.62 -8.01
C GLY A 49 -36.24 11.44 -8.40
N THR A 50 -37.32 11.18 -7.67
CA THR A 50 -38.59 10.69 -8.24
C THR A 50 -39.74 10.96 -7.27
N SER A 51 -40.78 11.51 -7.87
CA SER A 51 -42.05 12.02 -7.38
C SER A 51 -42.93 11.03 -6.57
N GLN A 52 -43.62 11.51 -5.51
CA GLN A 52 -45.06 11.86 -5.50
C GLN A 52 -45.66 11.87 -4.08
N TRP A 53 -46.30 13.01 -3.75
CA TRP A 53 -47.57 13.20 -3.03
C TRP A 53 -47.85 12.56 -1.66
N GLY A 54 -48.25 13.41 -0.69
CA GLY A 54 -49.23 12.98 0.32
C GLY A 54 -49.33 13.80 1.61
N GLY A 55 -50.08 14.91 1.56
CA GLY A 55 -50.76 15.63 2.65
C GLY A 55 -50.66 15.15 4.11
N PHE A 56 -50.25 16.10 4.96
CA PHE A 56 -50.36 16.10 6.41
C PHE A 56 -51.79 15.78 6.91
N LYS A 57 -51.88 14.81 7.83
CA LYS A 57 -52.98 14.70 8.79
C LYS A 57 -52.38 14.66 10.20
N GLN A 58 -52.73 15.66 10.99
CA GLN A 58 -52.50 15.72 12.43
C GLN A 58 -53.13 14.47 13.08
N ILE A 59 -52.32 13.68 13.79
CA ILE A 59 -52.77 12.67 14.75
C ILE A 59 -52.07 12.95 16.07
N ASP A 60 -52.90 13.04 17.10
CA ASP A 60 -52.56 13.23 18.50
C ASP A 60 -51.39 12.35 18.95
N VAL A 61 -50.49 12.98 19.70
CA VAL A 61 -49.42 12.30 20.44
C VAL A 61 -50.08 11.36 21.46
N PRO A 62 -49.88 10.03 21.38
CA PRO A 62 -50.31 9.14 22.44
C PRO A 62 -49.48 9.41 23.70
N ASP A 63 -50.14 9.37 24.86
CA ASP A 63 -49.59 9.56 26.21
C ASP A 63 -48.47 8.57 26.63
N SER A 64 -47.80 7.89 25.69
CA SER A 64 -46.68 6.97 25.96
C SER A 64 -45.29 7.61 25.82
N PHE A 65 -45.17 8.91 25.60
CA PHE A 65 -43.89 9.64 25.63
C PHE A 65 -43.70 10.49 26.91
N ARG A 66 -44.36 10.09 28.00
CA ARG A 66 -44.02 10.49 29.36
C ARG A 66 -43.58 9.26 30.14
N GLU A 67 -42.35 8.84 29.90
CA GLU A 67 -41.40 8.27 30.89
C GLU A 67 -40.19 7.68 30.16
N ILE A 68 -39.14 8.47 29.98
CA ILE A 68 -37.78 7.98 30.24
C ILE A 68 -37.13 9.05 31.12
N LYS A 69 -37.34 8.88 32.43
CA LYS A 69 -36.44 9.43 33.44
C LYS A 69 -35.04 8.88 33.17
N ASP A 70 -34.03 9.73 33.37
CA ASP A 70 -32.65 9.38 33.72
C ASP A 70 -32.40 7.87 33.85
N ARG A 71 -32.04 7.20 32.75
CA ARG A 71 -31.38 5.90 32.85
C ARG A 71 -29.91 6.22 33.10
N GLU A 72 -29.43 5.85 34.28
CA GLU A 72 -28.01 5.85 34.60
C GLU A 72 -27.30 5.01 33.52
N LEU A 73 -26.37 5.65 32.81
CA LEU A 73 -25.52 5.00 31.81
C LEU A 73 -24.23 4.60 32.51
N PHE A 74 -23.76 3.41 32.17
CA PHE A 74 -22.56 2.82 32.72
C PHE A 74 -21.57 2.57 31.60
N ASP A 75 -20.29 2.82 31.88
CA ASP A 75 -19.21 2.51 30.95
C ASP A 75 -18.95 1.01 31.00
N VAL A 76 -19.22 0.34 29.88
CA VAL A 76 -19.03 -1.09 29.71
C VAL A 76 -17.92 -1.34 28.71
N THR A 77 -16.77 -1.80 29.18
CA THR A 77 -15.61 -2.11 28.33
C THR A 77 -15.63 -3.58 27.92
N PHE A 78 -15.77 -3.84 26.62
CA PHE A 78 -15.68 -5.18 26.04
C PHE A 78 -14.26 -5.42 25.55
N ASN A 79 -13.64 -6.48 26.04
CA ASN A 79 -12.32 -6.95 25.65
C ASN A 79 -12.47 -8.35 25.06
N VAL A 80 -11.90 -8.62 23.89
CA VAL A 80 -11.87 -9.95 23.28
C VAL A 80 -10.43 -10.35 22.97
N ASP A 81 -10.00 -11.50 23.50
CA ASP A 81 -8.70 -12.10 23.21
C ASP A 81 -8.78 -12.92 21.91
N MET A 82 -8.05 -12.49 20.90
CA MET A 82 -8.00 -13.05 19.56
C MET A 82 -6.91 -14.13 19.40
N SER A 83 -6.20 -14.50 20.47
CA SER A 83 -5.09 -15.48 20.44
C SER A 83 -5.49 -16.86 19.89
N PHE A 84 -6.78 -17.17 19.84
CA PHE A 84 -7.33 -18.45 19.37
C PHE A 84 -8.20 -18.31 18.11
N ALA A 85 -8.19 -17.14 17.47
CA ALA A 85 -8.90 -16.92 16.21
C ALA A 85 -8.15 -17.60 15.05
N GLU A 86 -8.79 -18.59 14.41
CA GLU A 86 -8.24 -19.24 13.21
C GLU A 86 -8.12 -18.22 12.08
N ASP A 87 -6.97 -18.23 11.40
CA ASP A 87 -6.62 -17.37 10.26
C ASP A 87 -6.66 -15.84 10.51
N PHE A 88 -6.64 -15.40 11.77
CA PHE A 88 -6.64 -13.98 12.11
C PHE A 88 -5.26 -13.32 11.95
N ASP A 89 -5.21 -12.25 11.15
CA ASP A 89 -4.02 -11.41 10.95
C ASP A 89 -4.18 -10.07 11.69
N PRO A 90 -3.43 -9.85 12.79
CA PRO A 90 -3.59 -8.67 13.64
C PRO A 90 -3.20 -7.34 12.97
N ASP A 91 -2.49 -7.38 11.84
CA ASP A 91 -2.07 -6.18 11.10
C ASP A 91 -3.06 -5.79 9.98
N ASN A 92 -3.89 -6.74 9.51
CA ASN A 92 -4.76 -6.56 8.35
C ASN A 92 -6.26 -6.75 8.65
N ASP A 93 -6.63 -7.53 9.67
CA ASP A 93 -8.02 -7.79 10.01
C ASP A 93 -8.59 -6.79 11.02
N VAL A 94 -9.86 -6.44 10.85
CA VAL A 94 -10.56 -5.48 11.73
C VAL A 94 -11.60 -6.19 12.59
N VAL A 95 -11.54 -6.01 13.90
CA VAL A 95 -12.49 -6.62 14.86
C VAL A 95 -13.65 -5.67 15.15
N TYR A 96 -14.88 -6.16 15.00
CA TYR A 96 -16.12 -5.43 15.29
C TYR A 96 -16.92 -6.10 16.40
N ILE A 97 -17.54 -5.30 17.28
CA ILE A 97 -18.60 -5.73 18.20
C ILE A 97 -19.95 -5.16 17.73
N THR A 98 -20.97 -6.01 17.63
CA THR A 98 -22.35 -5.56 17.35
C THR A 98 -23.38 -6.38 18.15
N GLY A 99 -24.61 -5.87 18.23
CA GLY A 99 -25.65 -6.50 19.03
C GLY A 99 -26.87 -5.61 19.24
N SER A 100 -27.78 -6.08 20.09
CA SER A 100 -29.00 -5.34 20.47
C SER A 100 -28.73 -3.96 21.06
N MET A 101 -27.56 -3.74 21.69
CA MET A 101 -27.14 -2.44 22.22
C MET A 101 -26.86 -1.40 21.12
N LEU A 102 -26.62 -1.84 19.89
CA LEU A 102 -26.45 -1.00 18.70
C LEU A 102 -27.60 -1.20 17.69
N GLY A 103 -28.70 -1.84 18.11
CA GLY A 103 -29.85 -2.13 17.24
C GLY A 103 -29.58 -3.17 16.15
N TRP A 104 -28.59 -4.05 16.35
CA TRP A 104 -28.14 -5.05 15.36
C TRP A 104 -27.70 -4.44 14.01
N ALA A 105 -26.99 -3.31 14.05
CA ALA A 105 -26.34 -2.75 12.86
C ALA A 105 -25.30 -3.72 12.27
N SER A 106 -25.18 -3.78 10.93
CA SER A 106 -24.21 -4.65 10.25
C SER A 106 -22.78 -4.33 10.71
N PRO A 107 -21.91 -5.33 10.90
CA PRO A 107 -20.50 -5.10 11.21
C PRO A 107 -19.86 -4.17 10.18
N GLY A 108 -19.39 -3.01 10.64
CA GLY A 108 -18.76 -1.98 9.83
C GLY A 108 -19.68 -0.87 9.31
N ASP A 109 -21.00 -0.95 9.48
CA ASP A 109 -21.94 0.13 9.12
C ASP A 109 -21.90 1.31 10.10
N GLN A 110 -21.45 1.06 11.34
CA GLN A 110 -21.27 2.08 12.38
C GLN A 110 -19.88 1.99 13.02
N PRO A 111 -18.79 2.25 12.26
CA PRO A 111 -17.42 1.94 12.69
C PRO A 111 -17.02 2.67 13.97
N ASN A 112 -17.46 3.91 14.16
CA ASN A 112 -17.19 4.67 15.40
C ASN A 112 -17.71 3.97 16.67
N ASN A 113 -18.79 3.19 16.57
CA ASN A 113 -19.42 2.51 17.70
C ASN A 113 -19.14 1.00 17.74
N GLN A 114 -18.65 0.40 16.66
CA GLN A 114 -18.47 -1.05 16.54
C GLN A 114 -17.00 -1.48 16.47
N THR A 115 -16.12 -0.68 15.86
CA THR A 115 -14.72 -1.05 15.69
C THR A 115 -14.03 -1.09 17.03
N MET A 116 -13.41 -2.23 17.35
CA MET A 116 -12.60 -2.45 18.54
C MET A 116 -11.14 -2.13 18.23
N THR A 117 -10.41 -1.68 19.23
CA THR A 117 -9.01 -1.25 19.07
C THR A 117 -8.11 -2.20 19.82
N ARG A 118 -7.02 -2.63 19.20
CA ARG A 118 -6.02 -3.47 19.86
C ARG A 118 -5.45 -2.72 21.07
N VAL A 119 -5.40 -3.41 22.22
CA VAL A 119 -4.83 -2.86 23.45
C VAL A 119 -3.34 -3.14 23.42
N ASP A 120 -2.55 -2.08 23.19
CA ASP A 120 -1.09 -2.14 23.04
C ASP A 120 -0.65 -3.24 22.04
N ASP A 121 0.44 -3.95 22.31
CA ASP A 121 0.92 -5.08 21.49
C ASP A 121 0.24 -6.41 21.81
N SER A 122 -0.79 -6.43 22.68
CA SER A 122 -1.46 -7.67 23.10
C SER A 122 -2.36 -8.25 22.01
N MET A 123 -2.79 -9.51 22.17
CA MET A 123 -3.82 -10.11 21.31
C MET A 123 -5.25 -9.75 21.77
N ILE A 124 -5.43 -8.64 22.49
CA ILE A 124 -6.73 -8.22 23.03
C ILE A 124 -7.24 -7.00 22.27
N TRP A 125 -8.49 -7.07 21.80
CA TRP A 125 -9.20 -5.94 21.20
C TRP A 125 -10.25 -5.41 22.16
N SER A 126 -10.30 -4.09 22.34
CA SER A 126 -11.14 -3.44 23.34
C SER A 126 -12.07 -2.38 22.76
N LYS A 127 -13.26 -2.23 23.35
CA LYS A 127 -14.22 -1.16 23.07
C LYS A 127 -15.10 -0.85 24.28
N THR A 128 -15.09 0.40 24.73
CA THR A 128 -16.02 0.88 25.76
C THR A 128 -17.30 1.47 25.15
N LEU A 129 -18.45 1.04 25.65
CA LEU A 129 -19.78 1.53 25.28
C LEU A 129 -20.52 2.02 26.54
N ALA A 130 -21.14 3.20 26.46
CA ALA A 130 -22.01 3.71 27.52
C ALA A 130 -23.42 3.10 27.39
N LEU A 131 -23.76 2.15 28.27
CA LEU A 131 -25.00 1.37 28.21
C LEU A 131 -25.88 1.60 29.44
N GLY A 132 -27.21 1.63 29.27
CA GLY A 132 -28.13 1.72 30.40
C GLY A 132 -28.27 0.39 31.13
N ALA A 133 -28.73 0.40 32.39
CA ALA A 133 -29.04 -0.85 33.09
C ALA A 133 -30.14 -1.66 32.38
N ASP A 134 -29.74 -2.70 31.66
CA ASP A 134 -30.60 -3.62 30.91
C ASP A 134 -29.81 -4.88 30.53
N THR A 135 -30.49 -5.87 29.96
CA THR A 135 -29.83 -7.04 29.38
C THR A 135 -29.72 -6.91 27.87
N TYR A 136 -28.51 -6.94 27.34
CA TYR A 136 -28.21 -6.83 25.92
C TYR A 136 -27.64 -8.14 25.37
N GLN A 137 -28.00 -8.44 24.12
CA GLN A 137 -27.34 -9.45 23.31
C GLN A 137 -26.22 -8.84 22.46
N TYR A 138 -25.10 -9.53 22.28
CA TYR A 138 -23.97 -9.08 21.45
C TYR A 138 -23.17 -10.24 20.83
N LYS A 139 -22.32 -9.93 19.85
CA LYS A 139 -21.39 -10.85 19.18
C LYS A 139 -20.24 -10.10 18.50
N TYR A 140 -19.11 -10.77 18.30
CA TYR A 140 -17.94 -10.23 17.60
C TYR A 140 -17.82 -10.76 16.16
N PHE A 141 -17.22 -9.96 15.28
CA PHE A 141 -17.07 -10.20 13.85
C PHE A 141 -15.70 -9.75 13.35
N LEU A 142 -15.12 -10.49 12.40
CA LEU A 142 -13.93 -10.12 11.66
C LEU A 142 -14.31 -9.45 10.35
N ASN A 143 -13.71 -8.31 10.02
CA ASN A 143 -13.92 -7.59 8.77
C ASN A 143 -15.41 -7.20 8.52
N TYR A 144 -15.71 -6.63 7.35
CA TYR A 144 -17.03 -6.07 7.05
C TYR A 144 -18.04 -7.16 6.66
N GLY A 145 -19.27 -7.08 7.19
CA GLY A 145 -20.38 -8.00 6.87
C GLY A 145 -20.65 -9.10 7.92
N TRP A 146 -21.73 -9.86 7.74
CA TRP A 146 -22.20 -10.86 8.72
C TRP A 146 -21.53 -12.24 8.58
N ASP A 147 -20.85 -12.48 7.47
CA ASP A 147 -20.33 -13.80 7.06
C ASP A 147 -19.12 -14.26 7.89
N TRP A 148 -18.57 -13.38 8.73
CA TRP A 148 -17.32 -13.57 9.49
C TRP A 148 -17.51 -13.39 11.00
N GLY A 149 -18.69 -13.75 11.51
CA GLY A 149 -18.98 -13.75 12.95
C GLY A 149 -18.30 -14.90 13.66
N GLU A 150 -18.06 -14.75 14.97
CA GLU A 150 -17.35 -15.74 15.80
C GLU A 150 -17.80 -17.20 15.61
N TRP A 151 -19.06 -17.48 15.24
CA TRP A 151 -19.59 -18.82 14.89
C TRP A 151 -20.79 -18.75 13.91
N ASP A 152 -20.94 -19.74 13.02
CA ASP A 152 -22.11 -19.87 12.13
C ASP A 152 -23.20 -20.75 12.76
N GLY A 153 -24.38 -20.18 13.08
CA GLY A 153 -25.56 -20.90 13.61
C GLY A 153 -25.80 -20.93 15.13
N ASP A 154 -24.90 -20.40 15.97
CA ASP A 154 -25.00 -20.41 17.45
C ASP A 154 -25.67 -19.14 18.07
N PRO A 155 -26.24 -19.23 19.29
CA PRO A 155 -26.96 -18.12 19.94
C PRO A 155 -26.06 -16.94 20.32
N ASN A 156 -26.63 -15.73 20.33
CA ASN A 156 -25.93 -14.49 20.69
C ASN A 156 -25.50 -14.48 22.17
N ARG A 157 -24.34 -13.88 22.49
CA ARG A 157 -23.86 -13.67 23.87
C ARG A 157 -24.79 -12.71 24.60
N MET A 158 -24.90 -12.84 25.93
CA MET A 158 -25.78 -12.02 26.76
C MET A 158 -24.99 -11.30 27.85
N ILE A 159 -25.24 -10.00 28.02
CA ILE A 159 -24.69 -9.19 29.11
C ILE A 159 -25.81 -8.48 29.86
N THR A 160 -25.77 -8.48 31.19
CA THR A 160 -26.67 -7.67 32.02
C THR A 160 -25.90 -6.55 32.67
N VAL A 161 -26.21 -5.32 32.27
CA VAL A 161 -25.55 -4.11 32.76
C VAL A 161 -26.30 -3.62 34.00
N ALA A 162 -25.57 -3.40 35.08
CA ALA A 162 -26.11 -2.90 36.35
C ALA A 162 -25.21 -1.84 37.02
N GLY A 163 -24.10 -1.48 36.39
CA GLY A 163 -23.01 -0.63 36.88
C GLY A 163 -21.88 -0.57 35.85
N ASP A 164 -20.88 0.31 36.04
CA ASP A 164 -19.65 0.31 35.22
C ASP A 164 -18.99 -1.07 35.34
N MET A 165 -18.62 -1.67 34.21
CA MET A 165 -18.10 -3.04 34.21
C MET A 165 -17.22 -3.34 33.00
N GLU A 166 -16.38 -4.36 33.14
CA GLU A 166 -15.57 -4.88 32.04
C GLU A 166 -15.99 -6.31 31.72
N VAL A 167 -15.89 -6.66 30.43
CA VAL A 167 -16.32 -7.93 29.87
C VAL A 167 -15.14 -8.50 29.12
N ASN A 168 -14.53 -9.54 29.65
CA ASN A 168 -13.35 -10.16 29.05
C ASN A 168 -13.77 -11.49 28.41
N ASP A 169 -13.83 -11.50 27.08
CA ASP A 169 -14.17 -12.64 26.24
C ASP A 169 -12.91 -13.20 25.55
N VAL A 170 -13.02 -14.43 25.06
CA VAL A 170 -12.03 -15.05 24.18
C VAL A 170 -12.73 -15.43 22.88
N TRP A 171 -12.09 -15.11 21.75
CA TRP A 171 -12.62 -15.36 20.42
C TRP A 171 -12.93 -16.85 20.23
N GLY A 172 -14.07 -17.15 19.58
CA GLY A 172 -14.42 -18.52 19.21
C GLY A 172 -14.73 -19.47 20.38
N THR A 173 -14.70 -19.00 21.64
CA THR A 173 -15.16 -19.79 22.81
C THR A 173 -16.36 -19.15 23.53
N TYR A 174 -17.52 -19.84 23.51
CA TYR A 174 -18.59 -19.57 24.46
C TYR A 174 -18.23 -20.29 25.75
N ILE A 175 -17.62 -19.57 26.68
CA ILE A 175 -17.47 -20.07 28.04
C ILE A 175 -18.85 -19.90 28.68
N GLU A 176 -19.74 -20.90 28.54
CA GLU A 176 -20.72 -21.16 29.61
C GLU A 176 -19.90 -21.12 30.89
N PRO A 177 -20.24 -20.30 31.91
CA PRO A 177 -19.54 -20.36 33.18
C PRO A 177 -19.53 -21.83 33.60
N ALA A 178 -18.35 -22.43 33.62
CA ALA A 178 -18.22 -23.84 33.92
C ALA A 178 -18.98 -24.07 35.23
N ASN A 179 -20.05 -24.86 35.18
CA ASN A 179 -20.88 -25.12 36.35
C ASN A 179 -20.01 -25.89 37.37
N TYR A 180 -19.28 -25.14 38.19
CA TYR A 180 -18.62 -25.65 39.38
C TYR A 180 -19.72 -25.87 40.42
N ILE A 181 -20.16 -27.12 40.57
CA ILE A 181 -21.02 -27.48 41.69
C ILE A 181 -20.12 -27.63 42.93
N ASN A 182 -19.96 -26.54 43.68
CA ASN A 182 -19.39 -26.58 45.02
C ASN A 182 -20.50 -26.88 46.04
N LEU A 183 -20.50 -28.08 46.63
CA LEU A 183 -21.36 -28.40 47.77
C LEU A 183 -20.77 -27.79 49.06
N ILE A 184 -21.13 -26.55 49.39
CA ILE A 184 -20.75 -25.89 50.65
C ILE A 184 -21.91 -26.00 51.66
N ARG A 185 -21.64 -26.51 52.86
CA ARG A 185 -22.64 -26.61 53.95
C ARG A 185 -22.95 -25.22 54.52
N GLY A 186 -24.22 -24.81 54.46
CA GLY A 186 -24.83 -23.94 55.46
C GLY A 186 -25.49 -24.80 56.54
N GLY A 187 -24.98 -24.78 57.77
CA GLY A 187 -25.58 -25.50 58.91
C GLY A 187 -25.21 -24.83 60.24
N PRO A 188 -26.02 -24.96 61.31
CA PRO A 188 -25.88 -24.15 62.52
C PRO A 188 -24.56 -24.45 63.25
N ALA A 189 -24.00 -23.41 63.88
CA ALA A 189 -22.80 -23.51 64.69
C ALA A 189 -22.95 -24.57 65.80
N GLY A 190 -22.04 -25.56 65.85
CA GLY A 190 -21.88 -26.39 67.06
C GLY A 190 -21.51 -27.87 66.94
N THR A 191 -21.27 -28.45 65.75
CA THR A 191 -20.80 -29.85 65.66
C THR A 191 -19.50 -29.99 64.84
N ASN A 192 -18.49 -30.63 65.42
CA ASN A 192 -17.26 -31.11 64.78
C ASN A 192 -17.27 -32.65 64.94
N PRO A 193 -16.80 -33.49 63.99
CA PRO A 193 -15.57 -33.28 63.21
C PRO A 193 -15.61 -33.65 61.71
N LEU A 194 -14.64 -33.12 60.96
CA LEU A 194 -14.04 -33.67 59.72
C LEU A 194 -15.00 -33.98 58.55
N ALA A 195 -15.28 -32.97 57.72
CA ALA A 195 -15.85 -33.17 56.39
C ALA A 195 -14.78 -32.85 55.32
N ILE A 196 -14.57 -33.78 54.39
CA ILE A 196 -13.65 -33.64 53.25
C ILE A 196 -14.43 -32.99 52.10
N PRO A 197 -14.04 -31.80 51.59
CA PRO A 197 -14.64 -31.25 50.38
C PRO A 197 -14.27 -32.13 49.17
N VAL A 198 -15.27 -32.50 48.37
CA VAL A 198 -15.10 -33.27 47.13
C VAL A 198 -15.40 -32.34 45.96
N GLN A 199 -14.43 -32.18 45.05
CA GLN A 199 -14.60 -31.44 43.81
C GLN A 199 -14.89 -32.43 42.67
N ILE A 200 -15.92 -32.17 41.84
CA ILE A 200 -16.22 -32.89 40.59
C ILE A 200 -16.05 -31.90 39.44
N THR A 201 -15.38 -32.27 38.35
CA THR A 201 -15.07 -31.35 37.23
C THR A 201 -15.54 -31.93 35.90
N GLY A 202 -16.57 -31.35 35.27
CA GLY A 202 -17.05 -31.76 33.95
C GLY A 202 -18.03 -32.94 33.97
N VAL A 203 -19.26 -32.67 33.50
CA VAL A 203 -20.32 -33.67 33.30
C VAL A 203 -20.77 -33.60 31.84
N ASN A 204 -20.42 -34.59 31.03
CA ASN A 204 -20.84 -34.66 29.62
C ASN A 204 -21.78 -35.85 29.40
N ALA A 205 -22.90 -35.62 28.71
CA ALA A 205 -23.81 -36.66 28.22
C ALA A 205 -23.84 -36.62 26.69
N ALA A 206 -23.65 -37.76 26.01
CA ALA A 206 -23.61 -37.82 24.54
C ALA A 206 -24.35 -39.05 23.98
N PRO A 207 -25.23 -38.89 22.97
CA PRO A 207 -25.74 -39.99 22.15
C PRO A 207 -24.76 -40.34 21.01
N TRP A 208 -24.69 -41.62 20.60
CA TRP A 208 -23.74 -42.10 19.58
C TRP A 208 -24.42 -42.82 18.38
N SER A 209 -25.54 -42.31 17.82
CA SER A 209 -25.96 -42.70 16.44
C SER A 209 -27.01 -41.77 15.77
N THR A 210 -26.97 -41.75 14.43
CA THR A 210 -27.69 -40.90 13.45
C THR A 210 -29.07 -41.43 13.01
N ASN A 211 -30.00 -41.78 13.90
CA ASN A 211 -31.39 -42.06 13.48
C ASN A 211 -32.42 -41.79 14.58
N LEU A 212 -33.05 -40.60 14.57
CA LEU A 212 -34.14 -40.24 15.48
C LEU A 212 -35.26 -39.51 14.72
N ASN A 213 -36.14 -40.27 14.04
CA ASN A 213 -37.48 -39.79 13.67
C ASN A 213 -38.57 -40.31 14.63
N GLN A 214 -38.20 -40.77 15.83
CA GLN A 214 -39.16 -41.22 16.85
C GLN A 214 -38.81 -40.78 18.30
N TRP A 215 -37.97 -39.75 18.45
CA TRP A 215 -37.64 -39.19 19.76
C TRP A 215 -37.77 -37.68 19.70
N THR A 216 -38.60 -37.10 20.57
CA THR A 216 -38.96 -35.68 20.54
C THR A 216 -38.64 -34.94 21.84
N GLY A 217 -37.81 -35.52 22.71
CA GLY A 217 -37.38 -34.89 23.96
C GLY A 217 -35.88 -34.60 24.00
N SER A 218 -35.51 -33.34 24.26
CA SER A 218 -34.14 -32.93 24.57
C SER A 218 -33.72 -33.47 25.95
N TRP A 219 -32.55 -34.11 26.05
CA TRP A 219 -31.97 -34.50 27.34
C TRP A 219 -31.15 -33.32 27.88
N GLN A 220 -31.38 -32.91 29.13
CA GLN A 220 -30.63 -31.84 29.81
C GLN A 220 -29.66 -32.43 30.84
N ALA A 221 -28.51 -31.76 31.08
CA ALA A 221 -27.49 -32.22 32.01
C ALA A 221 -28.03 -32.35 33.46
N PRO A 222 -27.61 -33.37 34.23
CA PRO A 222 -28.14 -33.60 35.56
C PRO A 222 -27.68 -32.53 36.58
N GLN A 223 -28.58 -32.10 37.47
CA GLN A 223 -28.22 -31.34 38.68
C GLN A 223 -28.05 -32.29 39.89
N ALA A 224 -27.08 -32.01 40.75
CA ALA A 224 -26.77 -32.84 41.93
C ALA A 224 -27.52 -32.34 43.19
N ILE A 225 -28.04 -33.25 44.01
CA ILE A 225 -28.70 -32.94 45.30
C ILE A 225 -27.96 -33.67 46.45
N TYR A 226 -27.87 -33.02 47.62
CA TYR A 226 -27.25 -33.55 48.84
C TYR A 226 -28.29 -33.84 49.94
N ASP A 227 -28.22 -35.00 50.60
CA ASP A 227 -28.97 -35.33 51.82
C ASP A 227 -28.02 -35.96 52.86
N GLN A 228 -28.23 -35.68 54.16
CA GLN A 228 -27.51 -36.30 55.27
C GLN A 228 -28.43 -37.09 56.24
N GLY A 229 -29.61 -37.52 55.80
CA GLY A 229 -30.55 -38.30 56.62
C GLY A 229 -30.51 -39.84 56.45
N GLU A 230 -31.00 -40.58 57.44
CA GLU A 230 -31.19 -42.06 57.41
C GLU A 230 -32.36 -42.54 56.52
N HIS A 231 -32.63 -41.91 55.37
CA HIS A 231 -33.82 -42.21 54.54
C HIS A 231 -33.48 -42.67 53.12
N ILE A 232 -32.83 -43.83 53.02
CA ILE A 232 -32.27 -44.35 51.77
C ILE A 232 -33.27 -45.07 50.83
N ASN A 233 -34.56 -45.26 51.14
CA ASN A 233 -35.44 -46.12 50.29
C ASN A 233 -36.94 -45.76 50.24
N ASN A 234 -37.35 -44.49 50.22
CA ASN A 234 -38.77 -44.14 50.11
C ASN A 234 -39.07 -43.13 48.98
N PRO A 235 -39.57 -43.58 47.81
CA PRO A 235 -39.83 -42.71 46.67
C PRO A 235 -40.96 -41.69 46.91
N GLY A 236 -41.74 -41.80 47.99
CA GLY A 236 -42.79 -40.83 48.33
C GLY A 236 -42.33 -39.52 48.99
N TYR A 237 -41.04 -39.38 49.34
CA TYR A 237 -40.51 -38.14 49.93
C TYR A 237 -40.09 -37.10 48.87
N TRP A 238 -39.85 -37.55 47.64
CA TRP A 238 -39.35 -36.70 46.55
C TRP A 238 -40.47 -36.14 45.66
N SER A 239 -41.71 -36.59 45.84
CA SER A 239 -42.89 -36.09 45.11
C SER A 239 -43.54 -34.84 45.74
N ASN A 240 -43.01 -34.30 46.85
CA ASN A 240 -43.58 -33.14 47.56
C ASN A 240 -42.54 -32.03 47.80
N ILE A 241 -41.88 -31.57 46.72
CA ILE A 241 -40.88 -30.49 46.77
C ILE A 241 -41.52 -29.09 46.99
N GLU A 242 -42.84 -28.93 46.94
CA GLU A 242 -43.48 -27.60 47.01
C GLU A 242 -43.40 -26.88 48.38
N ASN A 243 -42.90 -27.49 49.47
CA ASN A 243 -42.91 -26.84 50.80
C ASN A 243 -41.65 -27.05 51.67
N ASN A 244 -40.47 -27.28 51.08
CA ASN A 244 -39.21 -27.24 51.84
C ASN A 244 -38.58 -25.84 51.75
N PRO A 245 -38.61 -25.00 52.81
CA PRO A 245 -38.01 -23.66 52.78
C PRO A 245 -36.47 -23.66 52.73
N ASN A 246 -35.83 -24.84 52.77
CA ASN A 246 -34.38 -25.01 52.65
C ASN A 246 -33.95 -25.61 51.29
N ALA A 247 -34.84 -25.70 50.30
CA ALA A 247 -34.49 -26.04 48.92
C ALA A 247 -34.57 -24.78 48.05
N GLY A 248 -33.42 -24.28 47.60
CA GLY A 248 -33.28 -22.96 46.98
C GLY A 248 -33.75 -22.80 45.53
N THR A 249 -34.53 -23.72 44.94
CA THR A 249 -35.01 -23.57 43.54
C THR A 249 -36.39 -24.22 43.30
N THR A 250 -37.36 -23.45 42.81
CA THR A 250 -38.60 -23.97 42.22
C THR A 250 -38.35 -24.37 40.77
N TRP A 251 -38.56 -25.63 40.43
CA TRP A 251 -38.35 -26.17 39.08
C TRP A 251 -39.60 -25.99 38.21
N ASN A 252 -39.57 -25.05 37.25
CA ASN A 252 -40.62 -24.90 36.24
C ASN A 252 -40.14 -25.48 34.90
N ASN A 253 -40.64 -26.65 34.49
CA ASN A 253 -40.44 -27.18 33.14
C ASN A 253 -41.64 -26.78 32.25
N PRO A 254 -41.47 -25.99 31.17
CA PRO A 254 -42.59 -25.54 30.33
C PRO A 254 -43.08 -26.56 29.29
N GLN A 255 -42.40 -27.70 29.09
CA GLN A 255 -42.66 -28.61 27.94
C GLN A 255 -43.07 -30.03 28.42
N PRO A 256 -44.27 -30.55 28.04
CA PRO A 256 -44.67 -31.92 28.37
C PRO A 256 -43.90 -32.95 27.53
N GLY A 257 -43.06 -33.79 28.17
CA GLY A 257 -42.39 -34.93 27.52
C GLY A 257 -40.86 -35.00 27.66
N THR A 258 -40.19 -33.97 28.19
CA THR A 258 -38.74 -34.00 28.50
C THR A 258 -38.48 -34.53 29.91
N GLY A 259 -37.41 -35.32 30.07
CA GLY A 259 -37.01 -35.84 31.38
C GLY A 259 -35.59 -35.44 31.79
N TYR A 260 -35.39 -35.12 33.08
CA TYR A 260 -34.10 -34.73 33.66
C TYR A 260 -33.43 -35.91 34.36
N GLY A 261 -32.09 -35.99 34.26
CA GLY A 261 -31.26 -36.85 35.09
C GLY A 261 -30.98 -36.22 36.46
N ILE A 262 -30.98 -36.98 37.57
CA ILE A 262 -30.49 -36.51 38.89
C ILE A 262 -29.41 -37.47 39.38
N LEU A 263 -28.29 -36.93 39.88
CA LEU A 263 -27.19 -37.67 40.50
C LEU A 263 -27.19 -37.46 42.02
N VAL A 264 -27.25 -38.56 42.79
CA VAL A 264 -27.14 -38.52 44.26
C VAL A 264 -25.89 -39.27 44.71
N VAL A 265 -25.14 -38.66 45.63
CA VAL A 265 -23.87 -39.18 46.17
C VAL A 265 -23.96 -39.26 47.70
N ASP A 266 -23.74 -40.44 48.28
CA ASP A 266 -23.70 -40.65 49.75
C ASP A 266 -22.25 -40.91 50.26
N LEU A 267 -21.91 -40.29 51.39
CA LEU A 267 -20.62 -40.34 52.07
C LEU A 267 -20.84 -40.56 53.58
N GLN A 268 -20.94 -41.81 54.05
CA GLN A 268 -21.27 -42.08 55.45
C GLN A 268 -20.06 -42.19 56.41
N GLN A 269 -18.82 -42.37 55.94
CA GLN A 269 -17.59 -42.36 56.76
C GLN A 269 -16.35 -41.94 55.92
N GLU A 270 -15.28 -41.50 56.60
CA GLU A 270 -14.08 -40.91 55.98
C GLU A 270 -13.50 -41.76 54.81
N ARG A 271 -13.47 -41.14 53.61
CA ARG A 271 -12.72 -41.54 52.39
C ARG A 271 -13.28 -42.67 51.50
N GLN A 272 -14.59 -42.94 51.49
CA GLN A 272 -15.22 -43.81 50.46
C GLN A 272 -16.54 -43.23 49.92
N LEU A 273 -16.75 -43.35 48.60
CA LEU A 273 -18.02 -43.09 47.92
C LEU A 273 -18.92 -44.32 48.07
N TYR A 274 -20.09 -44.18 48.70
CA TYR A 274 -20.89 -45.35 49.11
C TYR A 274 -21.96 -45.77 48.09
N ALA A 275 -22.62 -44.82 47.40
CA ALA A 275 -23.61 -45.13 46.37
C ALA A 275 -23.71 -44.00 45.33
N LEU A 276 -24.07 -44.38 44.09
CA LEU A 276 -24.37 -43.48 42.99
C LEU A 276 -25.66 -43.96 42.32
N SER A 277 -26.61 -43.05 42.05
CA SER A 277 -27.88 -43.41 41.41
C SER A 277 -28.30 -42.34 40.39
N VAL A 278 -28.89 -42.79 39.28
CA VAL A 278 -29.39 -41.95 38.18
C VAL A 278 -30.85 -42.29 37.89
N PHE A 279 -31.70 -41.27 37.82
CA PHE A 279 -33.14 -41.41 37.56
C PHE A 279 -33.57 -40.48 36.43
N GLN A 280 -34.60 -40.87 35.67
CA GLN A 280 -35.30 -39.96 34.77
C GLN A 280 -36.62 -39.49 35.39
N MET A 281 -36.82 -38.18 35.53
CA MET A 281 -38.09 -37.59 35.98
C MET A 281 -38.88 -37.01 34.81
N PHE A 282 -40.15 -37.38 34.65
CA PHE A 282 -41.05 -36.80 33.64
C PHE A 282 -41.79 -35.57 34.18
N SER A 283 -42.36 -34.76 33.27
CA SER A 283 -43.12 -33.54 33.59
C SER A 283 -44.35 -33.75 34.50
N ASP A 284 -44.76 -35.00 34.73
CA ASP A 284 -45.85 -35.37 35.65
C ASP A 284 -45.36 -35.80 37.05
N GLY A 285 -44.05 -35.67 37.33
CA GLY A 285 -43.44 -35.98 38.63
C GLY A 285 -43.13 -37.47 38.85
N LYS A 286 -43.29 -38.34 37.85
CA LYS A 286 -42.94 -39.76 37.95
C LYS A 286 -41.48 -40.02 37.61
N THR A 287 -40.86 -40.96 38.31
CA THR A 287 -39.46 -41.38 38.15
C THR A 287 -39.33 -42.78 37.55
N THR A 288 -38.40 -42.97 36.63
CA THR A 288 -37.98 -44.30 36.14
C THR A 288 -36.50 -44.54 36.44
N HIS A 289 -36.17 -45.76 36.91
CA HIS A 289 -34.78 -46.18 37.15
C HIS A 289 -34.10 -46.60 35.83
N ILE A 290 -32.83 -46.23 35.69
CA ILE A 290 -31.98 -46.61 34.55
C ILE A 290 -30.94 -47.64 35.04
N ALA A 291 -30.69 -48.70 34.27
CA ALA A 291 -29.67 -49.70 34.58
C ALA A 291 -28.25 -49.11 34.43
N LEU A 292 -27.35 -49.42 35.37
CA LEU A 292 -26.00 -48.84 35.46
C LEU A 292 -24.91 -49.92 35.47
N ALA A 293 -23.79 -49.64 34.78
CA ALA A 293 -22.58 -50.45 34.75
C ALA A 293 -21.33 -49.62 35.09
N SER A 294 -20.28 -50.26 35.64
CA SER A 294 -18.99 -49.61 35.93
C SER A 294 -17.79 -50.44 35.43
N HIS A 295 -16.65 -49.77 35.17
CA HIS A 295 -15.42 -50.36 34.62
C HIS A 295 -14.22 -50.21 35.58
N PRO A 296 -13.34 -51.22 35.75
CA PRO A 296 -12.33 -51.22 36.81
C PRO A 296 -10.98 -50.51 36.52
N THR A 297 -10.68 -50.08 35.29
CA THR A 297 -9.38 -49.43 34.94
C THR A 297 -9.38 -47.90 35.10
N THR A 298 -8.24 -47.33 35.52
CA THR A 298 -8.03 -45.88 35.74
C THR A 298 -6.87 -45.34 34.88
N GLY A 299 -7.05 -44.20 34.21
CA GLY A 299 -6.06 -43.53 33.35
C GLY A 299 -6.53 -42.16 32.84
N ASN A 300 -5.71 -41.46 32.02
CA ASN A 300 -5.98 -40.10 31.51
C ASN A 300 -7.08 -40.02 30.41
N THR A 301 -7.61 -41.16 29.96
CA THR A 301 -8.73 -41.26 29.01
C THR A 301 -9.72 -42.32 29.50
N ALA A 302 -11.03 -42.11 29.32
CA ALA A 302 -12.05 -43.05 29.77
C ALA A 302 -12.14 -44.30 28.84
N PRO A 303 -12.45 -45.50 29.38
CA PRO A 303 -12.58 -46.73 28.58
C PRO A 303 -13.77 -46.70 27.59
N ASN A 304 -13.71 -47.54 26.55
CA ASN A 304 -14.73 -47.63 25.50
C ASN A 304 -16.02 -48.29 26.03
N ALA A 305 -17.19 -47.88 25.54
CA ALA A 305 -18.51 -48.38 25.95
C ALA A 305 -18.78 -49.85 25.61
N PHE A 306 -17.99 -50.45 24.71
CA PHE A 306 -18.09 -51.87 24.32
C PHE A 306 -16.96 -52.74 24.88
N ASP A 307 -16.26 -52.27 25.91
CA ASP A 307 -15.26 -53.08 26.60
C ASP A 307 -15.92 -54.31 27.25
N GLU A 308 -15.30 -55.48 27.19
CA GLU A 308 -15.91 -56.71 27.71
C GLU A 308 -15.82 -56.80 29.25
N GLU A 309 -15.07 -55.89 29.89
CA GLU A 309 -14.88 -55.83 31.35
C GLU A 309 -15.85 -54.90 32.10
N TRP A 310 -16.87 -54.34 31.43
CA TRP A 310 -17.93 -53.60 32.11
C TRP A 310 -18.80 -54.54 32.97
N VAL A 311 -18.93 -54.19 34.25
CA VAL A 311 -19.76 -54.96 35.19
C VAL A 311 -21.06 -54.21 35.45
N GLU A 312 -22.18 -54.88 35.15
CA GLU A 312 -23.55 -54.37 35.36
C GLU A 312 -23.98 -54.64 36.81
N PHE A 313 -24.54 -53.65 37.50
CA PHE A 313 -24.86 -53.78 38.93
C PHE A 313 -26.34 -53.57 39.28
N LEU A 314 -27.20 -53.20 38.32
CA LEU A 314 -28.66 -53.15 38.52
C LEU A 314 -29.42 -53.74 37.32
N PRO A 315 -30.45 -54.59 37.53
CA PRO A 315 -31.21 -55.21 36.43
C PRO A 315 -32.16 -54.22 35.72
N VAL A 316 -32.34 -54.41 34.41
CA VAL A 316 -33.31 -53.69 33.57
C VAL A 316 -34.75 -53.96 34.05
N SER A 317 -35.50 -52.91 34.39
CA SER A 317 -36.95 -53.01 34.62
C SER A 317 -37.72 -52.35 33.47
N PRO A 318 -38.82 -52.94 32.94
CA PRO A 318 -39.65 -52.29 31.94
C PRO A 318 -40.40 -51.10 32.54
N VAL A 319 -40.51 -50.01 31.78
CA VAL A 319 -41.19 -48.78 32.21
C VAL A 319 -42.67 -48.82 31.84
N GLY A 320 -43.55 -48.59 32.81
CA GLY A 320 -44.96 -48.32 32.59
C GLY A 320 -45.52 -47.44 33.72
N PRO A 321 -46.46 -46.52 33.46
CA PRO A 321 -46.92 -45.58 34.46
C PRO A 321 -47.83 -46.29 35.47
N GLY A 322 -47.32 -46.50 36.69
CA GLY A 322 -48.18 -46.61 37.87
C GLY A 322 -48.19 -47.91 38.68
N GLU A 323 -47.12 -48.72 38.72
CA GLU A 323 -47.08 -49.84 39.69
C GLU A 323 -45.81 -49.86 40.55
N ASN A 324 -46.03 -49.87 41.87
CA ASN A 324 -45.03 -50.03 42.92
C ASN A 324 -44.82 -51.52 43.24
N PHE A 325 -43.66 -52.06 42.87
CA PHE A 325 -43.06 -53.28 43.42
C PHE A 325 -41.55 -53.13 43.22
N GLY A 326 -40.60 -53.60 44.03
CA GLY A 326 -40.55 -54.53 45.15
C GLY A 326 -39.05 -54.86 45.24
N THR A 327 -38.48 -54.79 46.44
CA THR A 327 -37.05 -54.91 46.74
C THR A 327 -36.23 -55.86 45.85
N PHE A 328 -35.21 -55.33 45.18
CA PHE A 328 -34.01 -56.07 44.76
C PHE A 328 -32.74 -55.32 45.15
N VAL A 329 -31.78 -56.13 45.60
CA VAL A 329 -30.57 -55.83 46.33
C VAL A 329 -29.37 -56.10 45.42
N GLY A 330 -28.38 -55.23 45.47
CA GLY A 330 -27.01 -55.48 45.02
C GLY A 330 -26.13 -54.38 45.60
N ASN A 331 -25.14 -54.74 46.43
CA ASN A 331 -24.27 -53.76 47.09
C ASN A 331 -23.62 -52.84 46.04
N PRO A 332 -23.66 -51.51 46.22
CA PRO A 332 -22.87 -50.61 45.39
C PRO A 332 -21.37 -50.92 45.59
N THR A 333 -20.63 -50.97 44.48
CA THR A 333 -19.19 -51.17 44.46
C THR A 333 -18.52 -50.01 45.19
N THR A 334 -17.80 -50.28 46.29
CA THR A 334 -17.07 -49.25 47.02
C THR A 334 -15.73 -48.95 46.35
N PHE A 335 -15.39 -47.67 46.17
CA PHE A 335 -14.08 -47.25 45.66
C PHE A 335 -13.35 -46.36 46.69
N PRO A 336 -12.04 -46.58 46.95
CA PRO A 336 -11.25 -45.72 47.82
C PRO A 336 -10.91 -44.38 47.15
N VAL A 337 -11.12 -43.26 47.86
CA VAL A 337 -10.79 -41.92 47.38
C VAL A 337 -9.43 -41.51 47.99
N ASP A 338 -8.38 -41.51 47.16
CA ASP A 338 -7.08 -40.90 47.49
C ASP A 338 -6.95 -39.50 46.84
N GLN A 339 -5.85 -38.79 47.09
CA GLN A 339 -5.67 -37.40 46.63
C GLN A 339 -5.45 -37.23 45.11
N ALA A 340 -5.56 -38.30 44.31
CA ALA A 340 -5.40 -38.23 42.86
C ALA A 340 -6.75 -38.13 42.13
N THR A 341 -6.79 -37.31 41.09
CA THR A 341 -7.96 -37.11 40.20
C THR A 341 -8.42 -38.44 39.60
N ARG A 342 -9.71 -38.77 39.69
CA ARG A 342 -10.32 -40.00 39.11
C ARG A 342 -11.38 -39.67 38.05
N TYR A 343 -11.46 -40.50 37.01
CA TYR A 343 -12.47 -40.45 35.94
C TYR A 343 -13.45 -41.62 36.11
N VAL A 344 -14.76 -41.35 36.02
CA VAL A 344 -15.81 -42.38 36.13
C VAL A 344 -16.80 -42.21 34.97
N LYS A 345 -17.07 -43.29 34.22
CA LYS A 345 -18.05 -43.29 33.13
C LYS A 345 -19.18 -44.27 33.46
N ILE A 346 -20.42 -43.87 33.17
CA ILE A 346 -21.65 -44.57 33.58
C ILE A 346 -22.51 -44.79 32.33
N MET A 347 -22.88 -46.02 32.03
CA MET A 347 -23.79 -46.34 30.92
C MET A 347 -25.25 -46.40 31.36
N ALA A 348 -26.15 -45.95 30.49
CA ALA A 348 -27.59 -45.86 30.66
C ALA A 348 -28.31 -46.50 29.46
N TYR A 349 -29.21 -47.46 29.74
CA TYR A 349 -30.03 -48.13 28.72
C TYR A 349 -31.48 -47.67 28.81
N ASN A 350 -32.13 -47.45 27.66
CA ASN A 350 -33.57 -47.36 27.58
C ASN A 350 -34.12 -48.68 27.02
N ASP A 351 -35.28 -49.12 27.54
CA ASP A 351 -36.19 -50.09 26.92
C ASP A 351 -35.63 -51.38 26.26
N GLY A 352 -34.87 -52.20 27.01
CA GLY A 352 -34.93 -53.67 26.93
C GLY A 352 -34.58 -54.40 25.61
N ASN A 353 -34.21 -53.71 24.53
CA ASN A 353 -33.64 -54.30 23.33
C ASN A 353 -32.17 -53.86 23.19
N LEU A 354 -31.27 -54.82 23.00
CA LEU A 354 -29.82 -54.62 22.96
C LEU A 354 -29.35 -53.87 21.69
N GLY A 355 -29.59 -52.56 21.61
CA GLY A 355 -29.05 -51.67 20.57
C GLY A 355 -28.66 -50.29 21.11
N ASN A 356 -27.33 -50.02 21.13
CA ASN A 356 -26.58 -48.79 21.43
C ASN A 356 -26.91 -48.00 22.75
N PRO A 357 -26.05 -48.06 23.80
CA PRO A 357 -26.27 -47.36 25.08
C PRO A 357 -25.98 -45.85 25.05
N TRP A 358 -26.64 -45.11 25.93
CA TRP A 358 -26.32 -43.72 26.30
C TRP A 358 -25.28 -43.74 27.42
N TYR A 359 -24.41 -42.74 27.56
CA TYR A 359 -23.48 -42.68 28.70
C TYR A 359 -23.34 -41.26 29.29
N ILE A 360 -23.02 -41.22 30.59
CA ILE A 360 -22.62 -40.03 31.35
C ILE A 360 -21.16 -40.19 31.74
N GLU A 361 -20.33 -39.19 31.45
CA GLU A 361 -18.93 -39.14 31.86
C GLU A 361 -18.73 -38.11 32.97
N LEU A 362 -18.20 -38.55 34.11
CA LEU A 362 -17.78 -37.71 35.24
C LEU A 362 -16.25 -37.60 35.23
N LYS A 363 -15.74 -36.39 35.02
CA LYS A 363 -14.30 -36.14 35.07
C LYS A 363 -13.89 -35.58 36.44
N GLY A 364 -12.72 -36.00 36.91
CA GLY A 364 -12.00 -35.49 38.09
C GLY A 364 -12.72 -35.32 39.44
N ILE A 365 -12.78 -36.40 40.23
CA ILE A 365 -13.11 -36.35 41.67
C ILE A 365 -11.82 -36.17 42.51
N LYS A 366 -11.72 -35.10 43.35
CA LYS A 366 -10.54 -34.83 44.23
C LYS A 366 -10.92 -34.31 45.63
N ALA A 367 -10.13 -34.67 46.66
CA ALA A 367 -10.34 -34.35 48.08
C ALA A 367 -9.10 -33.71 48.76
N TYR A 368 -9.28 -32.60 49.50
CA TYR A 368 -8.20 -31.85 50.18
C TYR A 368 -8.05 -32.18 51.68
N GLY A 369 -6.85 -32.01 52.26
CA GLY A 369 -6.48 -32.49 53.61
C GLY A 369 -6.33 -31.38 54.67
N ALA A 370 -6.26 -31.76 55.95
CA ALA A 370 -6.01 -30.82 57.05
C ALA A 370 -4.53 -30.38 57.10
N GLY A 371 -4.25 -29.07 57.14
CA GLY A 371 -2.89 -28.51 57.18
C GLY A 371 -2.41 -27.88 55.87
N ASP A 372 -3.26 -27.82 54.84
CA ASP A 372 -2.90 -27.26 53.53
C ASP A 372 -2.69 -25.74 53.58
N LEU A 373 -1.59 -25.29 52.97
CA LEU A 373 -1.26 -23.90 52.69
C LEU A 373 -2.21 -23.29 51.65
N PRO A 374 -2.34 -21.96 51.57
CA PRO A 374 -3.14 -21.34 50.51
C PRO A 374 -2.52 -21.60 49.13
N LEU A 375 -3.33 -21.59 48.07
CA LEU A 375 -2.88 -21.63 46.69
C LEU A 375 -2.99 -20.22 46.10
N VAL A 376 -1.89 -19.74 45.55
CA VAL A 376 -1.77 -18.42 44.95
C VAL A 376 -1.04 -18.52 43.62
N ILE A 377 -1.44 -17.72 42.64
CA ILE A 377 -0.82 -17.63 41.31
C ILE A 377 -0.47 -16.18 40.99
N THR A 378 0.66 -15.97 40.31
CA THR A 378 0.94 -14.69 39.64
C THR A 378 0.37 -14.76 38.23
N LEU A 379 -0.33 -13.72 37.81
CA LEU A 379 -0.99 -13.63 36.52
C LEU A 379 -0.10 -12.87 35.53
N THR A 380 0.18 -11.59 35.80
CA THR A 380 0.93 -10.72 34.88
C THR A 380 1.95 -9.84 35.61
N VAL A 381 2.91 -9.31 34.83
CA VAL A 381 3.82 -8.24 35.22
C VAL A 381 3.85 -7.23 34.08
N ASP A 382 3.23 -6.08 34.30
CA ASP A 382 2.94 -5.04 33.30
C ASP A 382 3.45 -3.67 33.81
N ASP A 383 3.25 -2.60 33.03
CA ASP A 383 3.64 -1.22 33.38
C ASP A 383 5.09 -1.08 33.89
N ILE A 384 6.02 -1.77 33.22
CA ILE A 384 7.43 -1.79 33.61
C ILE A 384 8.07 -0.44 33.26
N THR A 385 8.54 0.29 34.27
CA THR A 385 9.33 1.52 34.13
C THR A 385 10.81 1.27 34.41
N GLN A 386 11.63 2.32 34.43
CA GLN A 386 13.04 2.22 34.83
C GLN A 386 13.24 1.86 36.30
N ASP A 387 12.25 2.11 37.15
CA ASP A 387 12.34 1.98 38.61
C ASP A 387 11.13 1.30 39.28
N SER A 388 10.16 0.85 38.48
CA SER A 388 8.94 0.20 38.96
C SER A 388 8.33 -0.80 37.96
N ALA A 389 7.37 -1.60 38.44
CA ALA A 389 6.50 -2.46 37.62
C ALA A 389 5.20 -2.75 38.36
N VAL A 390 4.14 -3.16 37.68
CA VAL A 390 2.88 -3.60 38.30
C VAL A 390 2.73 -5.11 38.13
N ALA A 391 2.58 -5.85 39.23
CA ALA A 391 2.33 -7.29 39.16
C ALA A 391 0.94 -7.62 39.70
N SER A 392 0.25 -8.57 39.06
CA SER A 392 -1.09 -9.03 39.46
C SER A 392 -1.09 -10.52 39.86
N GLY A 393 -1.92 -10.87 40.84
CA GLY A 393 -1.98 -12.21 41.41
C GLY A 393 -3.36 -12.57 41.94
N GLU A 394 -3.59 -13.86 42.16
CA GLU A 394 -4.87 -14.35 42.67
C GLU A 394 -4.66 -15.44 43.72
N VAL A 395 -5.36 -15.29 44.85
CA VAL A 395 -5.49 -16.38 45.83
C VAL A 395 -6.66 -17.27 45.43
N VAL A 396 -6.34 -18.31 44.68
CA VAL A 396 -7.27 -19.30 44.10
C VAL A 396 -7.83 -20.24 45.17
N HIS A 397 -7.11 -20.45 46.28
CA HIS A 397 -7.60 -21.25 47.40
C HIS A 397 -7.00 -20.78 48.73
N GLN A 398 -7.81 -20.71 49.78
CA GLN A 398 -7.33 -20.29 51.11
C GLN A 398 -6.57 -21.38 51.90
N GLY A 399 -6.60 -22.62 51.43
CA GLY A 399 -6.01 -23.77 52.12
C GLY A 399 -6.97 -24.29 53.20
N SER A 400 -6.42 -24.82 54.28
CA SER A 400 -7.20 -25.39 55.39
C SER A 400 -7.63 -24.39 56.46
N SER A 401 -7.27 -23.10 56.32
CA SER A 401 -7.65 -21.99 57.19
C SER A 401 -7.71 -20.66 56.41
N LEU A 402 -8.26 -19.60 57.02
CA LEU A 402 -8.39 -18.29 56.34
C LEU A 402 -7.02 -17.70 56.02
N VAL A 403 -6.89 -17.11 54.82
CA VAL A 403 -5.72 -16.35 54.42
C VAL A 403 -5.67 -15.04 55.18
N THR A 404 -4.60 -14.83 55.94
CA THR A 404 -4.34 -13.67 56.82
C THR A 404 -3.36 -12.66 56.21
N ALA A 405 -2.73 -12.96 55.07
CA ALA A 405 -1.98 -11.99 54.27
C ALA A 405 -1.82 -12.50 52.83
N ARG A 406 -1.83 -11.60 51.84
CA ARG A 406 -1.47 -11.88 50.45
C ARG A 406 -0.73 -10.69 49.83
N GLY A 407 0.06 -10.91 48.80
CA GLY A 407 0.79 -9.84 48.11
C GLY A 407 1.83 -10.37 47.13
N MET A 408 2.74 -9.50 46.69
CA MET A 408 3.84 -9.80 45.78
C MET A 408 5.17 -9.78 46.53
N VAL A 409 6.14 -10.58 46.08
CA VAL A 409 7.52 -10.57 46.57
C VAL A 409 8.48 -10.63 45.39
N TRP A 410 9.52 -9.81 45.38
CA TRP A 410 10.45 -9.68 44.26
C TRP A 410 11.92 -9.57 44.67
N GLY A 411 12.83 -9.97 43.78
CA GLY A 411 14.27 -9.92 44.01
C GLY A 411 15.11 -10.08 42.74
N ALA A 412 16.41 -9.79 42.83
CA ALA A 412 17.36 -9.93 41.71
C ALA A 412 17.86 -11.38 41.51
N MET A 413 17.44 -12.31 42.36
CA MET A 413 17.69 -13.74 42.23
C MET A 413 16.37 -14.51 42.09
N PRO A 414 16.36 -15.66 41.38
CA PRO A 414 15.17 -16.49 41.23
C PRO A 414 14.58 -16.93 42.57
N ASP A 415 13.28 -17.20 42.56
CA ASP A 415 12.49 -17.70 43.69
C ASP A 415 12.49 -16.82 44.97
N PRO A 416 12.24 -15.49 44.86
CA PRO A 416 12.19 -14.62 46.03
C PRO A 416 11.10 -15.06 47.02
N ASP A 417 11.37 -14.94 48.31
CA ASP A 417 10.42 -15.25 49.39
C ASP A 417 10.42 -14.12 50.44
N LEU A 418 9.50 -14.16 51.40
CA LEU A 418 9.36 -13.09 52.39
C LEU A 418 10.59 -12.89 53.29
N ASP A 419 11.50 -13.87 53.37
CA ASP A 419 12.75 -13.77 54.14
C ASP A 419 13.94 -13.33 53.26
N ASN A 420 13.92 -13.65 51.96
CA ASN A 420 14.97 -13.39 50.98
C ASN A 420 14.39 -12.67 49.74
N ASN A 421 14.24 -11.35 49.85
CA ASN A 421 13.73 -10.48 48.79
C ASN A 421 14.44 -9.12 48.75
N LEU A 422 14.23 -8.39 47.66
CA LEU A 422 14.56 -6.96 47.56
C LEU A 422 13.35 -6.07 47.92
N GLY A 423 12.14 -6.60 47.78
CA GLY A 423 10.91 -5.97 48.29
C GLY A 423 9.71 -6.93 48.25
N PHE A 424 8.66 -6.57 49.00
CA PHE A 424 7.36 -7.25 48.98
C PHE A 424 6.22 -6.28 49.31
N SER A 425 5.00 -6.61 48.91
CA SER A 425 3.75 -5.87 49.15
C SER A 425 2.76 -6.68 50.00
N GLN A 426 1.73 -6.05 50.55
CA GLN A 426 0.67 -6.73 51.31
C GLN A 426 -0.72 -6.16 50.96
N GLU A 427 -1.45 -6.88 50.11
CA GLU A 427 -2.74 -6.46 49.53
C GLU A 427 -3.97 -7.01 50.29
N GLY A 428 -3.80 -7.27 51.59
CA GLY A 428 -4.89 -7.65 52.50
C GLY A 428 -5.04 -9.15 52.77
N GLU A 429 -6.24 -9.56 53.16
CA GLU A 429 -6.62 -10.92 53.62
C GLU A 429 -7.63 -11.58 52.67
N GLY A 430 -7.82 -12.90 52.79
CA GLY A 430 -8.85 -13.64 52.04
C GLY A 430 -8.49 -14.00 50.59
N MET A 431 -9.49 -14.53 49.87
CA MET A 431 -9.35 -15.03 48.49
C MET A 431 -9.62 -13.96 47.42
N GLY A 432 -9.23 -14.24 46.17
CA GLY A 432 -9.49 -13.38 45.01
C GLY A 432 -8.28 -12.62 44.48
N HIS A 433 -8.52 -11.80 43.45
CA HIS A 433 -7.51 -11.04 42.73
C HIS A 433 -6.94 -9.87 43.54
N PHE A 434 -5.68 -9.54 43.28
CA PHE A 434 -4.98 -8.37 43.79
C PHE A 434 -3.87 -7.94 42.82
N SER A 435 -3.45 -6.68 42.92
CA SER A 435 -2.32 -6.13 42.17
C SER A 435 -1.42 -5.30 43.10
N SER A 436 -0.14 -5.21 42.76
CA SER A 436 0.86 -4.48 43.55
C SER A 436 1.83 -3.74 42.65
N ILE A 437 2.21 -2.53 43.07
CA ILE A 437 3.30 -1.76 42.46
C ILE A 437 4.61 -2.20 43.12
N LEU A 438 5.52 -2.73 42.31
CA LEU A 438 6.91 -3.01 42.68
C LEU A 438 7.68 -1.71 42.51
N SER A 439 8.18 -1.12 43.59
CA SER A 439 8.89 0.17 43.56
C SER A 439 10.32 0.05 44.08
N GLY A 440 11.20 0.95 43.65
CA GLY A 440 12.61 0.99 44.09
C GLY A 440 13.47 -0.05 43.37
N LEU A 441 13.14 -0.30 42.10
CA LEU A 441 13.91 -1.14 41.20
C LEU A 441 15.05 -0.32 40.58
N GLU A 442 16.14 -0.99 40.21
CA GLU A 442 17.25 -0.38 39.48
C GLU A 442 16.99 -0.45 37.96
N PRO A 443 17.35 0.56 37.16
CA PRO A 443 17.20 0.54 35.71
C PRO A 443 17.97 -0.59 35.01
N ASN A 444 17.47 -1.04 33.85
CA ASN A 444 18.04 -2.12 33.03
C ASN A 444 18.45 -3.38 33.83
N THR A 445 17.66 -3.72 34.85
CA THR A 445 17.97 -4.81 35.78
C THR A 445 16.88 -5.87 35.73
N LYS A 446 17.31 -7.13 35.63
CA LYS A 446 16.38 -8.28 35.64
C LYS A 446 15.92 -8.61 37.05
N TYR A 447 14.60 -8.60 37.27
CA TYR A 447 13.94 -8.98 38.52
C TYR A 447 13.11 -10.24 38.35
N TYR A 448 12.92 -10.95 39.46
CA TYR A 448 12.04 -12.10 39.61
C TYR A 448 10.93 -11.73 40.60
N VAL A 449 9.69 -12.15 40.33
CA VAL A 449 8.51 -11.84 41.16
C VAL A 449 7.60 -13.05 41.35
N ARG A 450 7.00 -13.14 42.54
CA ARG A 450 6.04 -14.18 42.93
C ARG A 450 4.90 -13.57 43.74
N SER A 451 3.71 -14.12 43.57
CA SER A 451 2.59 -13.89 44.49
C SER A 451 2.76 -14.77 45.71
N TYR A 452 2.39 -14.27 46.88
CA TYR A 452 2.35 -15.05 48.12
C TYR A 452 0.98 -14.95 48.79
N ALA A 453 0.63 -15.99 49.53
CA ALA A 453 -0.51 -15.98 50.44
C ALA A 453 -0.15 -16.73 51.72
N THR A 454 -0.58 -16.23 52.86
CA THR A 454 -0.32 -16.78 54.19
C THR A 454 -1.61 -17.11 54.88
N ASN A 455 -1.72 -18.31 55.45
CA ASN A 455 -2.75 -18.65 56.41
C ASN A 455 -2.10 -19.06 57.75
N ASN A 456 -2.89 -19.48 58.73
CA ASN A 456 -2.35 -19.85 60.05
C ASN A 456 -1.43 -21.09 60.05
N HIS A 457 -1.26 -21.76 58.91
CA HIS A 457 -0.38 -22.91 58.70
C HIS A 457 0.91 -22.55 57.94
N GLY A 458 1.00 -21.38 57.31
CA GLY A 458 2.21 -20.87 56.67
C GLY A 458 1.94 -20.09 55.39
N THR A 459 3.01 -19.73 54.70
CA THR A 459 2.98 -19.00 53.43
C THR A 459 3.23 -19.94 52.25
N ASN A 460 2.40 -19.85 51.22
CA ASN A 460 2.69 -20.43 49.92
C ASN A 460 2.99 -19.34 48.90
N TYR A 461 3.73 -19.71 47.87
CA TYR A 461 4.15 -18.81 46.79
C TYR A 461 3.78 -19.42 45.44
N SER A 462 3.47 -18.56 44.48
CA SER A 462 3.23 -18.96 43.09
C SER A 462 4.51 -19.43 42.40
N ALA A 463 4.40 -19.83 41.13
CA ALA A 463 5.55 -19.92 40.23
C ALA A 463 6.20 -18.53 40.04
N THR A 464 7.51 -18.54 39.78
CA THR A 464 8.32 -17.34 39.57
C THR A 464 8.17 -16.82 38.14
N LEU A 465 7.82 -15.54 38.00
CA LEU A 465 7.94 -14.79 36.74
C LEU A 465 9.19 -13.89 36.79
N SER A 466 9.69 -13.44 35.64
CA SER A 466 10.81 -12.50 35.56
C SER A 466 10.55 -11.40 34.54
N PHE A 467 11.02 -10.19 34.83
CA PHE A 467 10.96 -9.02 33.96
C PHE A 467 12.27 -8.22 34.04
N THR A 468 12.52 -7.32 33.10
CA THR A 468 13.66 -6.40 33.11
C THR A 468 13.14 -4.97 33.06
N THR A 469 13.58 -4.12 33.99
CA THR A 469 13.23 -2.69 34.02
C THR A 469 13.78 -1.96 32.79
N LEU A 470 13.13 -0.87 32.40
CA LEU A 470 13.58 -0.04 31.28
C LEU A 470 14.92 0.66 31.61
N PHE A 471 15.61 1.17 30.59
CA PHE A 471 16.82 1.98 30.79
C PHE A 471 16.49 3.30 31.48
N ASP A 472 17.45 3.83 32.25
CA ASP A 472 17.40 5.23 32.66
C ASP A 472 17.75 6.09 31.44
N MET A 473 16.80 6.92 31.00
CA MET A 473 17.03 7.78 29.83
C MET A 473 18.14 8.82 30.07
N SER A 474 18.47 9.11 31.34
CA SER A 474 19.62 9.95 31.71
C SER A 474 20.98 9.26 31.56
N ASP A 475 21.00 7.94 31.38
CA ASP A 475 22.20 7.17 31.05
C ASP A 475 22.40 6.99 29.53
N ILE A 476 21.38 7.30 28.70
CA ILE A 476 21.42 7.13 27.23
C ILE A 476 21.83 8.43 26.51
N PHE A 477 21.37 9.57 27.02
CA PHE A 477 21.67 10.91 26.50
C PHE A 477 22.08 11.84 27.64
N ALA A 478 22.67 13.00 27.31
CA ALA A 478 23.12 13.95 28.33
C ALA A 478 21.96 14.70 29.03
N GLY A 479 20.72 14.46 28.61
CA GLY A 479 19.50 15.07 29.12
C GLY A 479 18.39 15.14 28.06
N GLY A 480 17.26 15.73 28.44
CA GLY A 480 16.09 15.95 27.58
C GLY A 480 15.07 14.81 27.60
N SER A 481 13.86 15.11 27.12
CA SER A 481 12.75 14.15 27.02
C SER A 481 12.47 13.69 25.60
N GLY A 482 13.23 14.18 24.61
CA GLY A 482 13.04 13.87 23.18
C GLY A 482 11.89 14.62 22.52
N THR A 483 11.35 15.65 23.17
CA THR A 483 10.29 16.52 22.63
C THR A 483 10.89 17.76 21.97
N GLU A 484 10.10 18.50 21.18
CA GLU A 484 10.59 19.72 20.53
C GLU A 484 11.10 20.77 21.53
N GLU A 485 10.39 20.94 22.65
CA GLU A 485 10.75 21.90 23.70
C GLU A 485 11.92 21.41 24.57
N ASP A 486 12.11 20.10 24.67
CA ASP A 486 13.15 19.45 25.49
C ASP A 486 13.79 18.26 24.73
N PRO A 487 14.62 18.54 23.71
CA PRO A 487 15.20 17.51 22.85
C PRO A 487 16.27 16.71 23.59
N TRP A 488 16.49 15.45 23.17
CA TRP A 488 17.59 14.66 23.71
C TRP A 488 18.94 15.26 23.37
N LEU A 489 19.79 15.42 24.38
CA LEU A 489 21.08 16.12 24.26
C LEU A 489 22.21 15.16 23.89
N ILE A 490 22.86 15.44 22.77
CA ILE A 490 23.93 14.62 22.18
C ILE A 490 25.29 15.28 22.46
N GLU A 491 26.05 14.70 23.37
CA GLU A 491 27.36 15.22 23.80
C GLU A 491 28.52 14.32 23.36
N THR A 492 28.27 13.02 23.17
CA THR A 492 29.31 12.02 22.89
C THR A 492 28.96 11.16 21.68
N ALA A 493 29.97 10.45 21.15
CA ALA A 493 29.78 9.48 20.07
C ALA A 493 28.82 8.35 20.47
N GLU A 494 28.77 7.97 21.75
CA GLU A 494 27.81 6.97 22.24
C GLU A 494 26.39 7.52 22.27
N HIS A 495 26.19 8.79 22.69
CA HIS A 495 24.87 9.43 22.62
C HIS A 495 24.38 9.50 21.17
N LEU A 496 25.26 9.86 20.23
CA LEU A 496 24.94 9.86 18.80
C LEU A 496 24.58 8.46 18.30
N ASN A 497 25.34 7.44 18.74
CA ASN A 497 25.06 6.04 18.45
C ASN A 497 23.68 5.59 18.98
N ASN A 498 23.28 6.07 20.15
CA ASN A 498 22.00 5.72 20.81
C ASN A 498 20.75 6.24 20.09
N ILE A 499 20.88 7.18 19.15
CA ILE A 499 19.76 7.62 18.29
C ILE A 499 19.14 6.43 17.54
N ARG A 500 19.90 5.37 17.27
CA ARG A 500 19.39 4.15 16.60
C ARG A 500 18.32 3.38 17.40
N LEU A 501 18.08 3.75 18.65
CA LEU A 501 16.98 3.22 19.47
C LEU A 501 15.62 3.85 19.08
N PHE A 502 15.63 4.92 18.27
CA PHE A 502 14.46 5.72 17.89
C PHE A 502 14.35 5.82 16.36
N LEU A 503 14.24 4.67 15.71
CA LEU A 503 14.06 4.54 14.26
C LEU A 503 12.64 4.07 13.96
N GLY A 504 12.18 4.20 12.72
CA GLY A 504 10.86 3.71 12.31
C GLY A 504 9.73 4.76 12.39
N PRO A 505 8.55 4.44 11.80
CA PRO A 505 7.41 5.36 11.67
C PRO A 505 6.84 5.88 13.00
N GLU A 506 7.03 5.16 14.09
CA GLU A 506 6.58 5.50 15.44
C GLU A 506 7.39 6.63 16.09
N ASN A 507 8.56 6.97 15.54
CA ASN A 507 9.51 7.93 16.12
C ASN A 507 9.59 9.27 15.34
N THR A 508 8.52 9.63 14.63
CA THR A 508 8.46 10.88 13.83
C THR A 508 8.44 12.16 14.68
N ASP A 509 8.07 12.05 15.96
CA ASP A 509 7.94 13.16 16.91
C ASP A 509 9.15 13.29 17.86
N LYS A 510 10.28 12.66 17.53
CA LYS A 510 11.47 12.62 18.39
C LYS A 510 12.53 13.64 17.95
N TYR A 511 13.06 14.39 18.92
CA TYR A 511 13.96 15.52 18.71
C TYR A 511 15.31 15.32 19.40
N PHE A 512 16.40 15.62 18.69
CA PHE A 512 17.78 15.47 19.13
C PHE A 512 18.57 16.77 18.90
N MET A 513 19.37 17.17 19.87
CA MET A 513 20.20 18.39 19.81
C MET A 513 21.63 18.06 20.21
N GLN A 514 22.59 18.30 19.31
CA GLN A 514 24.01 18.22 19.65
C GLN A 514 24.44 19.44 20.48
N ILE A 515 25.23 19.17 21.53
CA ILE A 515 25.68 20.18 22.49
C ILE A 515 27.21 20.23 22.67
N ALA A 516 27.95 19.40 21.93
CA ALA A 516 29.40 19.36 21.93
C ALA A 516 29.92 18.78 20.61
N ASP A 517 31.18 19.03 20.28
CA ASP A 517 31.85 18.37 19.15
C ASP A 517 31.99 16.87 19.41
N ILE A 518 31.82 16.04 18.37
CA ILE A 518 31.83 14.58 18.45
C ILE A 518 32.93 14.01 17.56
N ASP A 519 33.90 13.34 18.15
CA ASP A 519 34.97 12.65 17.41
C ASP A 519 34.63 11.16 17.18
N LEU A 520 34.38 10.79 15.93
CA LEU A 520 34.21 9.41 15.46
C LEU A 520 35.52 8.80 14.94
N GLY A 521 36.61 9.57 14.93
CA GLY A 521 37.95 9.12 14.54
C GLY A 521 38.66 8.28 15.59
N VAL A 522 37.95 7.78 16.60
CA VAL A 522 38.46 6.99 17.73
C VAL A 522 37.79 5.62 17.83
N ALA A 523 38.43 4.68 18.52
CA ALA A 523 37.86 3.35 18.76
C ALA A 523 36.59 3.45 19.64
N PRO A 524 35.55 2.63 19.39
CA PRO A 524 35.47 1.57 18.38
C PRO A 524 35.02 2.05 16.98
N TRP A 525 34.66 3.33 16.82
CA TRP A 525 33.97 3.88 15.66
C TRP A 525 34.82 3.92 14.37
N ASN A 526 36.14 3.95 14.51
CA ASN A 526 37.09 3.94 13.40
C ASN A 526 37.76 2.56 13.15
N GLU A 527 37.35 1.52 13.87
CA GLU A 527 37.96 0.19 13.76
C GLU A 527 37.19 -0.72 12.77
N GLY A 528 37.91 -1.64 12.12
CA GLY A 528 37.31 -2.65 11.24
C GLY A 528 36.52 -2.05 10.07
N GLN A 529 35.19 -2.18 10.13
CA GLN A 529 34.25 -1.65 9.14
C GLN A 529 33.79 -0.21 9.43
N GLY A 530 34.21 0.36 10.57
CA GLY A 530 33.90 1.73 10.97
C GLY A 530 32.49 1.91 11.53
N TRP A 531 31.94 3.11 11.37
CA TRP A 531 30.60 3.49 11.81
C TRP A 531 29.52 2.64 11.14
N VAL A 532 28.45 2.34 11.89
CA VAL A 532 27.23 1.72 11.36
C VAL A 532 26.21 2.84 11.13
N PRO A 533 25.79 3.09 9.88
CA PRO A 533 24.83 4.15 9.57
C PRO A 533 23.57 4.10 10.45
N ILE A 534 23.08 5.27 10.85
CA ILE A 534 21.81 5.39 11.59
C ILE A 534 20.66 5.32 10.58
N GLY A 535 19.83 4.28 10.70
CA GLY A 535 18.69 4.05 9.80
C GLY A 535 19.02 3.15 8.60
N VAL A 536 18.17 2.17 8.33
CA VAL A 536 18.26 1.19 7.22
C VAL A 536 16.87 0.95 6.61
N SER A 537 16.76 0.20 5.51
CA SER A 537 15.52 0.06 4.71
C SER A 537 14.25 -0.33 5.46
N ASN A 538 14.34 -0.99 6.63
CA ASN A 538 13.17 -1.39 7.44
C ASN A 538 13.01 -0.56 8.72
N TYR A 539 13.97 0.32 9.01
CA TYR A 539 14.03 1.13 10.23
C TYR A 539 14.71 2.45 9.87
N GLU A 540 14.01 3.33 9.15
CA GLU A 540 14.58 4.59 8.68
C GLU A 540 14.64 5.62 9.82
N PHE A 541 15.54 6.60 9.72
CA PHE A 541 15.52 7.75 10.62
C PHE A 541 14.42 8.72 10.19
N ARG A 542 13.45 8.97 11.08
CA ARG A 542 12.28 9.82 10.83
C ARG A 542 12.13 11.00 11.79
N GLY A 543 13.08 11.18 12.72
CA GLY A 543 13.04 12.24 13.72
C GLY A 543 13.68 13.55 13.28
N HIS A 544 13.93 14.43 14.25
CA HIS A 544 14.50 15.76 14.03
C HIS A 544 15.88 15.88 14.70
N TYR A 545 16.93 16.04 13.90
CA TYR A 545 18.30 16.21 14.38
C TYR A 545 18.82 17.62 14.13
N ASN A 546 19.23 18.30 15.20
CA ASN A 546 19.87 19.62 15.14
C ASN A 546 21.32 19.51 15.63
N GLY A 547 22.29 19.76 14.74
CA GLY A 547 23.72 19.69 15.06
C GLY A 547 24.23 20.85 15.92
N GLY A 548 23.42 21.89 16.14
CA GLY A 548 23.77 23.03 17.00
C GLY A 548 25.04 23.78 16.58
N ASP A 549 25.45 23.66 15.31
CA ASP A 549 26.72 24.15 14.74
C ASP A 549 27.99 23.53 15.34
N TYR A 550 27.86 22.42 16.07
CA TYR A 550 28.99 21.61 16.53
C TYR A 550 29.46 20.67 15.42
N VAL A 551 30.73 20.24 15.53
CA VAL A 551 31.39 19.42 14.52
C VAL A 551 31.33 17.94 14.87
N ILE A 552 30.96 17.10 13.90
CA ILE A 552 31.21 15.66 13.92
C ILE A 552 32.44 15.37 13.06
N SER A 553 33.52 14.88 13.65
CA SER A 553 34.79 14.65 12.94
C SER A 553 35.14 13.17 12.79
N GLY A 554 35.87 12.82 11.75
CA GLY A 554 36.55 11.51 11.67
C GLY A 554 35.64 10.32 11.36
N LEU A 555 34.44 10.54 10.80
CA LEU A 555 33.54 9.47 10.39
C LEU A 555 34.26 8.56 9.38
N PHE A 556 34.40 7.28 9.71
CA PHE A 556 34.99 6.27 8.84
C PHE A 556 33.98 5.16 8.56
N ILE A 557 33.75 4.83 7.29
CA ILE A 557 32.86 3.73 6.89
C ILE A 557 33.51 2.89 5.78
N ASN A 558 33.61 1.58 6.01
CA ASN A 558 34.21 0.62 5.09
C ASN A 558 33.35 -0.65 4.98
N ARG A 559 32.11 -0.49 4.47
CA ARG A 559 31.07 -1.53 4.40
C ARG A 559 30.53 -1.66 2.98
N LEU A 560 30.24 -2.89 2.54
CA LEU A 560 29.71 -3.16 1.19
C LEU A 560 28.20 -2.94 1.06
N SER A 561 27.49 -2.73 2.16
CA SER A 561 26.05 -2.48 2.15
C SER A 561 25.69 -1.21 1.38
N ALA A 562 24.45 -1.15 0.88
CA ALA A 562 23.88 0.08 0.33
C ALA A 562 23.60 1.11 1.45
N TYR A 563 23.42 2.37 1.08
CA TYR A 563 23.01 3.48 1.96
C TYR A 563 24.06 3.80 3.03
N GLN A 564 25.22 4.30 2.60
CA GLN A 564 26.33 4.63 3.50
C GLN A 564 26.38 6.13 3.80
N GLY A 565 26.54 6.47 5.08
CA GLY A 565 26.62 7.82 5.61
C GLY A 565 26.56 7.82 7.14
N LEU A 566 26.61 9.00 7.76
CA LEU A 566 26.27 9.13 9.19
C LEU A 566 24.88 8.52 9.45
N PHE A 567 23.93 8.88 8.59
CA PHE A 567 22.64 8.23 8.44
C PHE A 567 22.65 7.32 7.21
N GLY A 568 21.96 6.18 7.26
CA GLY A 568 21.77 5.33 6.09
C GLY A 568 20.62 5.84 5.25
N ILE A 569 19.40 5.74 5.78
CA ILE A 569 18.18 6.28 5.16
C ILE A 569 17.47 7.22 6.12
N VAL A 570 17.20 8.43 5.63
CA VAL A 570 16.43 9.48 6.29
C VAL A 570 15.11 9.64 5.55
N ARG A 571 13.98 9.70 6.26
CA ARG A 571 12.67 9.84 5.61
C ARG A 571 11.72 10.72 6.42
N ASP A 572 11.03 11.63 5.74
CA ASP A 572 10.02 12.51 6.34
C ASP A 572 10.52 13.20 7.63
N ALA A 573 11.81 13.60 7.62
CA ALA A 573 12.57 14.00 8.80
C ALA A 573 13.11 15.44 8.69
N THR A 574 13.81 15.89 9.72
CA THR A 574 14.56 17.16 9.69
C THR A 574 16.00 16.93 10.14
N ILE A 575 16.97 17.40 9.35
CA ILE A 575 18.39 17.48 9.74
C ILE A 575 18.87 18.91 9.51
N LYS A 576 19.37 19.59 10.54
CA LYS A 576 19.84 20.97 10.40
C LYS A 576 21.04 21.35 11.24
N ASN A 577 21.74 22.41 10.83
CA ASN A 577 22.87 23.03 11.55
C ASN A 577 23.98 22.02 11.88
N LEU A 578 24.35 21.20 10.90
CA LEU A 578 25.26 20.07 11.08
C LEU A 578 26.57 20.33 10.36
N GLN A 579 27.68 20.21 11.09
CA GLN A 579 29.02 20.30 10.53
C GLN A 579 29.71 18.93 10.59
N ILE A 580 30.26 18.47 9.47
CA ILE A 580 31.01 17.21 9.38
C ILE A 580 32.39 17.48 8.78
N ASP A 581 33.44 17.03 9.46
CA ASP A 581 34.84 17.23 9.02
C ASP A 581 35.60 15.90 8.93
N ASN A 582 36.59 15.85 8.04
CA ASN A 582 37.58 14.78 7.94
C ASN A 582 36.97 13.37 7.91
N SER A 583 36.00 13.15 7.02
CA SER A 583 35.22 11.91 6.93
C SER A 583 35.53 11.10 5.67
N GLN A 584 35.53 9.77 5.78
CA GLN A 584 35.89 8.86 4.69
C GLN A 584 34.92 7.68 4.54
N ILE A 585 34.40 7.49 3.33
CA ILE A 585 33.61 6.31 2.94
C ILE A 585 34.32 5.56 1.81
N SER A 586 34.72 4.32 2.05
CA SER A 586 35.57 3.55 1.11
C SER A 586 34.83 2.51 0.27
N LEU A 587 33.69 2.00 0.76
CA LEU A 587 32.92 0.92 0.12
C LEU A 587 31.41 1.21 0.18
N GLY A 588 30.62 0.43 -0.57
CA GLY A 588 29.17 0.49 -0.58
C GLY A 588 28.58 1.18 -1.80
N ASN A 589 27.25 1.17 -1.87
CA ASN A 589 26.47 1.86 -2.91
C ASN A 589 25.50 2.84 -2.26
N TYR A 590 25.02 3.85 -2.99
CA TYR A 590 24.19 4.94 -2.45
C TYR A 590 24.86 5.59 -1.24
N SER A 591 25.97 6.28 -1.46
CA SER A 591 26.76 6.86 -0.37
C SER A 591 26.72 8.39 -0.38
N GLY A 592 26.63 8.98 0.81
CA GLY A 592 26.90 10.38 1.07
C GLY A 592 27.33 10.57 2.52
N ILE A 593 28.23 11.53 2.79
CA ILE A 593 28.82 11.68 4.13
C ILE A 593 27.74 11.89 5.21
N MET A 594 26.71 12.68 4.92
CA MET A 594 25.57 12.84 5.81
C MET A 594 24.61 11.64 5.71
N ALA A 595 24.15 11.33 4.51
CA ALA A 595 23.13 10.29 4.31
C ALA A 595 23.36 9.45 3.05
N GLY A 596 23.08 8.15 3.13
CA GLY A 596 23.01 7.31 1.95
C GLY A 596 21.80 7.67 1.06
N ALA A 597 20.63 7.82 1.65
CA ALA A 597 19.43 8.31 0.98
C ALA A 597 18.57 9.21 1.87
N ILE A 598 17.89 10.17 1.23
CA ILE A 598 16.85 11.00 1.80
C ILE A 598 15.57 10.82 1.00
N ILE A 599 14.45 10.51 1.67
CA ILE A 599 13.20 10.11 1.04
C ILE A 599 12.01 10.91 1.60
N GLY A 600 10.96 11.09 0.80
CA GLY A 600 9.69 11.64 1.25
C GLY A 600 9.71 13.16 1.29
N ASN A 601 9.33 13.75 2.42
CA ASN A 601 9.26 15.20 2.63
C ASN A 601 10.28 15.65 3.68
N THR A 602 11.57 15.36 3.46
CA THR A 602 12.63 15.68 4.42
C THR A 602 13.18 17.09 4.20
N TYR A 603 13.44 17.82 5.29
CA TYR A 603 14.24 19.06 5.29
C TYR A 603 15.67 18.77 5.72
N ALA A 604 16.66 19.17 4.92
CA ALA A 604 18.07 19.15 5.26
C ALA A 604 18.69 20.53 5.00
N GLY A 605 19.03 21.27 6.06
CA GLY A 605 19.38 22.69 5.95
C GLY A 605 20.58 23.12 6.80
N ASN A 606 21.37 24.09 6.32
CA ASN A 606 22.54 24.63 7.02
C ASN A 606 23.55 23.51 7.36
N ILE A 607 24.05 22.83 6.33
CA ILE A 607 24.96 21.70 6.47
C ILE A 607 26.30 22.04 5.84
N THR A 608 27.38 21.83 6.60
CA THR A 608 28.75 22.01 6.12
C THR A 608 29.50 20.69 6.19
N ILE A 609 30.05 20.22 5.08
CA ILE A 609 30.87 19.02 5.02
C ILE A 609 32.21 19.38 4.37
N VAL A 610 33.31 19.18 5.08
CA VAL A 610 34.64 19.58 4.63
C VAL A 610 35.68 18.49 4.83
N SER A 611 36.82 18.63 4.14
CA SER A 611 38.00 17.76 4.26
C SER A 611 37.70 16.27 4.09
N SER A 612 36.67 15.91 3.33
CA SER A 612 36.11 14.55 3.31
C SER A 612 36.27 13.88 1.94
N SER A 613 36.19 12.55 1.88
CA SER A 613 36.39 11.80 0.64
C SER A 613 35.54 10.54 0.53
N ILE A 614 35.08 10.23 -0.69
CA ILE A 614 34.35 8.99 -0.99
C ILE A 614 34.99 8.27 -2.19
N THR A 615 35.28 6.97 -2.03
CA THR A 615 35.88 6.13 -3.09
C THR A 615 35.07 4.86 -3.41
N SER A 616 33.79 4.83 -3.04
CA SER A 616 32.91 3.65 -3.22
C SER A 616 32.36 3.52 -4.65
N SER A 617 31.42 2.61 -4.94
CA SER A 617 31.38 2.00 -6.30
C SER A 617 30.33 2.48 -7.31
N GLU A 618 29.18 3.06 -6.94
CA GLU A 618 28.06 3.21 -7.92
C GLU A 618 27.31 4.56 -7.91
N ILE A 619 26.60 4.92 -6.83
CA ILE A 619 25.77 6.15 -6.75
C ILE A 619 26.21 6.99 -5.56
N ILE A 620 26.92 8.10 -5.82
CA ILE A 620 27.67 8.84 -4.79
C ILE A 620 27.37 10.33 -4.84
N GLY A 621 26.88 10.88 -3.73
CA GLY A 621 26.86 12.32 -3.50
C GLY A 621 27.82 12.68 -2.38
N GLY A 622 28.43 13.86 -2.41
CA GLY A 622 29.28 14.27 -1.29
C GLY A 622 28.50 14.34 0.03
N MET A 623 27.28 14.87 -0.01
CA MET A 623 26.37 14.92 1.15
C MET A 623 25.39 13.75 1.17
N VAL A 624 24.70 13.50 0.04
CA VAL A 624 23.59 12.53 -0.06
C VAL A 624 23.75 11.65 -1.29
N GLY A 625 23.70 10.33 -1.15
CA GLY A 625 23.68 9.43 -2.33
C GLY A 625 22.46 9.68 -3.23
N LEU A 626 21.26 9.43 -2.70
CA LEU A 626 19.98 9.62 -3.41
C LEU A 626 19.03 10.53 -2.62
N SER A 627 18.47 11.55 -3.27
CA SER A 627 17.32 12.30 -2.77
C SER A 627 16.08 11.98 -3.62
N SER A 628 15.02 11.44 -3.01
CA SER A 628 13.80 11.02 -3.73
C SER A 628 12.53 11.49 -3.02
N GLY A 629 11.67 12.24 -3.72
CA GLY A 629 10.47 12.88 -3.17
C GLY A 629 10.64 14.39 -3.02
N ASN A 630 9.69 15.05 -2.36
CA ASN A 630 9.66 16.50 -2.15
C ASN A 630 10.61 16.92 -1.00
N ASN A 631 11.88 16.57 -1.11
CA ASN A 631 12.90 16.94 -0.13
C ASN A 631 13.42 18.36 -0.37
N PHE A 632 13.75 19.06 0.71
CA PHE A 632 14.28 20.43 0.67
C PHE A 632 15.71 20.43 1.19
N LEU A 633 16.69 20.62 0.29
CA LEU A 633 18.10 20.73 0.60
C LEU A 633 18.50 22.21 0.48
N GLU A 634 18.95 22.84 1.56
CA GLU A 634 19.12 24.30 1.61
C GLU A 634 20.39 24.71 2.38
N ASN A 635 21.08 25.76 1.93
CA ASN A 635 22.26 26.32 2.61
C ASN A 635 23.34 25.26 2.87
N ILE A 636 23.72 24.53 1.82
CA ILE A 636 24.68 23.43 1.90
C ILE A 636 26.04 23.90 1.39
N TYR A 637 27.10 23.63 2.15
CA TYR A 637 28.48 23.72 1.66
C TYR A 637 29.15 22.35 1.73
N CYS A 638 29.54 21.82 0.57
CA CYS A 638 30.10 20.47 0.46
C CYS A 638 31.46 20.45 -0.27
N ASP A 639 32.52 20.23 0.48
CA ASP A 639 33.89 20.01 0.02
C ASP A 639 34.29 18.53 0.22
N VAL A 640 33.81 17.67 -0.69
CA VAL A 640 34.02 16.22 -0.65
C VAL A 640 34.66 15.75 -1.95
N SER A 641 35.85 15.16 -1.88
CA SER A 641 36.51 14.56 -3.05
C SER A 641 35.92 13.18 -3.36
N ILE A 642 35.42 13.00 -4.58
CA ILE A 642 34.80 11.75 -5.06
C ILE A 642 35.69 11.14 -6.15
N ASN A 643 36.07 9.86 -5.98
CA ASN A 643 36.83 9.14 -7.00
C ASN A 643 36.33 7.71 -7.14
N ILE A 644 35.52 7.48 -8.18
CA ILE A 644 34.77 6.24 -8.37
C ILE A 644 34.82 5.77 -9.82
N THR A 645 34.66 4.47 -10.02
CA THR A 645 34.40 3.88 -11.34
C THR A 645 32.90 3.73 -11.62
N GLY A 646 32.06 4.30 -10.76
CA GLY A 646 30.60 4.12 -10.72
C GLY A 646 29.80 4.98 -11.69
N ASN A 647 28.47 4.82 -11.63
CA ASN A 647 27.54 5.34 -12.60
C ASN A 647 27.14 6.81 -12.38
N PHE A 648 26.97 7.25 -11.14
CA PHE A 648 26.49 8.61 -10.84
C PHE A 648 27.30 9.22 -9.71
N ALA A 649 27.82 10.43 -9.93
CA ALA A 649 28.51 11.22 -8.93
C ALA A 649 28.02 12.68 -8.91
N GLY A 650 27.83 13.24 -7.72
CA GLY A 650 27.60 14.68 -7.57
C GLY A 650 28.25 15.24 -6.31
N GLY A 651 28.71 16.49 -6.36
CA GLY A 651 29.39 17.11 -5.22
C GLY A 651 28.50 17.22 -3.98
N ILE A 652 27.19 17.45 -4.16
CA ILE A 652 26.20 17.40 -3.07
C ILE A 652 25.40 16.10 -3.14
N ALA A 653 24.78 15.81 -4.29
CA ALA A 653 23.91 14.64 -4.44
C ALA A 653 24.19 13.88 -5.74
N ALA A 654 24.18 12.54 -5.70
CA ALA A 654 24.32 11.78 -6.95
C ALA A 654 23.07 11.93 -7.82
N VAL A 655 21.90 11.81 -7.19
CA VAL A 655 20.59 11.88 -7.84
C VAL A 655 19.62 12.67 -6.98
N ILE A 656 18.87 13.59 -7.60
CA ILE A 656 17.70 14.24 -7.01
C ILE A 656 16.50 13.98 -7.94
N GLN A 657 15.43 13.40 -7.39
CA GLN A 657 14.24 13.02 -8.15
C GLN A 657 12.93 13.19 -7.39
N GLY A 658 11.82 13.38 -8.12
CA GLY A 658 10.47 13.27 -7.58
C GLY A 658 9.98 14.49 -6.79
N GLY A 659 10.33 15.69 -7.23
CA GLY A 659 9.85 16.96 -6.66
C GLY A 659 10.83 17.65 -5.70
N GLY A 660 12.05 17.16 -5.56
CA GLY A 660 13.04 17.72 -4.63
C GLY A 660 13.55 19.10 -5.05
N THR A 661 14.00 19.89 -4.07
CA THR A 661 14.62 21.21 -4.28
C THR A 661 16.00 21.26 -3.63
N LEU A 662 17.00 21.73 -4.37
CA LEU A 662 18.31 22.12 -3.85
C LEU A 662 18.50 23.63 -4.03
N SER A 663 18.74 24.35 -2.95
CA SER A 663 18.82 25.81 -2.98
C SER A 663 19.98 26.38 -2.16
N ASN A 664 20.48 27.55 -2.56
CA ASN A 664 21.47 28.31 -1.79
C ASN A 664 22.72 27.49 -1.42
N SER A 665 23.23 26.68 -2.36
CA SER A 665 24.16 25.59 -2.05
C SER A 665 25.39 25.55 -2.95
N ILE A 666 26.46 24.94 -2.44
CA ILE A 666 27.80 25.06 -3.01
C ILE A 666 28.53 23.72 -2.93
N SER A 667 29.26 23.38 -3.99
CA SER A 667 30.26 22.30 -3.93
C SER A 667 31.62 22.69 -4.50
N SER A 668 32.69 22.29 -3.79
CA SER A 668 34.08 22.56 -4.18
C SER A 668 34.93 21.29 -4.39
N GLY A 669 34.40 20.13 -4.03
CA GLY A 669 35.14 18.87 -4.11
C GLY A 669 35.38 18.40 -5.55
N ASN A 670 36.54 17.78 -5.82
CA ASN A 670 36.85 17.21 -7.13
C ASN A 670 36.11 15.87 -7.33
N ILE A 671 35.60 15.64 -8.53
CA ILE A 671 34.78 14.47 -8.87
C ILE A 671 35.40 13.71 -10.05
N ILE A 672 35.58 12.40 -9.87
CA ILE A 672 35.92 11.45 -10.92
C ILE A 672 34.88 10.32 -10.87
N ALA A 673 34.19 10.08 -11.99
CA ALA A 673 33.15 9.05 -12.12
C ALA A 673 33.28 8.23 -13.41
N GLY A 674 32.72 7.01 -13.39
CA GLY A 674 32.75 6.09 -14.53
C GLY A 674 31.74 6.43 -15.63
N ALA A 675 30.59 7.03 -15.31
CA ALA A 675 29.58 7.40 -16.31
C ALA A 675 29.08 8.86 -16.19
N ARG A 676 28.30 9.21 -15.17
CA ARG A 676 27.63 10.52 -15.07
C ARG A 676 28.16 11.30 -13.88
N ALA A 677 28.65 12.51 -14.09
CA ALA A 677 29.08 13.40 -13.02
C ALA A 677 28.68 14.84 -13.24
N GLY A 678 28.21 15.48 -12.18
CA GLY A 678 28.02 16.93 -12.09
C GLY A 678 28.73 17.50 -10.88
N GLY A 679 29.29 18.70 -10.99
CA GLY A 679 29.94 19.36 -9.84
C GLY A 679 29.03 19.52 -8.63
N LEU A 680 27.72 19.67 -8.84
CA LEU A 680 26.71 19.74 -7.79
C LEU A 680 25.88 18.45 -7.72
N VAL A 681 25.30 18.04 -8.85
CA VAL A 681 24.37 16.90 -8.94
C VAL A 681 24.68 16.01 -10.13
N GLY A 682 24.75 14.69 -9.92
CA GLY A 682 24.99 13.74 -11.02
C GLY A 682 23.82 13.66 -12.01
N SER A 683 22.60 13.48 -11.50
CA SER A 683 21.36 13.43 -12.28
C SER A 683 20.21 14.15 -11.58
N LEU A 684 19.50 15.02 -12.30
CA LEU A 684 18.32 15.76 -11.81
C LEU A 684 17.09 15.36 -12.63
N SER A 685 15.98 15.01 -11.95
CA SER A 685 14.73 14.58 -12.60
C SER A 685 13.50 15.11 -11.89
N ALA A 686 12.57 15.75 -12.61
CA ALA A 686 11.34 16.31 -12.04
C ALA A 686 11.58 17.11 -10.74
N SER A 687 12.66 17.91 -10.69
CA SER A 687 13.19 18.54 -9.48
C SER A 687 13.85 19.89 -9.79
N GLN A 688 14.16 20.69 -8.76
CA GLN A 688 14.62 22.07 -8.92
C GLN A 688 16.00 22.30 -8.28
N ILE A 689 16.86 23.05 -8.96
CA ILE A 689 18.09 23.61 -8.40
C ILE A 689 18.06 25.12 -8.56
N THR A 690 18.25 25.86 -7.47
CA THR A 690 18.21 27.33 -7.46
C THR A 690 19.37 27.93 -6.66
N ASN A 691 19.90 29.06 -7.10
CA ASN A 691 20.90 29.83 -6.35
C ASN A 691 22.09 28.98 -5.87
N ALA A 692 22.76 28.25 -6.77
CA ALA A 692 23.79 27.28 -6.39
C ALA A 692 25.00 27.30 -7.32
N TYR A 693 26.18 26.93 -6.81
CA TYR A 693 27.38 26.93 -7.64
C TYR A 693 28.37 25.82 -7.34
N ALA A 694 29.14 25.45 -8.36
CA ALA A 694 30.15 24.39 -8.29
C ALA A 694 31.51 24.83 -8.82
N ILE A 695 32.57 24.61 -8.03
CA ILE A 695 33.93 25.05 -8.35
C ILE A 695 34.93 23.88 -8.46
N GLY A 696 34.53 22.68 -8.04
CA GLY A 696 35.36 21.47 -8.14
C GLY A 696 35.51 20.97 -9.57
N ASN A 697 36.64 20.32 -9.88
CA ASN A 697 36.85 19.73 -11.21
C ASN A 697 36.02 18.45 -11.39
N VAL A 698 35.50 18.22 -12.59
CA VAL A 698 34.63 17.08 -12.92
C VAL A 698 35.23 16.26 -14.06
N ASN A 699 35.40 14.96 -13.84
CA ASN A 699 35.79 13.99 -14.86
C ASN A 699 34.79 12.82 -14.90
N ALA A 700 34.14 12.57 -16.04
CA ALA A 700 33.14 11.50 -16.18
C ALA A 700 33.32 10.69 -17.48
N GLY A 701 32.89 9.44 -17.50
CA GLY A 701 32.88 8.63 -18.72
C GLY A 701 31.89 9.14 -19.77
N ASP A 702 30.60 9.17 -19.44
CA ASP A 702 29.53 9.44 -20.40
C ASP A 702 29.08 10.91 -20.36
N TYR A 703 28.51 11.36 -19.24
CA TYR A 703 27.89 12.68 -19.10
C TYR A 703 28.63 13.50 -18.04
N ALA A 704 29.38 14.51 -18.46
CA ALA A 704 30.16 15.38 -17.58
C ALA A 704 29.63 16.82 -17.66
N GLY A 705 29.13 17.36 -16.56
CA GLY A 705 28.72 18.76 -16.47
C GLY A 705 29.40 19.48 -15.31
N GLY A 706 29.78 20.75 -15.48
CA GLY A 706 30.37 21.51 -14.37
C GLY A 706 29.43 21.69 -13.18
N LEU A 707 28.11 21.71 -13.40
CA LEU A 707 27.08 21.75 -12.36
C LEU A 707 26.28 20.44 -12.31
N ILE A 708 25.74 20.00 -13.46
CA ILE A 708 24.86 18.80 -13.55
C ILE A 708 25.32 17.87 -14.66
N GLY A 709 25.50 16.58 -14.35
CA GLY A 709 25.84 15.58 -15.37
C GLY A 709 24.70 15.33 -16.35
N GLN A 710 23.53 14.96 -15.83
CA GLN A 710 22.33 14.66 -16.61
C GLN A 710 21.10 15.42 -16.09
N LEU A 711 20.38 16.08 -16.99
CA LEU A 711 19.16 16.82 -16.71
C LEU A 711 17.97 16.21 -17.46
N LEU A 712 17.04 15.62 -16.71
CA LEU A 712 15.88 14.87 -17.22
C LEU A 712 14.59 15.71 -17.17
N PRO A 713 13.54 15.38 -17.97
CA PRO A 713 12.36 16.21 -18.16
C PRO A 713 11.70 16.70 -16.86
N ASN A 714 10.96 17.81 -16.97
CA ASN A 714 10.26 18.48 -15.86
C ASN A 714 11.18 18.99 -14.74
N SER A 715 12.48 19.18 -15.02
CA SER A 715 13.42 19.78 -14.08
C SER A 715 13.65 21.25 -14.39
N THR A 716 14.05 22.02 -13.37
CA THR A 716 14.34 23.44 -13.52
C THR A 716 15.68 23.78 -12.84
N VAL A 717 16.52 24.55 -13.54
CA VAL A 717 17.80 25.05 -13.01
C VAL A 717 17.82 26.56 -13.16
N SER A 718 18.04 27.28 -12.06
CA SER A 718 18.04 28.74 -12.08
C SER A 718 19.06 29.39 -11.17
N ASN A 719 19.60 30.52 -11.63
CA ASN A 719 20.56 31.31 -10.88
C ASN A 719 21.76 30.48 -10.38
N CYS A 720 22.29 29.63 -11.24
CA CYS A 720 23.39 28.74 -10.89
C CYS A 720 24.64 29.01 -11.71
N TYR A 721 25.81 28.62 -11.22
CA TYR A 721 27.00 28.64 -12.07
C TYR A 721 28.07 27.59 -11.78
N SER A 722 28.96 27.38 -12.74
CA SER A 722 30.15 26.54 -12.59
C SER A 722 31.42 27.19 -13.14
N ASN A 723 32.55 26.93 -12.49
CA ASN A 723 33.87 27.38 -12.97
C ASN A 723 35.00 26.35 -12.77
N GLY A 724 34.70 25.11 -12.38
CA GLY A 724 35.68 24.02 -12.31
C GLY A 724 35.98 23.41 -13.69
N PHE A 725 37.17 22.83 -13.87
CA PHE A 725 37.56 22.14 -15.10
C PHE A 725 36.69 20.90 -15.35
N VAL A 726 36.16 20.73 -16.56
CA VAL A 726 35.28 19.62 -16.92
C VAL A 726 35.92 18.78 -18.02
N SER A 727 35.88 17.46 -17.90
CA SER A 727 36.29 16.52 -18.94
C SER A 727 35.40 15.29 -18.99
N GLY A 728 35.10 14.76 -20.18
CA GLY A 728 34.43 13.48 -20.33
C GLY A 728 34.56 12.87 -21.73
N SER A 729 33.93 11.71 -21.98
CA SER A 729 34.12 10.96 -23.23
C SER A 729 32.96 11.01 -24.24
N GLN A 730 31.74 11.38 -23.83
CA GLN A 730 30.59 11.54 -24.74
C GLN A 730 29.98 12.94 -24.71
N PHE A 731 29.17 13.25 -23.70
CA PHE A 731 28.48 14.54 -23.56
C PHE A 731 29.13 15.33 -22.43
N THR A 732 29.93 16.32 -22.81
CA THR A 732 30.69 17.16 -21.88
C THR A 732 30.26 18.60 -22.06
N GLY A 733 29.82 19.24 -20.98
CA GLY A 733 29.38 20.63 -21.00
C GLY A 733 29.91 21.42 -19.81
N GLY A 734 30.17 22.71 -20.05
CA GLY A 734 30.69 23.59 -19.00
C GLY A 734 29.75 23.73 -17.79
N LEU A 735 28.43 23.67 -18.00
CA LEU A 735 27.40 23.69 -16.93
C LEU A 735 26.65 22.36 -16.85
N ILE A 736 25.99 21.96 -17.94
CA ILE A 736 25.15 20.78 -18.10
C ILE A 736 25.79 19.84 -19.11
N GLY A 737 25.96 18.57 -18.74
CA GLY A 737 26.48 17.53 -19.64
C GLY A 737 25.47 17.13 -20.71
N TYR A 738 24.26 16.73 -20.30
CA TYR A 738 23.15 16.35 -21.20
C TYR A 738 21.80 16.81 -20.67
N ASN A 739 20.96 17.42 -21.52
CA ASN A 739 19.65 17.99 -21.21
C ASN A 739 18.56 17.41 -22.12
N ARG A 740 17.56 16.75 -21.52
CA ARG A 740 16.45 16.10 -22.24
C ARG A 740 15.14 16.89 -22.10
N GLN A 741 15.13 18.18 -22.46
CA GLN A 741 13.95 19.07 -22.43
C GLN A 741 13.61 19.65 -21.04
N SER A 742 14.61 20.15 -20.31
CA SER A 742 14.40 20.93 -19.08
C SER A 742 14.76 22.40 -19.26
N ASN A 743 14.23 23.23 -18.36
CA ASN A 743 14.41 24.68 -18.40
C ASN A 743 15.64 25.08 -17.58
N ILE A 744 16.52 25.86 -18.19
CA ILE A 744 17.70 26.46 -17.56
C ILE A 744 17.65 27.96 -17.83
N PHE A 745 17.62 28.77 -16.78
CA PHE A 745 17.59 30.23 -16.92
C PHE A 745 18.52 30.90 -15.91
N GLY A 746 19.02 32.10 -16.26
CA GLY A 746 19.91 32.88 -15.42
C GLY A 746 21.14 32.11 -14.90
N SER A 747 21.61 31.09 -15.63
CA SER A 747 22.66 30.19 -15.16
C SER A 747 23.85 30.16 -16.12
N PHE A 748 25.05 30.11 -15.58
CA PHE A 748 26.28 30.49 -16.29
C PHE A 748 27.43 29.51 -16.08
N TRP A 749 28.36 29.44 -17.02
CA TRP A 749 29.62 28.73 -16.80
C TRP A 749 30.80 29.48 -17.40
N ASP A 750 31.97 29.31 -16.78
CA ASP A 750 33.20 29.97 -17.22
C ASP A 750 33.86 29.20 -18.37
N THR A 751 33.93 29.83 -19.54
CA THR A 751 34.48 29.26 -20.79
C THR A 751 35.98 29.05 -20.79
N GLU A 752 36.72 29.71 -19.89
CA GLU A 752 38.18 29.60 -19.83
C GLU A 752 38.58 28.56 -18.78
N THR A 753 38.01 28.63 -17.57
CA THR A 753 38.42 27.74 -16.47
C THR A 753 37.85 26.33 -16.60
N SER A 754 36.65 26.19 -17.18
CA SER A 754 36.06 24.86 -17.41
C SER A 754 36.77 24.06 -18.50
N GLY A 755 37.49 24.73 -19.40
CA GLY A 755 38.10 24.13 -20.59
C GLY A 755 37.10 23.68 -21.67
N GLN A 756 35.82 24.02 -21.53
CA GLN A 756 34.76 23.69 -22.50
C GLN A 756 34.43 24.90 -23.40
N SER A 757 33.88 24.66 -24.60
CA SER A 757 33.35 25.72 -25.48
C SER A 757 31.82 25.71 -25.56
N GLU A 758 31.18 24.64 -25.10
CA GLU A 758 29.75 24.39 -25.23
C GLU A 758 29.19 23.76 -23.94
N SER A 759 27.87 23.79 -23.80
CA SER A 759 27.11 23.10 -22.75
C SER A 759 25.70 22.86 -23.24
N ASP A 760 25.04 21.79 -22.78
CA ASP A 760 23.67 21.44 -23.20
C ASP A 760 22.57 22.31 -22.51
N GLY A 761 22.99 23.43 -21.91
CA GLY A 761 22.16 24.36 -21.17
C GLY A 761 22.98 25.44 -20.46
N GLY A 762 22.35 26.57 -20.17
CA GLY A 762 23.01 27.73 -19.57
C GLY A 762 23.85 28.55 -20.56
N THR A 763 24.40 29.66 -20.09
CA THR A 763 25.16 30.61 -20.91
C THR A 763 26.65 30.56 -20.57
N GLY A 764 27.49 30.27 -21.57
CA GLY A 764 28.94 30.31 -21.41
C GLY A 764 29.46 31.75 -21.49
N LEU A 765 30.28 32.16 -20.52
CA LEU A 765 30.87 33.49 -20.46
C LEU A 765 32.38 33.41 -20.22
N PRO A 766 33.20 34.36 -20.74
CA PRO A 766 34.61 34.49 -20.35
C PRO A 766 34.77 34.83 -18.87
N THR A 767 35.92 34.51 -18.29
CA THR A 767 36.21 34.77 -16.86
C THR A 767 35.99 36.22 -16.44
N GLU A 768 36.33 37.19 -17.31
CA GLU A 768 36.10 38.60 -17.02
C GLU A 768 34.62 38.93 -16.80
N GLN A 769 33.72 38.36 -17.62
CA GLN A 769 32.27 38.57 -17.50
C GLN A 769 31.65 37.78 -16.35
N MET A 770 32.20 36.62 -16.02
CA MET A 770 31.80 35.84 -14.83
C MET A 770 32.19 36.52 -13.51
N LYS A 771 33.11 37.48 -13.54
CA LYS A 771 33.51 38.29 -12.37
C LYS A 771 32.87 39.68 -12.38
N ASP A 772 31.99 39.94 -13.34
CA ASP A 772 31.23 41.19 -13.44
C ASP A 772 29.83 41.03 -12.84
N TYR A 773 29.51 41.86 -11.86
CA TYR A 773 28.23 41.84 -11.16
C TYR A 773 27.05 42.18 -12.09
N GLU A 774 27.28 43.01 -13.13
CA GLU A 774 26.23 43.42 -14.07
C GLU A 774 25.64 42.23 -14.83
N THR A 775 26.48 41.24 -15.17
CA THR A 775 26.07 39.97 -15.79
C THR A 775 24.91 39.33 -15.02
N TYR A 776 25.03 39.27 -13.70
CA TYR A 776 24.11 38.54 -12.84
C TYR A 776 22.87 39.35 -12.48
N ILE A 777 23.00 40.67 -12.30
CA ILE A 777 21.84 41.55 -12.12
C ILE A 777 20.93 41.48 -13.34
N LEU A 778 21.48 41.57 -14.55
CA LEU A 778 20.69 41.48 -15.79
C LEU A 778 20.02 40.12 -15.95
N ALA A 779 20.55 39.08 -15.28
CA ALA A 779 19.97 37.76 -15.22
C ALA A 779 18.92 37.57 -14.10
N GLY A 780 18.66 38.61 -13.30
CA GLY A 780 17.68 38.60 -12.21
C GLY A 780 18.19 38.05 -10.89
N TRP A 781 19.51 38.04 -10.65
CA TRP A 781 20.06 37.59 -9.37
C TRP A 781 19.86 38.66 -8.29
N ASP A 782 19.37 38.23 -7.13
CA ASP A 782 19.14 39.11 -5.98
C ASP A 782 20.44 39.30 -5.18
N PHE A 783 21.13 40.42 -5.40
CA PHE A 783 22.31 40.81 -4.63
C PHE A 783 21.95 41.57 -3.35
N LYS A 784 22.76 41.37 -2.30
CA LYS A 784 22.64 42.09 -1.03
C LYS A 784 22.62 43.61 -1.26
N GLY A 785 21.51 44.24 -0.82
CA GLY A 785 21.27 45.67 -0.97
C GLY A 785 20.42 46.06 -2.19
N MET A 786 20.05 45.11 -3.04
CA MET A 786 19.37 45.37 -4.32
C MET A 786 17.95 44.77 -4.44
N GLY A 787 17.56 43.87 -3.52
CA GLY A 787 16.26 43.20 -3.49
C GLY A 787 15.78 42.85 -2.07
N GLN A 788 14.74 42.01 -1.98
CA GLN A 788 14.07 41.69 -0.72
C GLN A 788 14.87 40.69 0.15
N PHE A 789 15.63 39.77 -0.46
CA PHE A 789 16.26 38.65 0.25
C PHE A 789 17.79 38.77 0.33
N GLY A 790 18.44 39.40 -0.67
CA GLY A 790 19.89 39.64 -0.67
C GLY A 790 20.71 38.35 -0.66
N ILE A 791 20.40 37.43 -1.58
CA ILE A 791 20.93 36.06 -1.64
C ILE A 791 22.42 36.02 -2.03
N TRP A 792 22.80 36.84 -3.00
CA TRP A 792 24.14 36.87 -3.59
C TRP A 792 24.93 38.10 -3.13
N ASN A 793 26.26 37.99 -3.17
CA ASN A 793 27.18 39.10 -3.00
C ASN A 793 28.41 38.90 -3.91
N ILE A 794 29.16 39.97 -4.20
CA ILE A 794 30.36 39.92 -5.06
C ILE A 794 31.32 41.04 -4.66
N GLY A 795 32.62 40.74 -4.70
CA GLY A 795 33.69 41.67 -4.33
C GLY A 795 34.51 41.20 -3.13
N ASN A 796 35.21 42.14 -2.47
CA ASN A 796 36.03 41.91 -1.28
C ASN A 796 37.10 40.78 -1.42
N GLU A 797 37.54 40.49 -2.65
CA GLU A 797 38.46 39.39 -2.99
C GLU A 797 37.93 37.98 -2.60
N ARG A 798 36.64 37.85 -2.27
CA ARG A 798 36.00 36.56 -1.95
C ARG A 798 35.81 35.73 -3.20
N ASN A 799 35.86 34.41 -3.04
CA ASN A 799 35.55 33.44 -4.09
C ASN A 799 36.26 33.74 -5.43
N ASP A 800 37.52 34.19 -5.35
CA ASP A 800 38.33 34.63 -6.48
C ASP A 800 37.70 35.74 -7.35
N GLY A 801 36.78 36.52 -6.78
CA GLY A 801 36.05 37.59 -7.48
C GLY A 801 34.80 37.13 -8.23
N TYR A 802 34.45 35.84 -8.21
CA TYR A 802 33.14 35.37 -8.67
C TYR A 802 32.06 35.65 -7.60
N PRO A 803 30.77 35.73 -7.98
CA PRO A 803 29.69 35.85 -7.00
C PRO A 803 29.70 34.71 -5.99
N TYR A 804 29.29 35.01 -4.77
CA TYR A 804 29.15 34.05 -3.67
C TYR A 804 27.82 34.28 -2.96
N LEU A 805 27.34 33.26 -2.26
CA LEU A 805 26.10 33.37 -1.48
C LEU A 805 26.39 34.17 -0.21
N ASP A 806 25.56 35.16 0.11
CA ASP A 806 25.82 36.09 1.21
C ASP A 806 25.89 35.39 2.57
N TRP A 807 25.15 34.29 2.76
CA TRP A 807 25.19 33.49 3.99
C TRP A 807 26.59 32.92 4.29
N GLN A 808 27.47 32.79 3.29
CA GLN A 808 28.86 32.39 3.51
C GLN A 808 29.67 33.45 4.26
N PHE A 809 29.36 34.73 4.03
CA PHE A 809 30.05 35.88 4.60
C PHE A 809 29.05 37.01 4.95
N PRO A 810 28.15 36.79 5.93
CA PRO A 810 27.02 37.68 6.19
C PRO A 810 27.43 39.09 6.66
N ASP A 811 28.66 39.24 7.15
CA ASP A 811 29.25 40.50 7.59
C ASP A 811 29.76 41.39 6.43
N ASP A 812 29.90 40.86 5.22
CA ASP A 812 30.36 41.65 4.08
C ASP A 812 29.31 42.72 3.70
N PRO A 813 29.73 43.95 3.32
CA PRO A 813 28.82 45.05 3.02
C PRO A 813 27.96 44.76 1.76
N PRO A 814 26.79 45.43 1.61
CA PRO A 814 26.00 45.36 0.39
C PRO A 814 26.76 45.98 -0.80
N LEU A 815 26.31 45.65 -2.00
CA LEU A 815 26.84 46.24 -3.23
C LEU A 815 26.49 47.75 -3.28
N ASP A 816 27.51 48.60 -3.40
CA ASP A 816 27.34 50.07 -3.41
C ASP A 816 27.05 50.56 -4.84
N LEU A 817 25.77 50.59 -5.24
CA LEU A 817 25.32 51.07 -6.56
C LEU A 817 24.33 52.25 -6.43
N ASP A 818 24.64 53.36 -7.09
CA ASP A 818 23.77 54.55 -7.14
C ASP A 818 22.55 54.37 -8.09
N ILE A 819 22.64 53.49 -9.08
CA ILE A 819 21.64 53.24 -10.14
C ILE A 819 21.69 51.75 -10.49
N TRP A 820 20.53 51.11 -10.68
CA TRP A 820 20.45 49.72 -11.14
C TRP A 820 19.18 49.46 -11.98
N PRO A 821 19.23 48.54 -12.96
CA PRO A 821 18.10 48.29 -13.85
C PRO A 821 16.93 47.58 -13.15
N PRO A 822 15.69 47.76 -13.63
CA PRO A 822 14.57 46.90 -13.25
C PRO A 822 14.72 45.53 -13.90
N VAL A 823 14.20 44.47 -13.27
CA VAL A 823 14.31 43.11 -13.80
C VAL A 823 12.98 42.38 -13.70
N VAL A 824 12.65 41.65 -14.75
CA VAL A 824 11.43 40.86 -14.91
C VAL A 824 11.77 39.48 -15.47
N ILE A 825 11.02 38.45 -15.07
CA ILE A 825 11.20 37.06 -15.51
C ILE A 825 9.90 36.56 -16.16
N THR A 826 10.01 35.76 -17.22
CA THR A 826 8.88 35.07 -17.86
C THR A 826 8.82 33.64 -17.33
N TYR A 827 7.74 33.25 -16.64
CA TYR A 827 7.68 31.93 -16.00
C TYR A 827 7.17 30.82 -16.93
N TYR A 828 5.89 30.83 -17.27
CA TYR A 828 5.27 29.82 -18.13
C TYR A 828 4.02 30.35 -18.82
N VAL A 829 3.63 29.68 -19.91
CA VAL A 829 2.42 29.96 -20.67
C VAL A 829 1.43 28.81 -20.44
N TYR A 830 0.16 29.12 -20.19
CA TYR A 830 -0.89 28.13 -19.91
C TYR A 830 -2.25 28.54 -20.49
N ASP A 831 -3.24 27.65 -20.38
CA ASP A 831 -4.58 27.83 -20.94
C ASP A 831 -4.55 28.30 -22.41
N ILE A 832 -3.70 27.62 -23.17
CA ILE A 832 -3.46 27.93 -24.58
C ILE A 832 -4.67 27.46 -25.38
N THR A 833 -5.29 28.39 -26.10
CA THR A 833 -6.38 28.12 -27.03
C THR A 833 -5.87 28.28 -28.47
N HIS A 834 -6.79 28.25 -29.44
CA HIS A 834 -6.47 28.55 -30.83
C HIS A 834 -6.18 30.04 -31.09
N ASN A 835 -6.54 30.94 -30.17
CA ASN A 835 -6.41 32.39 -30.39
C ASN A 835 -5.99 33.19 -29.15
N SER A 836 -5.70 32.54 -28.04
CA SER A 836 -5.34 33.20 -26.79
C SER A 836 -4.44 32.31 -25.92
N ALA A 837 -3.74 32.93 -24.98
CA ALA A 837 -2.98 32.23 -23.94
C ALA A 837 -2.83 33.13 -22.70
N TYR A 838 -2.51 32.55 -21.55
CA TYR A 838 -2.12 33.28 -20.36
C TYR A 838 -0.64 33.10 -20.09
N VAL A 839 0.04 34.17 -19.67
CA VAL A 839 1.47 34.17 -19.35
C VAL A 839 1.64 34.62 -17.92
N THR A 840 2.31 33.80 -17.12
CA THR A 840 2.76 34.19 -15.78
C THR A 840 4.17 34.75 -15.89
N ALA A 841 4.41 35.89 -15.27
CA ALA A 841 5.70 36.57 -15.18
C ALA A 841 5.88 37.16 -13.79
N ALA A 842 7.10 37.57 -13.42
CA ALA A 842 7.33 38.26 -12.16
C ALA A 842 8.28 39.42 -12.28
N VAL A 843 7.98 40.50 -11.56
CA VAL A 843 8.92 41.58 -11.32
C VAL A 843 9.80 41.19 -10.14
N VAL A 844 11.07 40.96 -10.42
CA VAL A 844 12.07 40.57 -9.41
C VAL A 844 12.87 41.77 -8.90
N GLN A 845 12.97 42.84 -9.70
CA GLN A 845 13.63 44.06 -9.29
C GLN A 845 12.93 45.29 -9.86
N MET A 846 12.59 46.26 -9.01
CA MET A 846 11.91 47.48 -9.44
C MET A 846 12.82 48.48 -10.16
N GLY A 847 14.15 48.33 -10.01
CA GLY A 847 15.14 49.29 -10.52
C GLY A 847 15.24 50.58 -9.69
N ASN A 848 16.33 51.31 -9.88
CA ASN A 848 16.50 52.68 -9.42
C ASN A 848 17.07 53.51 -10.57
N PRO A 849 16.28 54.41 -11.20
CA PRO A 849 14.90 54.79 -10.85
C PRO A 849 13.87 53.66 -11.07
N VAL A 850 12.77 53.71 -10.33
CA VAL A 850 11.71 52.69 -10.31
C VAL A 850 11.01 52.57 -11.68
N ALA A 851 10.74 51.35 -12.12
CA ALA A 851 10.00 51.06 -13.34
C ALA A 851 8.58 51.63 -13.35
N HIS A 852 8.19 52.19 -14.50
CA HIS A 852 6.89 52.85 -14.71
C HIS A 852 5.99 52.11 -15.71
N GLN A 853 6.47 51.02 -16.31
CA GLN A 853 5.66 50.14 -17.17
C GLN A 853 6.17 48.69 -17.12
N HIS A 854 5.26 47.72 -17.20
CA HIS A 854 5.57 46.30 -17.43
C HIS A 854 4.46 45.62 -18.25
N GLY A 855 4.75 44.43 -18.78
CA GLY A 855 3.80 43.61 -19.54
C GLY A 855 4.46 42.39 -20.17
N ILE A 856 3.82 41.83 -21.20
CA ILE A 856 4.35 40.73 -22.02
C ILE A 856 4.39 41.19 -23.47
N CYS A 857 5.43 40.82 -24.22
CA CYS A 857 5.52 40.98 -25.66
C CYS A 857 5.70 39.64 -26.37
N TRP A 858 5.16 39.51 -27.58
CA TRP A 858 5.23 38.29 -28.38
C TRP A 858 5.31 38.53 -29.88
N ASN A 859 5.94 37.60 -30.61
CA ASN A 859 6.00 37.57 -32.07
C ASN A 859 6.19 36.13 -32.58
N THR A 860 6.23 35.93 -33.90
CA THR A 860 6.44 34.59 -34.51
C THR A 860 7.86 34.38 -35.03
N SER A 861 8.76 35.36 -34.88
CA SER A 861 10.12 35.34 -35.42
C SER A 861 11.22 35.10 -34.37
N GLY A 862 10.87 35.10 -33.08
CA GLY A 862 11.81 35.06 -31.97
C GLY A 862 12.21 36.46 -31.49
N SER A 863 12.74 36.52 -30.27
CA SER A 863 13.20 37.75 -29.60
C SER A 863 12.17 38.89 -29.59
N PRO A 864 10.94 38.67 -29.09
CA PRO A 864 9.91 39.69 -29.07
C PRO A 864 10.31 40.89 -28.22
N THR A 865 9.91 42.07 -28.67
CA THR A 865 10.15 43.37 -28.04
C THR A 865 8.84 44.13 -27.89
N ILE A 866 8.87 45.29 -27.23
CA ILE A 866 7.67 46.15 -27.07
C ILE A 866 7.20 46.80 -28.38
N GLU A 867 7.97 46.67 -29.47
CA GLU A 867 7.55 47.09 -30.81
C GLU A 867 6.70 46.02 -31.52
N ASP A 868 6.69 44.80 -31.00
CA ASP A 868 5.81 43.71 -31.43
C ASP A 868 4.45 43.77 -30.68
N ASP A 869 3.62 42.73 -30.82
CA ASP A 869 2.39 42.63 -30.04
C ASP A 869 2.72 42.55 -28.54
N ASN A 870 2.03 43.35 -27.73
CA ASN A 870 2.29 43.44 -26.30
C ASN A 870 1.07 43.80 -25.47
N THR A 871 1.08 43.40 -24.21
CA THR A 871 0.21 43.92 -23.15
C THR A 871 0.86 45.08 -22.41
N GLN A 872 0.06 45.91 -21.75
CA GLN A 872 0.54 47.01 -20.90
C GLN A 872 -0.18 46.97 -19.56
N GLU A 873 0.48 46.38 -18.56
CA GLU A 873 -0.08 46.20 -17.21
C GLU A 873 0.07 47.46 -16.32
N GLY A 874 0.79 48.48 -16.82
CA GLY A 874 0.97 49.77 -16.15
C GLY A 874 2.20 49.82 -15.23
N PRO A 875 2.27 50.78 -14.29
CA PRO A 875 3.44 50.95 -13.42
C PRO A 875 3.60 49.78 -12.46
N VAL A 876 4.84 49.48 -12.11
CA VAL A 876 5.16 48.44 -11.13
C VAL A 876 4.85 48.98 -9.73
N THR A 877 3.92 48.35 -9.02
CA THR A 877 3.49 48.79 -7.69
C THR A 877 4.02 47.92 -6.54
N ASP A 878 4.47 46.70 -6.83
CA ASP A 878 5.07 45.76 -5.87
C ASP A 878 5.94 44.72 -6.59
N PHE A 879 6.72 43.95 -5.84
CA PHE A 879 7.42 42.75 -6.32
C PHE A 879 6.45 41.58 -6.50
N GLY A 880 6.83 40.61 -7.34
CA GLY A 880 6.15 39.32 -7.44
C GLY A 880 5.46 39.04 -8.77
N GLU A 881 4.66 37.98 -8.77
CA GLU A 881 4.00 37.43 -9.95
C GLU A 881 2.82 38.28 -10.44
N TYR A 882 2.69 38.33 -11.76
CA TYR A 882 1.54 38.87 -12.48
C TYR A 882 1.18 37.94 -13.64
N ILE A 883 -0.10 37.97 -14.02
CA ILE A 883 -0.64 37.19 -15.12
C ILE A 883 -1.09 38.17 -16.19
N SER A 884 -0.66 37.93 -17.43
CA SER A 884 -1.03 38.72 -18.59
C SER A 884 -1.74 37.85 -19.63
N PHE A 885 -2.77 38.40 -20.25
CA PHE A 885 -3.59 37.70 -21.25
C PHE A 885 -3.13 38.08 -22.66
N MET A 886 -2.68 37.09 -23.43
CA MET A 886 -2.40 37.20 -24.86
C MET A 886 -3.68 36.88 -25.64
N ASP A 887 -4.10 37.77 -26.54
CA ASP A 887 -5.26 37.58 -27.41
C ASP A 887 -4.91 37.79 -28.89
N ASN A 888 -5.89 37.60 -29.77
CA ASN A 888 -5.75 37.75 -31.22
C ASN A 888 -4.64 36.88 -31.86
N LEU A 889 -4.28 35.79 -31.20
CA LEU A 889 -3.31 34.83 -31.72
C LEU A 889 -3.89 34.10 -32.92
N GLN A 890 -3.02 33.70 -33.85
CA GLN A 890 -3.42 32.89 -35.00
C GLN A 890 -3.40 31.40 -34.61
N PRO A 891 -4.40 30.59 -35.04
CA PRO A 891 -4.40 29.15 -34.80
C PRO A 891 -3.17 28.44 -35.39
N ASN A 892 -2.82 27.29 -34.80
CA ASN A 892 -1.66 26.48 -35.19
C ASN A 892 -0.35 27.26 -35.40
N THR A 893 -0.11 28.32 -34.62
CA THR A 893 1.04 29.21 -34.78
C THR A 893 1.92 29.19 -33.54
N THR A 894 3.23 29.06 -33.74
CA THR A 894 4.23 29.20 -32.68
C THR A 894 4.55 30.68 -32.44
N TYR A 895 4.37 31.11 -31.20
CA TYR A 895 4.73 32.43 -30.69
C TYR A 895 5.91 32.32 -29.73
N TYR A 896 6.84 33.26 -29.85
CA TYR A 896 7.86 33.52 -28.86
C TYR A 896 7.36 34.64 -27.95
N VAL A 897 7.56 34.50 -26.65
CA VAL A 897 6.92 35.30 -25.60
C VAL A 897 7.96 35.73 -24.57
N ARG A 898 7.95 37.01 -24.18
CA ARG A 898 8.82 37.56 -23.13
C ARG A 898 8.06 38.54 -22.25
N ALA A 899 8.32 38.51 -20.95
CA ALA A 899 7.99 39.62 -20.08
C ALA A 899 8.87 40.83 -20.38
N TYR A 900 8.37 42.05 -20.16
CA TYR A 900 9.16 43.27 -20.28
C TYR A 900 8.86 44.23 -19.13
N ILE A 901 9.84 45.07 -18.80
CA ILE A 901 9.76 46.10 -17.77
C ILE A 901 10.57 47.35 -18.20
N VAL A 902 10.06 48.54 -17.90
CA VAL A 902 10.60 49.82 -18.39
C VAL A 902 10.76 50.81 -17.25
N ASN A 903 11.94 51.40 -17.13
CA ASN A 903 12.18 52.59 -16.31
C ASN A 903 12.69 53.76 -17.17
N ASP A 904 13.07 54.88 -16.55
CA ASP A 904 13.53 56.08 -17.26
C ASP A 904 14.87 55.87 -18.03
N ASP A 905 15.63 54.82 -17.68
CA ASP A 905 16.97 54.58 -18.22
C ASP A 905 17.03 53.42 -19.23
N ALA A 906 16.22 52.37 -19.06
CA ALA A 906 16.30 51.15 -19.84
C ALA A 906 14.95 50.40 -19.96
N ILE A 907 14.87 49.57 -21.01
CA ILE A 907 13.88 48.51 -21.15
C ILE A 907 14.61 47.19 -20.91
N GLN A 908 14.05 46.34 -20.04
CA GLN A 908 14.57 45.01 -19.76
C GLN A 908 13.52 43.97 -20.14
N TYR A 909 14.00 42.82 -20.60
CA TYR A 909 13.19 41.70 -21.05
C TYR A 909 13.51 40.47 -20.23
N GLY A 910 12.49 39.71 -19.87
CA GLY A 910 12.66 38.39 -19.29
C GLY A 910 13.16 37.38 -20.33
N ASN A 911 13.38 36.15 -19.86
CA ASN A 911 13.69 35.01 -20.70
C ASN A 911 12.59 34.76 -21.75
N GLU A 912 13.00 34.22 -22.89
CA GLU A 912 12.08 33.82 -23.97
C GLU A 912 11.47 32.45 -23.70
N LEU A 913 10.16 32.35 -23.90
CA LEU A 913 9.45 31.10 -24.00
C LEU A 913 8.84 30.97 -25.39
N SER A 914 8.67 29.74 -25.89
CA SER A 914 7.91 29.47 -27.11
C SER A 914 6.64 28.71 -26.78
N VAL A 915 5.53 29.08 -27.42
CA VAL A 915 4.23 28.43 -27.24
C VAL A 915 3.53 28.28 -28.59
N SER A 916 2.87 27.15 -28.83
CA SER A 916 2.05 26.94 -30.03
C SER A 916 0.58 26.94 -29.68
N THR A 917 -0.21 27.81 -30.31
CA THR A 917 -1.67 27.83 -30.17
C THR A 917 -2.29 26.52 -30.68
N LEU A 918 -3.46 26.16 -30.17
CA LEU A 918 -4.22 25.03 -30.68
C LEU A 918 -4.63 25.23 -32.16
N PRO A 919 -4.80 24.16 -32.93
CA PRO A 919 -5.10 24.27 -34.36
C PRO A 919 -6.50 24.81 -34.67
N MET A 920 -7.47 24.59 -33.77
CA MET A 920 -8.85 25.05 -33.95
C MET A 920 -9.63 25.14 -32.64
N GLU A 921 -10.83 25.72 -32.69
CA GLU A 921 -11.78 25.73 -31.58
C GLU A 921 -12.49 24.38 -31.44
N ALA A 922 -12.51 23.82 -30.23
CA ALA A 922 -13.25 22.61 -29.91
C ALA A 922 -14.70 22.96 -29.52
N LEU A 923 -15.60 23.01 -30.50
CA LEU A 923 -17.03 23.24 -30.29
C LEU A 923 -17.79 21.91 -30.11
N ALA A 924 -18.77 21.90 -29.20
CA ALA A 924 -19.57 20.71 -28.98
C ALA A 924 -20.43 20.37 -30.21
N PRO A 925 -20.39 19.12 -30.71
CA PRO A 925 -21.23 18.67 -31.82
C PRO A 925 -22.70 18.56 -31.43
N GLU A 926 -23.58 18.45 -32.43
CA GLU A 926 -25.01 18.21 -32.21
C GLU A 926 -25.25 16.86 -31.51
N GLY A 927 -26.26 16.79 -30.63
CA GLY A 927 -26.59 15.60 -29.84
C GLY A 927 -26.41 15.82 -28.34
N SER A 928 -26.83 14.84 -27.53
CA SER A 928 -26.69 14.86 -26.07
C SER A 928 -25.74 13.78 -25.54
N GLY A 929 -25.16 12.98 -26.44
CA GLY A 929 -24.27 11.86 -26.11
C GLY A 929 -24.99 10.64 -25.52
N THR A 930 -26.31 10.54 -25.71
CA THR A 930 -27.11 9.39 -25.28
C THR A 930 -27.32 8.42 -26.43
N GLU A 931 -27.67 7.16 -26.17
CA GLU A 931 -27.89 6.15 -27.21
C GLU A 931 -28.91 6.58 -28.28
N ASN A 932 -29.97 7.31 -27.88
CA ASN A 932 -31.01 7.79 -28.81
C ASN A 932 -30.67 9.14 -29.46
N GLU A 933 -29.72 9.89 -28.89
CA GLU A 933 -29.26 11.19 -29.35
C GLU A 933 -27.74 11.26 -29.23
N PRO A 934 -27.01 10.45 -30.02
CA PRO A 934 -25.55 10.41 -29.97
C PRO A 934 -24.98 11.76 -30.42
N TYR A 935 -23.76 12.08 -30.01
CA TYR A 935 -23.03 13.18 -30.60
C TYR A 935 -22.74 12.87 -32.07
N LEU A 936 -23.11 13.78 -32.97
CA LEU A 936 -22.95 13.63 -34.42
C LEU A 936 -21.58 14.15 -34.84
N ILE A 937 -20.71 13.26 -35.31
CA ILE A 937 -19.34 13.58 -35.71
C ILE A 937 -19.30 13.66 -37.24
N GLY A 938 -19.34 14.88 -37.80
CA GLY A 938 -19.37 15.09 -39.25
C GLY A 938 -18.12 15.79 -39.81
N SER A 939 -17.22 16.23 -38.94
CA SER A 939 -16.06 17.04 -39.32
C SER A 939 -14.84 16.78 -38.44
N LEU A 940 -13.67 17.24 -38.90
CA LEU A 940 -12.42 17.18 -38.11
C LEU A 940 -12.55 17.96 -36.80
N SER A 941 -13.30 19.08 -36.79
CA SER A 941 -13.55 19.84 -35.56
C SER A 941 -14.42 19.09 -34.55
N ASP A 942 -15.42 18.33 -35.01
CA ASP A 942 -16.24 17.51 -34.11
C ASP A 942 -15.39 16.40 -33.49
N LEU A 943 -14.56 15.73 -34.30
CA LEU A 943 -13.64 14.70 -33.81
C LEU A 943 -12.61 15.29 -32.84
N TYR A 944 -12.08 16.48 -33.15
CA TYR A 944 -11.17 17.20 -32.27
C TYR A 944 -11.81 17.56 -30.93
N TRP A 945 -13.10 17.94 -30.93
CA TRP A 945 -13.83 18.16 -29.68
C TRP A 945 -13.91 16.91 -28.81
N VAL A 946 -14.09 15.72 -29.39
CA VAL A 946 -14.05 14.46 -28.63
C VAL A 946 -12.68 14.30 -27.95
N ALA A 947 -11.58 14.58 -28.66
CA ALA A 947 -10.24 14.50 -28.09
C ALA A 947 -10.01 15.48 -26.93
N GLN A 948 -10.51 16.71 -27.04
CA GLN A 948 -10.32 17.76 -26.02
C GLN A 948 -11.30 17.63 -24.83
N ASN A 949 -12.40 16.90 -24.97
CA ASN A 949 -13.44 16.83 -23.94
C ASN A 949 -13.52 15.46 -23.27
N ALA A 950 -12.64 15.23 -22.29
CA ALA A 950 -12.59 14.00 -21.51
C ALA A 950 -13.91 13.65 -20.78
N ASP A 951 -14.73 14.65 -20.42
CA ASP A 951 -16.03 14.42 -19.78
C ASP A 951 -17.06 13.76 -20.71
N SER A 952 -16.76 13.64 -22.02
CA SER A 952 -17.60 12.99 -23.02
C SER A 952 -17.20 11.54 -23.31
N HIS A 953 -16.08 11.05 -22.79
CA HIS A 953 -15.49 9.77 -23.19
C HIS A 953 -16.28 8.53 -22.79
N ASP A 954 -17.37 8.68 -22.03
CA ASP A 954 -18.34 7.66 -21.63
C ASP A 954 -19.66 7.73 -22.43
N LYS A 955 -19.72 8.54 -23.51
CA LYS A 955 -20.94 8.85 -24.28
C LYS A 955 -21.05 8.07 -25.59
N TYR A 956 -22.19 8.25 -26.27
CA TYR A 956 -22.48 7.69 -27.58
C TYR A 956 -22.15 8.69 -28.70
N PHE A 957 -21.45 8.23 -29.72
CA PHE A 957 -20.99 8.99 -30.87
C PHE A 957 -21.39 8.27 -32.16
N LEU A 958 -21.90 9.04 -33.13
CA LEU A 958 -22.24 8.56 -34.46
C LEU A 958 -21.52 9.43 -35.49
N GLN A 959 -20.64 8.82 -36.27
CA GLN A 959 -20.04 9.50 -37.41
C GLN A 959 -21.08 9.62 -38.53
N THR A 960 -21.19 10.81 -39.11
CA THR A 960 -22.24 11.15 -40.10
C THR A 960 -21.70 11.48 -41.48
N ASP A 961 -20.39 11.69 -41.60
CA ASP A 961 -19.69 12.01 -42.84
C ASP A 961 -18.24 11.46 -42.81
N ASP A 962 -17.60 11.39 -43.97
CA ASP A 962 -16.16 11.13 -44.05
C ASP A 962 -15.36 12.34 -43.53
N ILE A 963 -14.30 12.08 -42.76
CA ILE A 963 -13.48 13.10 -42.10
C ILE A 963 -12.08 13.11 -42.70
N ASP A 964 -11.68 14.24 -43.27
CA ASP A 964 -10.31 14.49 -43.71
C ASP A 964 -9.49 15.08 -42.54
N ALA A 965 -8.60 14.27 -41.98
CA ALA A 965 -7.66 14.62 -40.93
C ALA A 965 -6.27 14.99 -41.48
N GLY A 966 -6.11 15.22 -42.78
CA GLY A 966 -4.83 15.57 -43.40
C GLY A 966 -4.18 16.83 -42.85
N GLU A 967 -4.97 17.78 -42.34
CA GLU A 967 -4.45 18.98 -41.67
C GLU A 967 -3.65 18.66 -40.40
N THR A 968 -3.86 17.49 -39.80
CA THR A 968 -3.15 17.08 -38.58
C THR A 968 -1.65 16.98 -38.79
N ASP A 969 -1.15 16.78 -40.02
CA ASP A 969 0.29 16.70 -40.32
C ASP A 969 1.09 17.90 -39.83
N ASP A 970 0.50 19.10 -39.88
CA ASP A 970 1.14 20.35 -39.46
C ASP A 970 0.77 20.76 -38.02
N TRP A 971 -0.06 19.99 -37.31
CA TRP A 971 -0.50 20.35 -35.96
C TRP A 971 0.63 20.23 -34.96
N HIS A 972 0.64 21.15 -33.99
CA HIS A 972 1.60 21.17 -32.88
C HIS A 972 3.07 21.19 -33.37
N GLY A 973 3.34 21.90 -34.47
CA GLY A 973 4.69 21.98 -35.05
C GLY A 973 5.14 20.71 -35.76
N GLY A 974 4.20 19.89 -36.25
CA GLY A 974 4.48 18.64 -36.96
C GLY A 974 4.45 17.39 -36.09
N GLU A 975 4.06 17.51 -34.82
CA GLU A 975 3.84 16.35 -33.93
C GLU A 975 2.53 15.63 -34.20
N GLY A 976 1.59 16.27 -34.89
CA GLY A 976 0.35 15.63 -35.28
C GLY A 976 -0.73 15.61 -34.21
N TRP A 977 -1.73 14.78 -34.45
CA TRP A 977 -2.90 14.57 -33.60
C TRP A 977 -2.53 14.17 -32.17
N ILE A 978 -3.36 14.62 -31.23
CA ILE A 978 -3.31 14.24 -29.82
C ILE A 978 -4.39 13.17 -29.58
N PRO A 979 -4.05 11.95 -29.13
CA PRO A 979 -5.00 10.86 -28.97
C PRO A 979 -6.23 11.21 -28.12
N ILE A 980 -7.38 10.62 -28.46
CA ILE A 980 -8.56 10.59 -27.58
C ILE A 980 -8.23 9.69 -26.39
N ALA A 981 -8.53 10.11 -25.17
CA ALA A 981 -8.25 9.35 -23.94
C ALA A 981 -6.75 8.98 -23.78
N GLN A 982 -5.90 9.99 -23.59
CA GLN A 982 -4.43 9.86 -23.53
C GLN A 982 -3.91 9.13 -22.28
N TYR A 983 -4.71 9.08 -21.22
CA TYR A 983 -4.27 8.58 -19.92
C TYR A 983 -5.11 7.39 -19.49
N TRP A 984 -4.46 6.36 -18.96
CA TRP A 984 -5.13 5.20 -18.35
C TRP A 984 -6.16 5.58 -17.28
N SER A 985 -5.94 6.69 -16.55
CA SER A 985 -6.87 7.18 -15.52
C SER A 985 -8.14 7.83 -16.09
N LEU A 986 -8.17 8.13 -17.39
CA LEU A 986 -9.28 8.74 -18.11
C LEU A 986 -9.45 8.01 -19.46
N PRO A 987 -9.81 6.71 -19.46
CA PRO A 987 -9.95 5.93 -20.68
C PRO A 987 -11.23 6.29 -21.42
N PHE A 988 -11.30 5.92 -22.71
CA PHE A 988 -12.56 5.93 -23.44
C PHE A 988 -13.40 4.71 -23.07
N THR A 989 -14.60 4.94 -22.53
CA THR A 989 -15.55 3.91 -22.08
C THR A 989 -16.88 3.96 -22.86
N GLY A 990 -17.00 4.89 -23.80
CA GLY A 990 -18.20 5.15 -24.57
C GLY A 990 -18.38 4.25 -25.79
N ASN A 991 -19.28 4.66 -26.68
CA ASN A 991 -19.60 3.98 -27.93
C ASN A 991 -19.32 4.90 -29.12
N TYR A 992 -18.45 4.49 -30.04
CA TYR A 992 -18.21 5.18 -31.31
C TYR A 992 -18.66 4.30 -32.48
N ASN A 993 -19.72 4.69 -33.17
CA ASN A 993 -20.18 4.06 -34.39
C ASN A 993 -19.79 4.91 -35.61
N GLY A 994 -18.94 4.37 -36.48
CA GLY A 994 -18.49 5.03 -37.70
C GLY A 994 -19.51 5.04 -38.84
N ASP A 995 -20.60 4.26 -38.74
CA ASP A 995 -21.64 4.08 -39.79
C ASP A 995 -21.10 3.78 -41.21
N GLY A 996 -19.90 3.21 -41.29
CA GLY A 996 -19.18 2.92 -42.53
C GLY A 996 -18.43 4.11 -43.13
N HIS A 997 -18.36 5.25 -42.44
CA HIS A 997 -17.60 6.42 -42.86
C HIS A 997 -16.09 6.26 -42.64
N THR A 998 -15.33 7.12 -43.30
CA THR A 998 -13.88 7.08 -43.35
C THR A 998 -13.24 8.24 -42.60
N ILE A 999 -12.20 7.97 -41.81
CA ILE A 999 -11.24 8.99 -41.35
C ILE A 999 -9.97 8.85 -42.19
N SER A 1000 -9.55 9.89 -42.90
CA SER A 1000 -8.37 9.83 -43.77
C SER A 1000 -7.26 10.81 -43.37
N GLY A 1001 -6.00 10.46 -43.60
CA GLY A 1001 -4.88 11.42 -43.50
C GLY A 1001 -4.43 11.75 -42.08
N LEU A 1002 -4.82 10.95 -41.08
CA LEU A 1002 -4.42 11.16 -39.68
C LEU A 1002 -2.89 11.00 -39.52
N THR A 1003 -2.20 12.06 -39.10
CA THR A 1003 -0.79 12.01 -38.70
C THR A 1003 -0.66 12.11 -37.18
N ILE A 1004 0.14 11.21 -36.59
CA ILE A 1004 0.66 11.31 -35.22
C ILE A 1004 2.17 11.04 -35.29
N ASN A 1005 2.99 12.02 -34.93
CA ASN A 1005 4.44 11.94 -35.01
C ASN A 1005 5.07 12.28 -33.64
N ARG A 1006 4.91 11.38 -32.68
CA ARG A 1006 5.30 11.56 -31.27
C ARG A 1006 6.27 10.46 -30.83
N PRO A 1007 7.50 10.39 -31.39
CA PRO A 1007 8.44 9.27 -31.21
C PRO A 1007 8.94 9.07 -29.77
N TYR A 1008 8.68 10.00 -28.87
CA TYR A 1008 9.09 9.94 -27.46
C TYR A 1008 7.93 9.64 -26.50
N GLU A 1009 6.68 9.65 -26.98
CA GLU A 1009 5.49 9.41 -26.18
C GLU A 1009 4.92 8.00 -26.40
N ASN A 1010 4.24 7.45 -25.39
CA ASN A 1010 3.66 6.11 -25.45
C ASN A 1010 2.17 6.18 -25.82
N TYR A 1011 1.59 5.05 -26.27
CA TYR A 1011 0.15 4.88 -26.52
C TYR A 1011 -0.40 5.82 -27.61
N GLN A 1012 0.38 6.03 -28.67
CA GLN A 1012 0.02 6.97 -29.73
C GLN A 1012 -0.80 6.26 -30.81
N SER A 1013 -2.04 6.71 -30.95
CA SER A 1013 -3.11 6.15 -31.80
C SER A 1013 -4.26 7.16 -31.89
N LEU A 1014 -5.29 6.91 -32.71
CA LEU A 1014 -6.51 7.74 -32.67
C LEU A 1014 -7.10 7.78 -31.25
N PHE A 1015 -7.15 6.63 -30.57
CA PHE A 1015 -7.47 6.48 -29.15
C PHE A 1015 -6.25 5.99 -28.37
N GLY A 1016 -5.88 6.64 -27.26
CA GLY A 1016 -4.81 6.17 -26.38
C GLY A 1016 -5.23 4.89 -25.66
N PHE A 1017 -6.27 5.00 -24.83
CA PHE A 1017 -6.81 3.91 -24.02
C PHE A 1017 -8.32 3.74 -24.23
N ILE A 1018 -8.74 2.50 -24.44
CA ILE A 1018 -10.16 2.11 -24.46
C ILE A 1018 -10.38 1.03 -23.39
N THR A 1019 -11.37 1.24 -22.52
CA THR A 1019 -11.73 0.30 -21.46
C THR A 1019 -13.25 0.19 -21.39
N ASP A 1020 -13.81 -1.02 -21.41
CA ASP A 1020 -15.27 -1.24 -21.41
C ASP A 1020 -16.01 -0.54 -22.58
N GLY A 1021 -15.27 -0.08 -23.59
CA GLY A 1021 -15.78 0.72 -24.70
C GLY A 1021 -16.24 -0.13 -25.88
N THR A 1022 -16.86 0.53 -26.86
CA THR A 1022 -17.26 -0.12 -28.12
C THR A 1022 -16.95 0.77 -29.32
N ILE A 1023 -16.23 0.24 -30.31
CA ILE A 1023 -15.94 0.93 -31.58
C ILE A 1023 -16.43 0.06 -32.74
N THR A 1024 -17.30 0.58 -33.61
CA THR A 1024 -17.88 -0.21 -34.70
C THR A 1024 -17.95 0.53 -36.02
N ASN A 1025 -17.92 -0.21 -37.13
CA ASN A 1025 -18.23 0.27 -38.50
C ASN A 1025 -17.39 1.47 -38.96
N LEU A 1026 -16.07 1.45 -38.76
CA LEU A 1026 -15.20 2.59 -39.07
C LEU A 1026 -14.14 2.22 -40.10
N ASN A 1027 -13.97 3.07 -41.11
CA ASN A 1027 -12.87 2.98 -42.04
C ASN A 1027 -11.79 4.02 -41.69
N ILE A 1028 -10.51 3.65 -41.75
CA ILE A 1028 -9.39 4.57 -41.55
C ILE A 1028 -8.39 4.38 -42.68
N GLN A 1029 -7.93 5.46 -43.32
CA GLN A 1029 -6.99 5.34 -44.43
C GLN A 1029 -5.92 6.42 -44.47
N ASN A 1030 -4.78 6.10 -45.09
CA ASN A 1030 -3.66 7.02 -45.31
C ASN A 1030 -3.16 7.64 -44.00
N SER A 1031 -3.11 6.88 -42.90
CA SER A 1031 -2.67 7.39 -41.60
C SER A 1031 -1.18 7.12 -41.35
N HIS A 1032 -0.48 8.04 -40.70
CA HIS A 1032 0.93 7.90 -40.35
C HIS A 1032 1.12 8.06 -38.83
N ILE A 1033 1.52 6.99 -38.15
CA ILE A 1033 1.66 6.96 -36.68
C ILE A 1033 3.09 6.60 -36.30
N VAL A 1034 3.73 7.44 -35.49
CA VAL A 1034 5.05 7.22 -34.90
C VAL A 1034 4.96 7.46 -33.39
N ALA A 1035 5.40 6.47 -32.60
CA ALA A 1035 5.40 6.52 -31.14
C ALA A 1035 6.72 6.01 -30.55
N ASN A 1036 6.89 6.22 -29.24
CA ASN A 1036 7.84 5.47 -28.42
C ASN A 1036 7.35 4.03 -28.24
N GLN A 1037 6.80 3.61 -27.10
CA GLN A 1037 6.67 2.17 -26.86
C GLN A 1037 5.45 1.49 -27.49
N ARG A 1038 4.33 2.19 -27.68
CA ARG A 1038 3.05 1.56 -28.06
C ARG A 1038 2.35 2.40 -29.11
N ALA A 1039 2.17 1.82 -30.30
CA ALA A 1039 1.56 2.52 -31.42
C ALA A 1039 0.62 1.62 -32.21
N ALA A 1040 -0.48 2.20 -32.66
CA ALA A 1040 -1.36 1.60 -33.66
C ALA A 1040 -2.21 2.68 -34.36
N VAL A 1041 -2.94 2.32 -35.42
CA VAL A 1041 -3.84 3.27 -36.08
C VAL A 1041 -5.04 3.61 -35.19
N LEU A 1042 -5.74 2.59 -34.66
CA LEU A 1042 -6.98 2.82 -33.91
C LEU A 1042 -6.72 3.04 -32.42
N ALA A 1043 -6.07 2.10 -31.72
CA ALA A 1043 -5.91 2.18 -30.27
C ALA A 1043 -4.56 1.71 -29.71
N GLY A 1044 -3.98 2.48 -28.78
CA GLY A 1044 -2.73 2.12 -28.13
C GLY A 1044 -2.87 0.91 -27.20
N TRP A 1045 -3.96 0.89 -26.43
CA TRP A 1045 -4.34 -0.20 -25.52
C TRP A 1045 -5.86 -0.35 -25.46
N VAL A 1046 -6.34 -1.59 -25.53
CA VAL A 1046 -7.76 -1.92 -25.37
C VAL A 1046 -7.94 -2.99 -24.29
N ASP A 1047 -8.89 -2.76 -23.38
CA ASP A 1047 -9.16 -3.61 -22.21
C ASP A 1047 -10.67 -3.85 -22.07
N ASN A 1048 -11.09 -5.11 -21.98
CA ASN A 1048 -12.51 -5.51 -21.93
C ASN A 1048 -13.39 -4.76 -22.97
N THR A 1049 -12.88 -4.58 -24.19
CA THR A 1049 -13.46 -3.70 -25.21
C THR A 1049 -13.98 -4.50 -26.40
N HIS A 1050 -15.08 -4.05 -27.03
CA HIS A 1050 -15.58 -4.63 -28.28
C HIS A 1050 -15.23 -3.74 -29.48
N ILE A 1051 -14.50 -4.29 -30.46
CA ILE A 1051 -14.17 -3.61 -31.71
C ILE A 1051 -14.61 -4.47 -32.88
N SER A 1052 -15.48 -3.95 -33.75
CA SER A 1052 -15.94 -4.72 -34.91
C SER A 1052 -16.18 -3.93 -36.18
N ASN A 1053 -16.04 -4.62 -37.33
CA ASN A 1053 -16.23 -4.06 -38.67
C ASN A 1053 -15.33 -2.85 -38.94
N ILE A 1054 -14.01 -3.03 -38.79
CA ILE A 1054 -13.01 -1.97 -38.99
C ILE A 1054 -12.16 -2.28 -40.22
N ASN A 1055 -12.01 -1.29 -41.11
CA ASN A 1055 -11.10 -1.38 -42.25
C ASN A 1055 -10.00 -0.32 -42.16
N ILE A 1056 -8.73 -0.75 -42.21
CA ILE A 1056 -7.56 0.12 -42.25
C ILE A 1056 -6.86 -0.03 -43.60
N ALA A 1057 -6.60 1.06 -44.32
CA ALA A 1057 -5.98 1.01 -45.64
C ALA A 1057 -4.86 2.04 -45.84
N ASN A 1058 -3.73 1.60 -46.41
CA ASN A 1058 -2.59 2.45 -46.79
C ASN A 1058 -2.02 3.26 -45.61
N SER A 1059 -2.04 2.69 -44.40
CA SER A 1059 -1.53 3.35 -43.19
C SER A 1059 -0.17 2.81 -42.78
N SER A 1060 0.58 3.56 -41.99
CA SER A 1060 1.88 3.15 -41.46
C SER A 1060 1.98 3.40 -39.96
N VAL A 1061 2.61 2.49 -39.24
CA VAL A 1061 2.80 2.52 -37.78
C VAL A 1061 4.26 2.21 -37.46
N THR A 1062 4.91 3.07 -36.68
CA THR A 1062 6.27 2.85 -36.16
C THR A 1062 6.28 3.00 -34.64
N ALA A 1063 6.80 2.00 -33.93
CA ALA A 1063 7.02 2.05 -32.48
C ALA A 1063 8.39 1.50 -32.10
N SER A 1064 8.87 1.84 -30.91
CA SER A 1064 10.06 1.26 -30.29
C SER A 1064 9.80 -0.11 -29.63
N HIS A 1065 8.55 -0.46 -29.32
CA HIS A 1065 8.24 -1.74 -28.65
C HIS A 1065 7.03 -2.50 -29.22
N PHE A 1066 5.78 -2.21 -28.83
CA PHE A 1066 4.58 -2.84 -29.40
C PHE A 1066 4.02 -2.00 -30.54
N ALA A 1067 3.97 -2.57 -31.75
CA ALA A 1067 3.38 -1.95 -32.93
C ALA A 1067 2.27 -2.85 -33.49
N GLY A 1068 1.07 -2.29 -33.69
CA GLY A 1068 -0.06 -3.00 -34.30
C GLY A 1068 -0.69 -2.20 -35.43
N GLY A 1069 -1.20 -2.87 -36.47
CA GLY A 1069 -1.95 -2.17 -37.52
C GLY A 1069 -3.25 -1.56 -37.01
N LEU A 1070 -4.02 -2.28 -36.17
CA LEU A 1070 -5.26 -1.81 -35.54
C LEU A 1070 -5.02 -1.37 -34.10
N VAL A 1071 -4.53 -2.28 -33.25
CA VAL A 1071 -4.31 -2.04 -31.81
C VAL A 1071 -2.91 -2.44 -31.39
N SER A 1072 -2.29 -1.74 -30.45
CA SER A 1072 -0.96 -2.18 -29.98
C SER A 1072 -1.07 -3.35 -28.98
N VAL A 1073 -1.99 -3.26 -28.01
CA VAL A 1073 -2.27 -4.30 -27.01
C VAL A 1073 -3.77 -4.53 -26.90
N ALA A 1074 -4.22 -5.79 -26.93
CA ALA A 1074 -5.57 -6.20 -26.56
C ALA A 1074 -5.57 -7.12 -25.34
N SER A 1075 -6.30 -6.76 -24.28
CA SER A 1075 -6.33 -7.47 -22.99
C SER A 1075 -7.74 -7.64 -22.39
N SER A 1076 -7.80 -8.42 -21.31
CA SER A 1076 -8.96 -8.66 -20.44
C SER A 1076 -10.24 -9.02 -21.19
N GLY A 1077 -10.17 -10.03 -22.06
CA GLY A 1077 -11.34 -10.53 -22.79
C GLY A 1077 -11.84 -9.62 -23.91
N SER A 1078 -11.01 -8.68 -24.40
CA SER A 1078 -11.39 -7.82 -25.52
C SER A 1078 -11.76 -8.64 -26.77
N MET A 1079 -12.78 -8.19 -27.51
CA MET A 1079 -13.32 -8.86 -28.70
C MET A 1079 -13.02 -8.05 -29.95
N LEU A 1080 -12.23 -8.61 -30.87
CA LEU A 1080 -11.90 -8.00 -32.16
C LEU A 1080 -12.50 -8.83 -33.29
N GLU A 1081 -13.47 -8.30 -34.03
CA GLU A 1081 -14.24 -9.06 -35.03
C GLU A 1081 -14.35 -8.34 -36.38
N ASN A 1082 -14.20 -9.07 -37.49
CA ASN A 1082 -14.31 -8.51 -38.86
C ASN A 1082 -13.36 -7.32 -39.07
N ILE A 1083 -12.08 -7.52 -38.75
CA ILE A 1083 -11.03 -6.51 -38.88
C ILE A 1083 -10.24 -6.76 -40.16
N HIS A 1084 -10.07 -5.74 -41.00
CA HIS A 1084 -9.25 -5.83 -42.21
C HIS A 1084 -8.19 -4.73 -42.22
N THR A 1085 -6.91 -5.09 -42.26
CA THR A 1085 -5.80 -4.13 -42.28
C THR A 1085 -4.92 -4.27 -43.53
N HIS A 1086 -4.56 -3.12 -44.11
CA HIS A 1086 -3.50 -2.96 -45.09
C HIS A 1086 -2.55 -1.86 -44.61
N ALA A 1087 -1.47 -2.25 -43.92
CA ALA A 1087 -0.57 -1.32 -43.26
C ALA A 1087 0.91 -1.73 -43.31
N GLU A 1088 1.78 -0.74 -43.21
CA GLU A 1088 3.21 -0.91 -42.94
C GLU A 1088 3.46 -0.76 -41.44
N VAL A 1089 3.77 -1.84 -40.73
CA VAL A 1089 3.94 -1.87 -39.27
C VAL A 1089 5.40 -2.16 -38.93
N SER A 1090 6.02 -1.29 -38.14
CA SER A 1090 7.45 -1.37 -37.80
C SER A 1090 7.69 -1.26 -36.28
N SER A 1091 8.42 -2.22 -35.70
CA SER A 1091 8.88 -2.18 -34.31
C SER A 1091 10.41 -2.19 -34.20
N MET A 1092 10.99 -1.20 -33.52
CA MET A 1092 12.45 -1.07 -33.37
C MET A 1092 13.05 -1.86 -32.19
N GLY A 1093 12.25 -2.51 -31.35
CA GLY A 1093 12.74 -3.20 -30.15
C GLY A 1093 11.83 -4.25 -29.53
N GLY A 1094 10.63 -4.49 -30.08
CA GLY A 1094 9.64 -5.37 -29.47
C GLY A 1094 8.85 -6.20 -30.48
N TYR A 1095 7.53 -6.15 -30.34
CA TYR A 1095 6.58 -7.01 -31.04
C TYR A 1095 5.80 -6.21 -32.08
N ALA A 1096 5.80 -6.69 -33.33
CA ALA A 1096 5.00 -6.12 -34.40
C ALA A 1096 3.94 -7.11 -34.90
N GLY A 1097 2.71 -6.62 -35.14
CA GLY A 1097 1.70 -7.39 -35.85
C GLY A 1097 0.86 -6.57 -36.79
N GLY A 1098 0.46 -7.16 -37.92
CA GLY A 1098 -0.35 -6.47 -38.93
C GLY A 1098 -1.74 -6.07 -38.43
N ILE A 1099 -2.26 -6.69 -37.36
CA ILE A 1099 -3.46 -6.24 -36.64
C ILE A 1099 -3.10 -5.80 -35.23
N ALA A 1100 -2.41 -6.66 -34.47
CA ALA A 1100 -2.12 -6.43 -33.06
C ALA A 1100 -0.64 -6.61 -32.73
N GLY A 1101 -0.06 -5.71 -31.93
CA GLY A 1101 1.27 -5.96 -31.36
C GLY A 1101 1.25 -7.21 -30.47
N THR A 1102 0.26 -7.27 -29.58
CA THR A 1102 -0.05 -8.45 -28.76
C THR A 1102 -1.55 -8.64 -28.54
N ILE A 1103 -1.97 -9.91 -28.43
CA ILE A 1103 -3.32 -10.33 -28.02
C ILE A 1103 -3.16 -11.20 -26.78
N GLN A 1104 -3.77 -10.80 -25.66
CA GLN A 1104 -3.57 -11.47 -24.38
C GLN A 1104 -4.82 -11.55 -23.50
N SER A 1105 -4.70 -12.30 -22.40
CA SER A 1105 -5.69 -12.34 -21.31
C SER A 1105 -7.12 -12.62 -21.81
N GLU A 1106 -7.29 -13.75 -22.50
CA GLU A 1106 -8.56 -14.26 -23.05
C GLU A 1106 -9.18 -13.40 -24.18
N SER A 1107 -8.45 -12.39 -24.68
CA SER A 1107 -8.90 -11.59 -25.81
C SER A 1107 -8.96 -12.41 -27.10
N THR A 1108 -9.93 -12.07 -27.96
CA THR A 1108 -10.24 -12.82 -29.17
C THR A 1108 -10.09 -11.96 -30.44
N LEU A 1109 -9.64 -12.59 -31.52
CA LEU A 1109 -9.67 -12.06 -32.88
C LEU A 1109 -10.35 -13.07 -33.81
N ALA A 1110 -11.40 -12.64 -34.50
CA ALA A 1110 -12.18 -13.50 -35.39
C ALA A 1110 -12.47 -12.85 -36.75
N ASN A 1111 -12.59 -13.67 -37.80
CA ASN A 1111 -13.02 -13.27 -39.14
C ASN A 1111 -12.20 -12.10 -39.74
N SER A 1112 -10.89 -12.09 -39.47
CA SER A 1112 -10.06 -10.91 -39.68
C SER A 1112 -8.90 -11.18 -40.65
N SER A 1113 -8.40 -10.13 -41.30
CA SER A 1113 -7.26 -10.26 -42.20
C SER A 1113 -6.28 -9.10 -42.13
N SER A 1114 -5.02 -9.43 -42.42
CA SER A 1114 -3.95 -8.44 -42.57
C SER A 1114 -3.21 -8.58 -43.89
N SER A 1115 -2.72 -7.45 -44.37
CA SER A 1115 -1.89 -7.32 -45.57
C SER A 1115 -0.92 -6.14 -45.43
N GLY A 1116 0.09 -6.09 -46.28
CA GLY A 1116 1.12 -5.05 -46.23
C GLY A 1116 2.47 -5.61 -45.74
N TYR A 1117 3.19 -4.82 -44.95
CA TYR A 1117 4.55 -5.11 -44.51
C TYR A 1117 4.65 -5.04 -42.99
N VAL A 1118 5.24 -6.05 -42.36
CA VAL A 1118 5.47 -6.08 -40.90
C VAL A 1118 6.96 -6.29 -40.65
N TYR A 1119 7.57 -5.34 -39.97
CA TYR A 1119 8.97 -5.36 -39.59
C TYR A 1119 9.11 -5.32 -38.06
N ALA A 1120 9.99 -6.14 -37.50
CA ALA A 1120 10.42 -5.98 -36.12
C ALA A 1120 11.91 -6.30 -35.95
N SER A 1121 12.60 -5.57 -35.08
CA SER A 1121 13.95 -5.99 -34.69
C SER A 1121 13.93 -7.29 -33.88
N SER A 1122 12.88 -7.54 -33.08
CA SER A 1122 12.78 -8.71 -32.20
C SER A 1122 11.77 -9.76 -32.67
N VAL A 1123 10.47 -9.46 -32.67
CA VAL A 1123 9.42 -10.46 -32.94
C VAL A 1123 8.34 -9.87 -33.84
N ALA A 1124 7.94 -10.60 -34.88
CA ALA A 1124 6.82 -10.18 -35.72
C ALA A 1124 5.92 -11.33 -36.16
N GLY A 1125 4.62 -11.03 -36.26
CA GLY A 1125 3.62 -11.89 -36.87
C GLY A 1125 2.77 -11.14 -37.88
N GLY A 1126 2.26 -11.82 -38.90
CA GLY A 1126 1.37 -11.19 -39.87
C GLY A 1126 0.09 -10.61 -39.25
N ILE A 1127 -0.47 -11.28 -38.24
CA ILE A 1127 -1.61 -10.78 -37.45
C ILE A 1127 -1.14 -10.25 -36.10
N ALA A 1128 -0.45 -11.08 -35.32
CA ALA A 1128 -0.06 -10.78 -33.95
C ALA A 1128 1.44 -11.03 -33.73
N GLY A 1129 2.15 -10.05 -33.17
CA GLY A 1129 3.54 -10.25 -32.76
C GLY A 1129 3.65 -11.31 -31.66
N TRP A 1130 2.84 -11.16 -30.62
CA TRP A 1130 2.73 -12.13 -29.52
C TRP A 1130 1.28 -12.47 -29.22
N LEU A 1131 0.97 -13.76 -29.14
CA LEU A 1131 -0.32 -14.28 -28.71
C LEU A 1131 -0.14 -15.03 -27.39
N THR A 1132 -0.73 -14.53 -26.29
CA THR A 1132 -0.56 -15.11 -24.95
C THR A 1132 -1.85 -15.20 -24.13
N GLY A 1133 -2.39 -16.40 -23.95
CA GLY A 1133 -3.73 -16.56 -23.36
C GLY A 1133 -4.85 -16.04 -24.27
N GLY A 1134 -4.61 -15.82 -25.56
CA GLY A 1134 -5.60 -15.26 -26.51
C GLY A 1134 -6.14 -16.28 -27.51
N VAL A 1135 -7.11 -15.87 -28.32
CA VAL A 1135 -7.71 -16.69 -29.38
C VAL A 1135 -7.65 -15.99 -30.72
N ILE A 1136 -7.13 -16.66 -31.76
CA ILE A 1136 -7.26 -16.24 -33.16
C ILE A 1136 -8.05 -17.30 -33.91
N SER A 1137 -9.12 -16.89 -34.59
CA SER A 1137 -9.98 -17.80 -35.35
C SER A 1137 -10.41 -17.24 -36.70
N GLN A 1138 -10.57 -18.11 -37.70
CA GLN A 1138 -11.11 -17.75 -39.02
C GLN A 1138 -10.42 -16.53 -39.66
N SER A 1139 -9.10 -16.44 -39.49
CA SER A 1139 -8.34 -15.23 -39.82
C SER A 1139 -7.11 -15.54 -40.68
N TYR A 1140 -6.66 -14.57 -41.46
CA TYR A 1140 -5.52 -14.81 -42.36
C TYR A 1140 -4.61 -13.61 -42.56
N SER A 1141 -3.35 -13.90 -42.92
CA SER A 1141 -2.36 -12.88 -43.27
C SER A 1141 -1.79 -13.10 -44.66
N THR A 1142 -1.75 -12.01 -45.42
CA THR A 1142 -0.99 -11.89 -46.68
C THR A 1142 0.22 -10.96 -46.51
N SER A 1143 0.47 -10.50 -45.29
CA SER A 1143 1.54 -9.55 -44.98
C SER A 1143 2.92 -10.18 -45.12
N ASN A 1144 3.87 -9.43 -45.68
CA ASN A 1144 5.28 -9.83 -45.67
C ASN A 1144 5.87 -9.49 -44.30
N VAL A 1145 6.51 -10.46 -43.65
CA VAL A 1145 7.04 -10.37 -42.28
C VAL A 1145 8.56 -10.45 -42.30
N PHE A 1146 9.23 -9.47 -41.70
CA PHE A 1146 10.69 -9.41 -41.60
C PHE A 1146 11.12 -9.19 -40.14
N VAL A 1147 12.05 -10.02 -39.66
CA VAL A 1147 12.59 -9.96 -38.30
C VAL A 1147 14.10 -10.05 -38.28
N GLU A 1148 14.75 -9.19 -37.52
CA GLU A 1148 16.22 -9.17 -37.44
C GLU A 1148 16.79 -10.21 -36.46
N THR A 1149 16.22 -10.36 -35.26
CA THR A 1149 16.90 -11.09 -34.17
C THR A 1149 16.21 -12.36 -33.69
N GLN A 1150 14.90 -12.38 -33.46
CA GLN A 1150 14.24 -13.53 -32.82
C GLN A 1150 13.29 -14.30 -33.75
N TYR A 1151 11.99 -14.05 -33.66
CA TYR A 1151 10.94 -14.94 -34.18
C TYR A 1151 10.05 -14.26 -35.21
N ALA A 1152 9.96 -14.84 -36.41
CA ALA A 1152 9.10 -14.41 -37.50
C ALA A 1152 8.03 -15.48 -37.78
N GLY A 1153 6.75 -15.10 -37.73
CA GLY A 1153 5.65 -15.97 -38.12
C GLY A 1153 4.75 -15.34 -39.17
N GLY A 1154 4.30 -16.12 -40.16
CA GLY A 1154 3.39 -15.59 -41.18
C GLY A 1154 2.06 -15.11 -40.63
N LEU A 1155 1.61 -15.65 -39.48
CA LEU A 1155 0.43 -15.22 -38.74
C LEU A 1155 0.79 -14.73 -37.33
N VAL A 1156 1.53 -15.52 -36.56
CA VAL A 1156 1.86 -15.26 -35.15
C VAL A 1156 3.36 -15.37 -34.93
N GLY A 1157 4.01 -14.34 -34.38
CA GLY A 1157 5.43 -14.39 -34.05
C GLY A 1157 5.72 -15.39 -32.94
N ILE A 1158 5.21 -15.08 -31.73
CA ILE A 1158 5.25 -15.97 -30.56
C ILE A 1158 3.85 -16.44 -30.22
N PHE A 1159 3.68 -17.75 -30.05
CA PHE A 1159 2.48 -18.39 -29.54
C PHE A 1159 2.74 -18.95 -28.14
N ALA A 1160 1.95 -18.53 -27.14
CA ALA A 1160 2.08 -19.01 -25.76
C ALA A 1160 0.70 -19.25 -25.13
N ASN A 1161 0.41 -20.46 -24.65
CA ASN A 1161 -0.81 -20.75 -23.88
C ASN A 1161 -2.11 -20.24 -24.54
N SER A 1162 -2.26 -20.39 -25.86
CA SER A 1162 -3.28 -19.72 -26.65
C SER A 1162 -4.07 -20.69 -27.54
N HIS A 1163 -5.05 -20.17 -28.28
CA HIS A 1163 -5.79 -20.93 -29.27
C HIS A 1163 -5.67 -20.30 -30.66
N LEU A 1164 -5.39 -21.13 -31.67
CA LEU A 1164 -5.33 -20.75 -33.07
C LEU A 1164 -6.09 -21.75 -33.93
N ASN A 1165 -7.17 -21.31 -34.58
CA ASN A 1165 -7.99 -22.21 -35.39
C ASN A 1165 -8.48 -21.63 -36.71
N ASN A 1166 -8.68 -22.50 -37.69
CA ASN A 1166 -9.27 -22.18 -38.99
C ASN A 1166 -8.60 -20.97 -39.69
N SER A 1167 -7.27 -20.86 -39.60
CA SER A 1167 -6.53 -19.65 -39.99
C SER A 1167 -5.36 -19.96 -40.92
N TYR A 1168 -4.93 -18.98 -41.72
CA TYR A 1168 -3.86 -19.23 -42.71
C TYR A 1168 -2.95 -18.06 -43.03
N ALA A 1169 -1.74 -18.36 -43.53
CA ALA A 1169 -0.75 -17.36 -43.94
C ALA A 1169 -0.22 -17.62 -45.36
N THR A 1170 0.00 -16.54 -46.10
CA THR A 1170 0.45 -16.57 -47.51
C THR A 1170 1.59 -15.61 -47.83
N GLY A 1171 1.84 -14.60 -46.98
CA GLY A 1171 2.88 -13.59 -47.18
C GLY A 1171 4.29 -14.13 -46.94
N TYR A 1172 5.31 -13.49 -47.50
CA TYR A 1172 6.71 -13.89 -47.33
C TYR A 1172 7.16 -13.71 -45.87
N VAL A 1173 7.88 -14.69 -45.31
CA VAL A 1173 8.38 -14.66 -43.93
C VAL A 1173 9.90 -14.76 -43.93
N ASN A 1174 10.58 -13.80 -43.30
CA ASN A 1174 12.03 -13.81 -43.11
C ASN A 1174 12.42 -13.48 -41.67
N GLY A 1175 13.30 -14.29 -41.06
CA GLY A 1175 13.91 -13.99 -39.77
C GLY A 1175 14.76 -15.12 -39.22
N ASN A 1176 15.49 -14.89 -38.12
CA ASN A 1176 16.40 -15.90 -37.56
C ASN A 1176 15.71 -17.23 -37.23
N ASN A 1177 14.56 -17.17 -36.55
CA ASN A 1177 13.68 -18.31 -36.34
C ASN A 1177 12.37 -18.03 -37.06
N ALA A 1178 12.09 -18.75 -38.14
CA ALA A 1178 11.00 -18.41 -39.05
C ALA A 1178 10.05 -19.60 -39.26
N GLY A 1179 8.75 -19.33 -39.14
CA GLY A 1179 7.70 -20.29 -39.44
C GLY A 1179 6.65 -19.71 -40.37
N GLY A 1180 6.20 -20.50 -41.35
CA GLY A 1180 5.20 -20.03 -42.31
C GLY A 1180 3.88 -19.59 -41.69
N LEU A 1181 3.50 -20.15 -40.53
CA LEU A 1181 2.34 -19.73 -39.74
C LEU A 1181 2.75 -19.16 -38.39
N ILE A 1182 3.56 -19.90 -37.61
CA ILE A 1182 3.99 -19.53 -36.25
C ILE A 1182 5.51 -19.50 -36.16
N GLY A 1183 6.10 -18.41 -35.67
CA GLY A 1183 7.55 -18.33 -35.48
C GLY A 1183 8.05 -19.30 -34.41
N THR A 1184 7.49 -19.22 -33.20
CA THR A 1184 7.80 -20.15 -32.10
C THR A 1184 6.60 -20.42 -31.20
N ILE A 1185 6.61 -21.60 -30.58
CA ILE A 1185 5.65 -22.03 -29.56
C ILE A 1185 6.37 -22.15 -28.21
N PHE A 1186 5.88 -21.40 -27.22
CA PHE A 1186 6.25 -21.52 -25.80
C PHE A 1186 5.12 -22.16 -25.00
N LEU A 1187 5.46 -23.17 -24.20
CA LEU A 1187 4.52 -23.92 -23.37
C LEU A 1187 5.01 -23.85 -21.93
N ASN A 1188 4.17 -23.38 -21.02
CA ASN A 1188 4.42 -23.34 -19.58
C ASN A 1188 3.27 -24.10 -18.87
N ASP A 1189 3.49 -24.60 -17.65
CA ASP A 1189 2.48 -25.29 -16.84
C ASP A 1189 1.33 -24.34 -16.44
N TYR A 1190 0.31 -24.19 -17.31
CA TYR A 1190 -0.92 -23.44 -17.04
C TYR A 1190 -2.17 -24.32 -17.17
N ALA A 1191 -3.29 -23.87 -16.60
CA ALA A 1191 -4.53 -24.64 -16.44
C ALA A 1191 -5.29 -24.97 -17.74
N THR A 1192 -5.00 -24.30 -18.86
CA THR A 1192 -5.70 -24.46 -20.14
C THR A 1192 -4.78 -25.02 -21.23
N THR A 1193 -5.15 -26.17 -21.80
CA THR A 1193 -4.42 -26.83 -22.90
C THR A 1193 -4.49 -25.97 -24.17
N PRO A 1194 -3.35 -25.53 -24.74
CA PRO A 1194 -3.33 -24.77 -25.99
C PRO A 1194 -3.91 -25.58 -27.16
N LEU A 1195 -4.62 -24.92 -28.08
CA LEU A 1195 -5.27 -25.56 -29.24
C LEU A 1195 -4.76 -24.95 -30.55
N ILE A 1196 -4.20 -25.75 -31.44
CA ILE A 1196 -3.80 -25.33 -32.78
C ILE A 1196 -4.45 -26.28 -33.78
N ILE A 1197 -5.54 -25.86 -34.43
CA ILE A 1197 -6.33 -26.75 -35.31
C ILE A 1197 -6.76 -26.15 -36.63
N ASN A 1198 -6.76 -26.97 -37.68
CA ASN A 1198 -7.30 -26.61 -38.99
C ASN A 1198 -6.65 -25.35 -39.59
N ASN A 1199 -5.33 -25.24 -39.49
CA ASN A 1199 -4.60 -24.09 -40.04
C ASN A 1199 -3.74 -24.48 -41.23
N TYR A 1200 -3.40 -23.52 -42.10
CA TYR A 1200 -2.40 -23.78 -43.13
C TYR A 1200 -1.47 -22.62 -43.48
N SER A 1201 -0.32 -22.94 -44.05
CA SER A 1201 0.61 -21.96 -44.61
C SER A 1201 0.99 -22.30 -46.04
N VAL A 1202 0.98 -21.29 -46.90
CA VAL A 1202 1.63 -21.30 -48.23
C VAL A 1202 2.66 -20.18 -48.37
N ALA A 1203 3.04 -19.57 -47.24
CA ALA A 1203 4.03 -18.52 -47.15
C ALA A 1203 5.41 -19.04 -47.57
N PRO A 1204 6.13 -18.36 -48.48
CA PRO A 1204 7.56 -18.61 -48.67
C PRO A 1204 8.33 -18.20 -47.41
N VAL A 1205 9.18 -19.09 -46.89
CA VAL A 1205 9.86 -18.91 -45.60
C VAL A 1205 11.38 -18.90 -45.80
N GLN A 1206 12.05 -17.94 -45.19
CA GLN A 1206 13.50 -17.87 -45.10
C GLN A 1206 13.92 -17.65 -43.65
N GLY A 1207 14.92 -18.40 -43.18
CA GLY A 1207 15.49 -18.17 -41.86
C GLY A 1207 16.90 -18.73 -41.70
N GLU A 1208 17.56 -18.32 -40.62
CA GLU A 1208 18.99 -18.59 -40.39
C GLU A 1208 19.25 -19.72 -39.39
N ILE A 1209 18.38 -19.91 -38.39
CA ILE A 1209 18.58 -20.82 -37.27
C ILE A 1209 17.54 -21.96 -37.29
N ASN A 1210 16.31 -21.69 -36.85
CA ASN A 1210 15.22 -22.67 -36.84
C ASN A 1210 14.16 -22.23 -37.83
N THR A 1211 14.08 -22.94 -38.96
CA THR A 1211 13.17 -22.59 -40.05
C THR A 1211 12.24 -23.76 -40.33
N GLY A 1212 10.94 -23.48 -40.40
CA GLY A 1212 9.92 -24.50 -40.68
C GLY A 1212 8.83 -23.99 -41.60
N GLY A 1213 8.31 -24.87 -42.44
CA GLY A 1213 7.24 -24.50 -43.38
C GLY A 1213 5.93 -24.08 -42.73
N LEU A 1214 5.64 -24.56 -41.51
CA LEU A 1214 4.50 -24.14 -40.69
C LEU A 1214 4.93 -23.48 -39.37
N VAL A 1215 5.75 -24.17 -38.58
CA VAL A 1215 6.22 -23.73 -37.26
C VAL A 1215 7.75 -23.74 -37.26
N GLY A 1216 8.36 -22.62 -36.88
CA GLY A 1216 9.81 -22.47 -36.85
C GLY A 1216 10.46 -23.27 -35.71
N ASN A 1217 10.00 -23.09 -34.48
CA ASN A 1217 10.57 -23.73 -33.29
C ASN A 1217 9.52 -24.04 -32.21
N ILE A 1218 9.77 -25.06 -31.37
CA ILE A 1218 9.05 -25.35 -30.12
C ILE A 1218 10.08 -25.39 -28.99
N SER A 1219 9.88 -24.65 -27.90
CA SER A 1219 10.81 -24.59 -26.77
C SER A 1219 10.84 -25.91 -25.97
N GLU A 1220 12.04 -26.41 -25.62
CA GLU A 1220 12.29 -27.75 -25.05
C GLU A 1220 11.85 -27.99 -23.58
N GLU A 1221 11.21 -27.04 -22.88
CA GLU A 1221 10.87 -27.20 -21.44
C GLU A 1221 9.63 -28.07 -21.14
N ALA A 1222 8.86 -28.49 -22.15
CA ALA A 1222 7.71 -29.38 -21.94
C ALA A 1222 8.14 -30.86 -22.09
N SER A 1223 8.31 -31.57 -20.98
CA SER A 1223 8.66 -33.01 -20.98
C SER A 1223 7.55 -33.96 -21.49
N ASP A 1224 6.44 -33.44 -22.01
CA ASP A 1224 5.41 -34.14 -22.80
C ASP A 1224 4.54 -33.06 -23.50
N PRO A 1225 4.09 -33.20 -24.77
CA PRO A 1225 3.34 -32.13 -25.42
C PRO A 1225 1.93 -32.01 -24.82
N LEU A 1226 1.75 -31.04 -23.92
CA LEU A 1226 0.48 -30.65 -23.29
C LEU A 1226 -0.37 -29.72 -24.19
N PHE A 1227 -0.36 -29.91 -25.52
CA PHE A 1227 -1.16 -29.09 -26.44
C PHE A 1227 -1.83 -29.94 -27.52
N ASP A 1228 -3.04 -29.53 -27.93
CA ASP A 1228 -3.83 -30.22 -28.95
C ASP A 1228 -3.54 -29.63 -30.34
N PHE A 1229 -2.94 -30.45 -31.21
CA PHE A 1229 -2.44 -30.04 -32.53
C PHE A 1229 -3.01 -30.97 -33.62
N GLN A 1230 -3.98 -30.47 -34.39
CA GLN A 1230 -4.70 -31.29 -35.38
C GLN A 1230 -4.90 -30.60 -36.73
N ASN A 1231 -4.77 -31.37 -37.82
CA ASN A 1231 -5.10 -30.94 -39.19
C ASN A 1231 -4.44 -29.60 -39.59
N ASN A 1232 -3.15 -29.44 -39.28
CA ASN A 1232 -2.39 -28.25 -39.68
C ASN A 1232 -1.39 -28.58 -40.79
N TYR A 1233 -1.43 -27.82 -41.88
CA TYR A 1233 -0.74 -28.16 -43.13
C TYR A 1233 0.15 -27.02 -43.64
N TRP A 1234 1.24 -27.35 -44.32
CA TRP A 1234 2.03 -26.36 -45.06
C TRP A 1234 2.38 -26.86 -46.46
N ASN A 1235 2.53 -25.93 -47.40
CA ASN A 1235 2.92 -26.29 -48.76
C ASN A 1235 4.44 -26.42 -48.88
N SER A 1236 4.92 -27.62 -49.20
CA SER A 1236 6.35 -27.95 -49.25
C SER A 1236 7.13 -27.35 -50.41
N GLU A 1237 6.44 -26.93 -51.46
CA GLU A 1237 7.05 -26.31 -52.64
C GLU A 1237 7.13 -24.78 -52.49
N THR A 1238 6.03 -24.16 -52.09
CA THR A 1238 5.93 -22.68 -51.96
C THR A 1238 6.69 -22.13 -50.76
N SER A 1239 6.74 -22.89 -49.66
CA SER A 1239 7.50 -22.48 -48.47
C SER A 1239 9.01 -22.52 -48.67
N GLY A 1240 9.50 -23.35 -49.59
CA GLY A 1240 10.92 -23.60 -49.80
C GLY A 1240 11.59 -24.42 -48.68
N GLN A 1241 10.81 -25.02 -47.77
CA GLN A 1241 11.32 -25.80 -46.64
C GLN A 1241 11.11 -27.31 -46.88
N GLU A 1242 12.00 -28.14 -46.34
CA GLU A 1242 11.84 -29.62 -46.38
C GLU A 1242 11.15 -30.15 -45.12
N SER A 1243 11.09 -29.36 -44.04
CA SER A 1243 10.53 -29.75 -42.75
C SER A 1243 9.87 -28.58 -42.01
N SER A 1244 9.22 -28.91 -40.90
CA SER A 1244 8.61 -27.99 -39.94
C SER A 1244 8.72 -28.62 -38.55
N ALA A 1245 8.76 -27.83 -37.48
CA ALA A 1245 8.83 -28.38 -36.12
C ALA A 1245 7.64 -29.30 -35.82
N VAL A 1246 6.45 -28.92 -36.30
CA VAL A 1246 5.20 -29.70 -36.32
C VAL A 1246 4.38 -29.36 -37.56
N GLY A 1247 3.36 -30.17 -37.87
CA GLY A 1247 2.49 -30.00 -39.04
C GLY A 1247 2.85 -30.92 -40.21
N GLU A 1248 1.87 -31.15 -41.09
CA GLU A 1248 2.01 -32.02 -42.25
C GLU A 1248 2.33 -31.21 -43.52
N GLY A 1249 3.42 -31.56 -44.19
CA GLY A 1249 3.82 -30.93 -45.45
C GLY A 1249 3.14 -31.59 -46.63
N LEU A 1250 2.39 -30.82 -47.42
CA LEU A 1250 1.72 -31.26 -48.64
C LEU A 1250 2.33 -30.56 -49.85
N SER A 1251 2.44 -31.24 -50.99
CA SER A 1251 2.82 -30.60 -52.26
C SER A 1251 1.73 -29.64 -52.75
N THR A 1252 2.04 -28.75 -53.69
CA THR A 1252 1.04 -27.83 -54.26
C THR A 1252 -0.17 -28.56 -54.84
N PRO A 1253 -0.02 -29.66 -55.61
CA PRO A 1253 -1.18 -30.43 -56.06
C PRO A 1253 -2.00 -31.06 -54.93
N GLU A 1254 -1.37 -31.49 -53.83
CA GLU A 1254 -2.05 -32.09 -52.68
C GLU A 1254 -2.84 -31.05 -51.86
N MET A 1255 -2.34 -29.82 -51.74
CA MET A 1255 -3.05 -28.70 -51.10
C MET A 1255 -4.33 -28.30 -51.85
N LEU A 1256 -4.49 -28.70 -53.12
CA LEU A 1256 -5.68 -28.42 -53.93
C LEU A 1256 -6.75 -29.52 -53.82
N ILE A 1257 -6.46 -30.61 -53.11
CA ILE A 1257 -7.38 -31.75 -52.97
C ILE A 1257 -8.13 -31.61 -51.66
N GLN A 1258 -9.42 -31.24 -51.72
CA GLN A 1258 -10.28 -31.04 -50.55
C GLN A 1258 -10.29 -32.22 -49.57
N THR A 1259 -10.23 -33.46 -50.07
CA THR A 1259 -10.23 -34.67 -49.21
C THR A 1259 -8.98 -34.84 -48.36
N ASN A 1260 -7.91 -34.06 -48.60
CA ASN A 1260 -6.71 -34.08 -47.77
C ASN A 1260 -6.90 -33.30 -46.45
N PHE A 1261 -7.86 -32.38 -46.40
CA PHE A 1261 -8.18 -31.57 -45.22
C PHE A 1261 -9.26 -32.25 -44.38
N SER A 1262 -8.87 -33.30 -43.65
CA SER A 1262 -9.80 -34.07 -42.81
C SER A 1262 -10.36 -33.22 -41.67
N ASN A 1263 -11.66 -33.33 -41.37
CA ASN A 1263 -12.37 -32.59 -40.33
C ASN A 1263 -12.45 -31.06 -40.51
N TRP A 1264 -12.19 -30.56 -41.72
CA TRP A 1264 -12.45 -29.16 -42.06
C TRP A 1264 -13.90 -28.99 -42.52
N ASP A 1265 -14.53 -27.91 -42.07
CA ASP A 1265 -15.88 -27.56 -42.49
C ASP A 1265 -15.85 -26.72 -43.79
N PHE A 1266 -16.14 -27.37 -44.90
CA PHE A 1266 -16.25 -26.74 -46.22
C PHE A 1266 -17.67 -26.26 -46.55
N ALA A 1267 -18.60 -26.32 -45.60
CA ALA A 1267 -19.97 -25.83 -45.79
C ALA A 1267 -20.12 -24.39 -45.31
N GLU A 1268 -19.53 -24.04 -44.16
CA GLU A 1268 -19.70 -22.72 -43.54
C GLU A 1268 -18.39 -21.96 -43.35
N THR A 1269 -17.27 -22.66 -43.08
CA THR A 1269 -15.98 -22.00 -42.78
C THR A 1269 -15.07 -21.84 -44.00
N TRP A 1270 -14.88 -22.91 -44.78
CA TRP A 1270 -13.94 -22.94 -45.90
C TRP A 1270 -14.67 -23.07 -47.24
N SER A 1271 -14.21 -22.36 -48.28
CA SER A 1271 -14.72 -22.52 -49.64
C SER A 1271 -13.59 -22.63 -50.65
N ASN A 1272 -13.69 -23.59 -51.58
CA ASN A 1272 -12.77 -23.66 -52.72
C ASN A 1272 -13.11 -22.55 -53.71
N ILE A 1273 -12.10 -21.74 -54.06
CA ILE A 1273 -12.21 -20.81 -55.18
C ILE A 1273 -12.02 -21.63 -56.47
N GLU A 1274 -13.11 -22.13 -57.04
CA GLU A 1274 -13.07 -22.78 -58.35
C GLU A 1274 -12.78 -21.71 -59.44
N ASN A 1275 -11.61 -21.84 -60.09
CA ASN A 1275 -11.10 -21.03 -61.23
C ASN A 1275 -10.35 -19.74 -60.88
N ILE A 1276 -9.03 -19.86 -60.64
CA ILE A 1276 -8.06 -18.85 -61.09
C ILE A 1276 -7.25 -19.50 -62.22
N THR A 1277 -7.78 -19.42 -63.44
CA THR A 1277 -7.00 -19.60 -64.69
C THR A 1277 -6.52 -18.26 -65.19
#